data_AF-A0A820EUN9-F1
#
_entry.id   AF-A0A820EUN9-F1
#
_cell.length_a   1.000
_cell.length_b   1.000
_cell.length_c   1.000
_cell.angle_alpha   90.00
_cell.angle_beta   90.00
_cell.angle_gamma   90.00
#
_symmetry.space_group_name_H-M   'P 1'
#
loop_
_entity.id
_entity.type
_entity.pdbx_description
1 polymer ?
#
loop_
_entity_poly.entity_id
_entity_poly.type
_entity_poly.pdbx_seq_one_letter_code
_entity_poly.pdbx_strand_id
1 'polypeptide(L)'
;MVSRYFNNNNVILFVTDTGDIYVDNGYSNSRVDKWTSNTTSSIPAMYMCGQCYGLFVDITNTLYCSLFTYHQVISNSQRQGSNAWTIVAGNGVVALTSASLYNPRGIFVDTNLNLYVADSENDRIQFFPPGQLNGITLAGTGAPGTIALLYPTAVVLDADGYLFIVDCYYHRIIGSSSNGFRCIAACSGADSTSSQLYYPLTLSFDSYGNIFVTDQDNHRIQKFLLSTNSCTVSYNQPKFSAYASWSSNAITFASIGTVGAAPYGIFVDVNNTIYVANQANSLIQVWLEGSNIPTRNITNGLYLPYSIFVTINGDIYVDNGNLNQRVDKWILNGTTSSSAMYVKQECFGIFVDINNNLYCSMYYVHQVATKSLNGNSSMWIVSAGTGCAGSASNQVYYPRGIFVDTDLNLYVAECGNNRVQLFQSGQVTAMTVAGDAAAGTISLYCPSGVVLDGNGYLFIVDSYHHRIVAQSPNGLRCIIGCSAVAGSTSSQLNNPSHLSFDSYGNIFVTDRDNSRVQKFILIPNTTYIGLDPYGLFVNINNTLYVADRQNGRIVIWLEGSVYPDKIISGAASFPLSLFATLSDDIYIDNGVSYARVDMWPRNSSSSVIAMTIVEECYSIFVDRSNTLFCAMTFYHQIAKKWLNNNETTLTVAAGNGAAGSTPYQLYYPAGLYVDVNFNLYVGDCGNDRIQMFPLGQVNGITIAGNGAPGTITLDCPNAITFDANGYLFIVDNYNHRIFGSGPYGFRCLFGCTTIPGSAPSQLYYPRTLGFDSYGNLFVADQYNHRIHVVFLTINLNFVQMHYGTQMPQLLQQTPPLVHYLMVYLLMGLIMCLCLADFIEVWSNTPTNNISSYLDSTFSVFVSITGDIYIDNGYSNGRADKFIFNTSNIVTVMNINGSCYSLFIDIKNYLYCSLRDFHQIVKLLLNNGTNIPTVAAGSGFAGSASNMLDSPQGIYVDSYQNLYIADCGNDRIQRFQFAQLNGVTLAGNGALGTITLDCPTGIVLDSDGYLFIVDSNNHRIIGSSSYGFRCLVGCSGGSSLSNQLSYPQSMAFDSYGNMFVTDRNNSRVQKFILQNNTCSCFSPTIILISGKSSLTSPLEYRRSQDFSIISIIQLNCPGLLSTITTWTIKNCSTSCSYQIQLNEKVITTLSELYIPSRTLNYDIYEFKLTVTLVDLPSLTSSSSAYVRITPSGITANLVQLGTSLITRGSQQDLLLDPGTFSVDPDEDSFDASKWKYEYYCRVYGLYNFPNLQGILLSIDDNRTDPSNPSCLSN
;
A
#
# COMPACT_ATOMS: atom_id res chain seq x y z
N MET A 1 -16.32 11.59 -20.74
CA MET A 1 -16.78 12.59 -21.72
C MET A 1 -17.66 11.89 -22.75
N VAL A 2 -18.81 12.46 -23.13
CA VAL A 2 -19.65 11.93 -24.22
C VAL A 2 -19.81 13.05 -25.25
N SER A 3 -19.27 12.89 -26.45
CA SER A 3 -19.64 13.76 -27.59
C SER A 3 -20.81 13.12 -28.33
N ARG A 4 -21.96 13.80 -28.38
CA ARG A 4 -23.09 13.40 -29.24
C ARG A 4 -23.33 14.50 -30.25
N TYR A 5 -23.44 14.14 -31.53
CA TYR A 5 -23.93 15.02 -32.58
C TYR A 5 -25.41 15.31 -32.33
N PHE A 6 -25.73 16.52 -31.89
CA PHE A 6 -27.09 17.06 -31.98
C PHE A 6 -27.10 18.09 -33.11
N ASN A 7 -27.81 17.79 -34.20
CA ASN A 7 -28.13 18.73 -35.29
C ASN A 7 -26.92 19.53 -35.82
N ASN A 8 -25.98 18.86 -36.49
CA ASN A 8 -24.82 19.48 -37.17
C ASN A 8 -23.86 20.31 -36.29
N ASN A 9 -24.04 20.32 -34.96
CA ASN A 9 -23.12 20.98 -34.03
C ASN A 9 -22.44 19.94 -33.12
N ASN A 10 -21.11 20.00 -33.05
CA ASN A 10 -20.33 19.22 -32.09
C ASN A 10 -20.62 19.77 -30.68
N VAL A 11 -21.19 18.94 -29.81
CA VAL A 11 -21.40 19.27 -28.41
C VAL A 11 -20.39 18.49 -27.58
N ILE A 12 -19.48 19.22 -26.95
CA ILE A 12 -18.50 18.67 -26.01
C ILE A 12 -18.98 18.91 -24.60
N LEU A 13 -18.88 17.87 -23.78
CA LEU A 13 -19.33 17.82 -22.40
C LEU A 13 -18.16 17.50 -21.49
N PHE A 14 -17.95 18.33 -20.47
CA PHE A 14 -17.08 18.01 -19.35
C PHE A 14 -17.90 17.99 -18.05
N VAL A 15 -17.66 16.99 -17.20
CA VAL A 15 -18.31 16.87 -15.89
C VAL A 15 -17.23 16.89 -14.83
N THR A 16 -17.37 17.79 -13.87
CA THR A 16 -16.46 17.90 -12.72
C THR A 16 -16.83 16.91 -11.62
N ASP A 17 -15.91 16.65 -10.70
CA ASP A 17 -16.14 15.76 -9.53
C ASP A 17 -17.24 16.28 -8.60
N THR A 18 -17.53 17.59 -8.61
CA THR A 18 -18.64 18.19 -7.87
C THR A 18 -20.00 18.00 -8.54
N GLY A 19 -20.04 17.35 -9.71
CA GLY A 19 -21.26 17.13 -10.49
C GLY A 19 -21.67 18.30 -11.38
N ASP A 20 -20.84 19.35 -11.51
CA ASP A 20 -21.11 20.44 -12.44
C ASP A 20 -20.84 20.00 -13.88
N ILE A 21 -21.74 20.36 -14.77
CA ILE A 21 -21.73 19.98 -16.18
C ILE A 21 -21.44 21.21 -17.03
N TYR A 22 -20.38 21.15 -17.83
CA TYR A 22 -19.99 22.19 -18.79
C TYR A 22 -20.25 21.70 -20.21
N VAL A 23 -20.91 22.54 -21.01
CA VAL A 23 -21.32 22.21 -22.38
C VAL A 23 -20.92 23.35 -23.31
N ASP A 24 -20.24 23.03 -24.42
CA ASP A 24 -20.11 23.99 -25.53
C ASP A 24 -21.46 24.17 -26.22
N ASN A 25 -21.97 25.40 -26.23
CA ASN A 25 -23.26 25.74 -26.84
C ASN A 25 -23.13 26.19 -28.32
N GLY A 26 -21.98 25.93 -28.94
CA GLY A 26 -21.77 25.94 -30.39
C GLY A 26 -21.79 27.31 -31.07
N TYR A 27 -21.82 27.28 -32.42
CA TYR A 27 -21.60 28.43 -33.32
C TYR A 27 -22.58 29.61 -33.11
N SER A 28 -23.78 29.34 -32.59
CA SER A 28 -24.86 30.33 -32.45
C SER A 28 -24.73 31.22 -31.21
N ASN A 29 -24.08 30.74 -30.13
CA ASN A 29 -23.98 31.46 -28.86
C ASN A 29 -22.55 31.76 -28.40
N SER A 30 -21.52 31.20 -29.06
CA SER A 30 -20.11 31.55 -28.86
C SER A 30 -19.70 31.52 -27.37
N ARG A 31 -20.18 30.50 -26.64
CA ARG A 31 -19.98 30.38 -25.20
C ARG A 31 -20.10 28.93 -24.70
N VAL A 32 -19.43 28.65 -23.59
CA VAL A 32 -19.63 27.43 -22.79
C VAL A 32 -20.59 27.76 -21.65
N ASP A 33 -21.58 26.89 -21.45
CA ASP A 33 -22.59 27.01 -20.41
C ASP A 33 -22.33 25.97 -19.30
N LYS A 34 -22.59 26.36 -18.04
CA LYS A 34 -22.46 25.53 -16.85
C LYS A 34 -23.84 25.23 -16.26
N TRP A 35 -24.11 23.95 -15.97
CA TRP A 35 -25.22 23.48 -15.15
C TRP A 35 -24.69 22.97 -13.81
N THR A 36 -25.33 23.38 -12.72
CA THR A 36 -25.06 22.82 -11.39
C THR A 36 -26.04 21.69 -11.10
N SER A 37 -25.63 20.69 -10.31
CA SER A 37 -26.37 19.42 -10.11
C SER A 37 -27.83 19.58 -9.63
N ASN A 38 -28.22 20.76 -9.15
CA ASN A 38 -29.54 21.05 -8.58
C ASN A 38 -30.36 22.09 -9.39
N THR A 39 -29.92 22.49 -10.59
CA THR A 39 -30.61 23.52 -11.38
C THR A 39 -31.03 23.03 -12.77
N THR A 40 -32.23 23.42 -13.21
CA THR A 40 -32.72 23.18 -14.58
C THR A 40 -32.26 24.24 -15.59
N SER A 41 -31.67 25.35 -15.10
CA SER A 41 -31.12 26.44 -15.92
C SER A 41 -29.58 26.44 -15.91
N SER A 42 -28.98 26.72 -17.07
CA SER A 42 -27.54 27.01 -17.19
C SER A 42 -27.21 28.46 -16.91
N ILE A 43 -25.94 28.69 -16.54
CA ILE A 43 -25.31 30.00 -16.54
C ILE A 43 -24.13 30.03 -17.54
N PRO A 44 -23.89 31.14 -18.25
CA PRO A 44 -22.70 31.28 -19.09
C PRO A 44 -21.41 31.20 -18.24
N ALA A 45 -20.49 30.34 -18.64
CA ALA A 45 -19.21 30.10 -17.97
C ALA A 45 -18.03 30.79 -18.69
N MET A 46 -18.06 30.85 -20.03
CA MET A 46 -17.00 31.50 -20.83
C MET A 46 -17.56 31.96 -22.16
N TYR A 47 -17.27 33.20 -22.57
CA TYR A 47 -17.53 33.69 -23.92
C TYR A 47 -16.27 33.59 -24.77
N MET A 48 -16.38 33.13 -26.01
CA MET A 48 -15.23 32.89 -26.90
C MET A 48 -15.56 33.20 -28.35
N CYS A 49 -14.57 33.60 -29.13
CA CYS A 49 -14.72 33.71 -30.57
C CYS A 49 -14.38 32.35 -31.20
N GLY A 50 -15.36 31.48 -31.41
CA GLY A 50 -15.15 30.17 -32.06
C GLY A 50 -15.83 29.00 -31.34
N GLN A 51 -15.61 27.80 -31.89
CA GLN A 51 -16.09 26.53 -31.32
C GLN A 51 -15.01 25.86 -30.48
N CYS A 52 -15.44 25.17 -29.42
CA CYS A 52 -14.57 24.40 -28.56
C CYS A 52 -14.45 22.95 -29.03
N TYR A 53 -13.24 22.48 -29.27
CA TYR A 53 -12.98 21.09 -29.73
C TYR A 53 -12.37 20.19 -28.65
N GLY A 54 -12.06 20.76 -27.50
CA GLY A 54 -11.58 20.08 -26.30
C GLY A 54 -11.89 20.98 -25.11
N LEU A 55 -12.53 20.40 -24.10
CA LEU A 55 -13.02 21.11 -22.92
C LEU A 55 -12.47 20.42 -21.67
N PHE A 56 -11.86 21.18 -20.77
CA PHE A 56 -11.34 20.64 -19.51
C PHE A 56 -11.49 21.68 -18.41
N VAL A 57 -11.86 21.25 -17.20
CA VAL A 57 -11.84 22.10 -16.01
C VAL A 57 -10.80 21.53 -15.06
N ASP A 58 -9.78 22.33 -14.72
CA ASP A 58 -8.73 21.90 -13.80
C ASP A 58 -9.17 21.99 -12.33
N ILE A 59 -8.31 21.48 -11.44
CA ILE A 59 -8.50 21.50 -9.99
C ILE A 59 -8.62 22.91 -9.39
N THR A 60 -8.21 23.95 -10.13
CA THR A 60 -8.34 25.36 -9.71
C THR A 60 -9.65 25.98 -10.15
N ASN A 61 -10.53 25.22 -10.80
CA ASN A 61 -11.76 25.70 -11.41
C ASN A 61 -11.50 26.65 -12.59
N THR A 62 -10.40 26.42 -13.33
CA THR A 62 -10.12 27.11 -14.58
C THR A 62 -10.62 26.27 -15.74
N LEU A 63 -11.46 26.87 -16.58
CA LEU A 63 -12.02 26.24 -17.78
C LEU A 63 -11.08 26.47 -18.95
N TYR A 64 -10.70 25.41 -19.65
CA TYR A 64 -9.87 25.44 -20.85
C TYR A 64 -10.68 25.03 -22.07
N CYS A 65 -10.36 25.65 -23.19
CA CYS A 65 -10.99 25.38 -24.46
C CYS A 65 -9.97 25.42 -25.61
N SER A 66 -9.92 24.37 -26.42
CA SER A 66 -9.16 24.37 -27.67
C SER A 66 -10.00 24.94 -28.82
N LEU A 67 -9.48 26.01 -29.43
CA LEU A 67 -10.09 26.69 -30.56
C LEU A 67 -9.49 26.15 -31.85
N PHE A 68 -10.17 25.18 -32.45
CA PHE A 68 -9.74 24.51 -33.68
C PHE A 68 -9.41 25.51 -34.81
N THR A 69 -10.31 26.47 -35.06
CA THR A 69 -10.18 27.45 -36.15
C THR A 69 -9.14 28.54 -35.91
N TYR A 70 -8.77 28.78 -34.65
CA TYR A 70 -7.80 29.82 -34.28
C TYR A 70 -6.43 29.23 -33.92
N HIS A 71 -6.29 27.90 -33.96
CA HIS A 71 -5.06 27.18 -33.68
C HIS A 71 -4.44 27.54 -32.32
N GLN A 72 -5.32 27.67 -31.32
CA GLN A 72 -5.00 28.16 -29.98
C GLN A 72 -5.77 27.37 -28.91
N VAL A 73 -5.26 27.37 -27.69
CA VAL A 73 -5.99 26.96 -26.49
C VAL A 73 -6.15 28.17 -25.59
N ILE A 74 -7.38 28.42 -25.13
CA ILE A 74 -7.74 29.52 -24.23
C ILE A 74 -8.16 29.00 -22.86
N SER A 75 -8.03 29.84 -21.84
CA SER A 75 -8.46 29.53 -20.47
C SER A 75 -9.26 30.67 -19.84
N ASN A 76 -10.16 30.37 -18.91
CA ASN A 76 -10.92 31.34 -18.12
C ASN A 76 -11.13 30.81 -16.69
N SER A 77 -10.67 31.57 -15.70
CA SER A 77 -10.80 31.21 -14.29
C SER A 77 -12.21 31.50 -13.77
N GLN A 78 -12.94 30.44 -13.40
CA GLN A 78 -14.32 30.54 -12.92
C GLN A 78 -14.43 31.11 -11.50
N ARG A 79 -13.31 31.30 -10.78
CA ARG A 79 -13.29 31.84 -9.41
C ARG A 79 -13.43 33.37 -9.32
N GLN A 80 -13.16 34.10 -10.41
CA GLN A 80 -13.11 35.57 -10.36
C GLN A 80 -14.36 36.27 -10.92
N GLY A 81 -15.37 35.54 -11.40
CA GLY A 81 -16.53 36.14 -12.09
C GLY A 81 -16.14 36.96 -13.34
N SER A 82 -14.92 36.75 -13.86
CA SER A 82 -14.36 37.47 -15.00
C SER A 82 -14.70 36.73 -16.30
N ASN A 83 -15.32 37.44 -17.24
CA ASN A 83 -15.57 36.91 -18.59
C ASN A 83 -14.33 36.96 -19.51
N ALA A 84 -13.18 37.40 -19.01
CA ALA A 84 -11.95 37.53 -19.80
C ALA A 84 -11.20 36.21 -19.90
N TRP A 85 -10.90 35.78 -21.13
CA TRP A 85 -10.10 34.59 -21.42
C TRP A 85 -8.66 34.96 -21.80
N THR A 86 -7.73 34.03 -21.61
CA THR A 86 -6.31 34.18 -21.96
C THR A 86 -5.85 33.04 -22.87
N ILE A 87 -4.90 33.30 -23.77
CA ILE A 87 -4.27 32.26 -24.60
C ILE A 87 -3.19 31.56 -23.78
N VAL A 88 -3.27 30.23 -23.70
CA VAL A 88 -2.36 29.39 -22.92
C VAL A 88 -1.51 28.45 -23.78
N ALA A 89 -1.90 28.20 -25.03
CA ALA A 89 -1.06 27.50 -26.01
C ALA A 89 -1.42 27.90 -27.45
N GLY A 90 -0.44 27.83 -28.33
CA GLY A 90 -0.58 28.23 -29.74
C GLY A 90 -0.50 29.74 -29.94
N ASN A 91 0.28 30.15 -30.94
CA ASN A 91 0.40 31.55 -31.35
C ASN A 91 -0.59 31.94 -32.48
N GLY A 92 -1.50 31.04 -32.86
CA GLY A 92 -2.44 31.24 -33.97
C GLY A 92 -1.84 31.08 -35.37
N VAL A 93 -0.57 30.65 -35.46
CA VAL A 93 0.11 30.38 -36.74
C VAL A 93 0.22 28.88 -36.95
N VAL A 94 -0.14 28.42 -38.16
CA VAL A 94 0.06 27.03 -38.60
C VAL A 94 1.52 26.81 -38.99
N ALA A 95 2.27 26.13 -38.12
CA ALA A 95 3.66 25.72 -38.38
C ALA A 95 4.07 24.57 -37.45
N LEU A 96 5.14 23.84 -37.80
CA LEU A 96 5.72 22.77 -36.98
C LEU A 96 6.69 23.27 -35.88
N THR A 97 6.55 24.53 -35.45
CA THR A 97 7.38 25.10 -34.37
C THR A 97 6.84 24.73 -32.99
N SER A 98 7.65 24.89 -31.93
CA SER A 98 7.20 24.67 -30.55
C SER A 98 6.09 25.63 -30.11
N ALA A 99 5.95 26.81 -30.71
CA ALA A 99 4.95 27.81 -30.34
C ALA A 99 3.62 27.67 -31.10
N SER A 100 3.60 26.84 -32.14
CA SER A 100 2.52 26.74 -33.12
C SER A 100 1.72 25.45 -32.94
N LEU A 101 0.41 25.58 -33.08
CA LEU A 101 -0.53 24.47 -33.16
C LEU A 101 -1.19 24.50 -34.54
N TYR A 102 -1.74 23.37 -34.98
CA TYR A 102 -2.56 23.25 -36.16
C TYR A 102 -3.77 22.37 -35.83
N ASN A 103 -4.94 23.02 -35.78
CA ASN A 103 -6.23 22.40 -35.45
C ASN A 103 -6.20 21.58 -34.13
N PRO A 104 -5.86 22.21 -32.98
CA PRO A 104 -5.81 21.51 -31.71
C PRO A 104 -7.20 20.99 -31.30
N ARG A 105 -7.27 19.72 -30.87
CA ARG A 105 -8.52 19.08 -30.41
C ARG A 105 -8.46 18.76 -28.93
N GLY A 106 -8.32 17.49 -28.55
CA GLY A 106 -8.35 17.07 -27.16
C GLY A 106 -7.25 17.72 -26.34
N ILE A 107 -7.64 18.15 -25.15
CA ILE A 107 -6.76 18.78 -24.17
C ILE A 107 -6.92 18.08 -22.83
N PHE A 108 -5.84 18.01 -22.07
CA PHE A 108 -5.84 17.54 -20.70
C PHE A 108 -4.94 18.44 -19.87
N VAL A 109 -5.36 18.75 -18.65
CA VAL A 109 -4.55 19.53 -17.70
C VAL A 109 -4.31 18.66 -16.48
N ASP A 110 -3.04 18.40 -16.17
CA ASP A 110 -2.69 17.58 -14.99
C ASP A 110 -2.78 18.39 -13.68
N THR A 111 -2.55 17.71 -12.54
CA THR A 111 -2.59 18.34 -11.21
C THR A 111 -1.50 19.37 -10.99
N ASN A 112 -0.45 19.38 -11.82
CA ASN A 112 0.61 20.38 -11.82
C ASN A 112 0.31 21.55 -12.79
N LEU A 113 -0.88 21.57 -13.39
CA LEU A 113 -1.35 22.55 -14.38
C LEU A 113 -0.57 22.51 -15.70
N ASN A 114 0.10 21.40 -16.01
CA ASN A 114 0.66 21.23 -17.33
C ASN A 114 -0.45 20.92 -18.34
N LEU A 115 -0.40 21.58 -19.49
CA LEU A 115 -1.36 21.42 -20.56
C LEU A 115 -0.82 20.49 -21.64
N TYR A 116 -1.54 19.41 -21.89
CA TYR A 116 -1.29 18.45 -22.97
C TYR A 116 -2.29 18.72 -24.09
N VAL A 117 -1.79 18.91 -25.31
CA VAL A 117 -2.61 19.27 -26.47
C VAL A 117 -2.38 18.25 -27.58
N ALA A 118 -3.47 17.67 -28.05
CA ALA A 118 -3.48 16.93 -29.31
C ALA A 118 -3.45 17.94 -30.47
N ASP A 119 -2.27 18.11 -31.06
CA ASP A 119 -1.98 18.99 -32.18
C ASP A 119 -2.27 18.24 -33.49
N SER A 120 -3.57 18.07 -33.76
CA SER A 120 -4.10 16.99 -34.62
C SER A 120 -3.55 16.99 -36.03
N GLU A 121 -3.43 18.14 -36.71
CA GLU A 121 -2.95 18.18 -38.10
C GLU A 121 -1.42 18.24 -38.20
N ASN A 122 -0.73 18.48 -37.09
CA ASN A 122 0.72 18.32 -37.01
C ASN A 122 1.10 16.90 -36.57
N ASP A 123 0.14 15.98 -36.44
CA ASP A 123 0.34 14.57 -36.08
C ASP A 123 1.18 14.38 -34.81
N ARG A 124 0.94 15.20 -33.78
CA ARG A 124 1.74 15.18 -32.55
C ARG A 124 0.97 15.52 -31.29
N ILE A 125 1.54 15.13 -30.15
CA ILE A 125 1.12 15.59 -28.82
C ILE A 125 2.14 16.59 -28.30
N GLN A 126 1.67 17.78 -27.92
CA GLN A 126 2.50 18.82 -27.32
C GLN A 126 2.18 19.02 -25.85
N PHE A 127 3.23 19.28 -25.07
CA PHE A 127 3.19 19.55 -23.64
C PHE A 127 3.64 20.99 -23.36
N PHE A 128 2.80 21.75 -22.67
CA PHE A 128 3.04 23.12 -22.29
C PHE A 128 3.08 23.22 -20.76
N PRO A 129 4.26 23.45 -20.16
CA PRO A 129 4.34 23.75 -18.74
C PRO A 129 3.56 25.02 -18.36
N PRO A 130 3.14 25.18 -17.09
CA PRO A 130 2.43 26.36 -16.63
C PRO A 130 3.15 27.66 -17.02
N GLY A 131 2.43 28.55 -17.71
CA GLY A 131 2.94 29.86 -18.13
C GLY A 131 3.92 29.85 -19.32
N GLN A 132 4.21 28.69 -19.91
CA GLN A 132 5.04 28.59 -21.12
C GLN A 132 4.18 28.53 -22.38
N LEU A 133 4.53 29.32 -23.40
CA LEU A 133 3.87 29.32 -24.71
C LEU A 133 4.57 28.44 -25.75
N ASN A 134 5.74 27.89 -25.42
CA ASN A 134 6.47 26.95 -26.27
C ASN A 134 6.24 25.53 -25.75
N GLY A 135 5.70 24.67 -26.59
CA GLY A 135 5.42 23.28 -26.31
C GLY A 135 6.62 22.37 -26.58
N ILE A 136 6.69 21.30 -25.81
CA ILE A 136 7.60 20.17 -25.99
C ILE A 136 6.81 19.06 -26.70
N THR A 137 7.33 18.55 -27.82
CA THR A 137 6.66 17.44 -28.52
C THR A 137 6.96 16.12 -27.79
N LEU A 138 5.92 15.47 -27.26
CA LEU A 138 6.05 14.23 -26.49
C LEU A 138 5.92 12.96 -27.33
N ALA A 139 5.10 13.00 -28.39
CA ALA A 139 4.85 11.86 -29.28
C ALA A 139 4.45 12.37 -30.68
N GLY A 140 4.77 11.59 -31.72
CA GLY A 140 4.43 11.90 -33.10
C GLY A 140 5.49 12.77 -33.81
N THR A 141 5.05 13.54 -34.81
CA THR A 141 5.96 14.29 -35.70
C THR A 141 6.81 15.31 -34.94
N GLY A 142 8.14 15.17 -35.04
CA GLY A 142 9.10 16.05 -34.37
C GLY A 142 9.63 15.52 -33.02
N ALA A 143 9.14 14.38 -32.52
CA ALA A 143 9.69 13.70 -31.35
C ALA A 143 10.66 12.57 -31.77
N PRO A 144 11.98 12.67 -31.50
CA PRO A 144 12.96 11.68 -31.95
C PRO A 144 12.76 10.32 -31.26
N GLY A 145 12.65 9.24 -32.06
CA GLY A 145 12.59 7.87 -31.55
C GLY A 145 11.25 7.45 -30.92
N THR A 146 10.14 8.14 -31.22
CA THR A 146 8.80 7.83 -30.66
C THR A 146 7.86 7.19 -31.69
N ILE A 147 6.62 6.93 -31.29
CA ILE A 147 5.57 6.34 -32.14
C ILE A 147 5.03 7.35 -33.16
N ALA A 148 4.81 6.91 -34.40
CA ALA A 148 4.11 7.72 -35.40
C ALA A 148 2.61 7.79 -35.08
N LEU A 149 2.06 9.00 -35.06
CA LEU A 149 0.64 9.27 -34.89
C LEU A 149 0.04 9.76 -36.22
N LEU A 150 -1.27 9.65 -36.39
CA LEU A 150 -1.98 10.25 -37.50
C LEU A 150 -3.33 10.79 -37.02
N TYR A 151 -3.42 12.11 -36.98
CA TYR A 151 -4.58 12.85 -36.49
C TYR A 151 -5.00 12.48 -35.05
N PRO A 152 -4.12 12.68 -34.05
CA PRO A 152 -4.49 12.42 -32.66
C PRO A 152 -5.63 13.35 -32.23
N THR A 153 -6.70 12.79 -31.68
CA THR A 153 -7.94 13.55 -31.35
C THR A 153 -8.12 13.77 -29.86
N ALA A 154 -7.53 12.92 -29.02
CA ALA A 154 -7.57 13.05 -27.57
C ALA A 154 -6.26 12.59 -26.92
N VAL A 155 -5.95 13.23 -25.79
CA VAL A 155 -4.87 12.86 -24.88
C VAL A 155 -5.39 12.95 -23.45
N VAL A 156 -5.08 11.97 -22.62
CA VAL A 156 -5.34 11.98 -21.18
C VAL A 156 -4.20 11.31 -20.43
N LEU A 157 -4.11 11.54 -19.13
CA LEU A 157 -3.16 10.87 -18.24
C LEU A 157 -3.89 9.91 -17.30
N ASP A 158 -3.20 8.85 -16.89
CA ASP A 158 -3.59 8.06 -15.71
C ASP A 158 -3.02 8.65 -14.41
N ALA A 159 -3.29 7.98 -13.28
CA ALA A 159 -2.82 8.42 -11.96
C ALA A 159 -1.29 8.38 -11.79
N ASP A 160 -0.60 7.58 -12.60
CA ASP A 160 0.85 7.41 -12.56
C ASP A 160 1.57 8.37 -13.54
N GLY A 161 0.82 9.14 -14.33
CA GLY A 161 1.34 10.12 -15.27
C GLY A 161 1.70 9.56 -16.65
N TYR A 162 1.19 8.39 -17.03
CA TYR A 162 1.33 7.85 -18.38
C TYR A 162 0.26 8.40 -19.32
N LEU A 163 0.67 8.68 -20.56
CA LEU A 163 -0.16 9.30 -21.59
C LEU A 163 -0.94 8.25 -22.37
N PHE A 164 -2.22 8.51 -22.57
CA PHE A 164 -3.10 7.72 -23.41
C PHE A 164 -3.64 8.61 -24.53
N ILE A 165 -3.40 8.19 -25.77
CA ILE A 165 -3.65 8.97 -26.98
C ILE A 165 -4.63 8.21 -27.86
N VAL A 166 -5.67 8.91 -28.31
CA VAL A 166 -6.56 8.41 -29.36
C VAL A 166 -5.95 8.78 -30.70
N ASP A 167 -5.51 7.77 -31.44
CA ASP A 167 -4.89 7.89 -32.77
C ASP A 167 -5.96 7.61 -33.83
N CYS A 168 -6.64 8.67 -34.28
CA CYS A 168 -7.95 8.59 -34.91
C CYS A 168 -7.92 7.89 -36.27
N TYR A 169 -7.00 8.31 -37.16
CA TYR A 169 -6.91 7.73 -38.51
C TYR A 169 -6.19 6.38 -38.54
N TYR A 170 -5.38 6.07 -37.53
CA TYR A 170 -4.89 4.70 -37.32
C TYR A 170 -5.84 3.81 -36.52
N HIS A 171 -7.00 4.35 -36.10
CA HIS A 171 -8.09 3.62 -35.47
C HIS A 171 -7.68 2.83 -34.20
N ARG A 172 -6.81 3.43 -33.38
CA ARG A 172 -6.19 2.73 -32.24
C ARG A 172 -5.98 3.65 -31.03
N ILE A 173 -5.71 3.03 -29.88
CA ILE A 173 -5.29 3.74 -28.67
C ILE A 173 -3.83 3.44 -28.39
N ILE A 174 -3.06 4.50 -28.17
CA ILE A 174 -1.65 4.44 -27.79
C ILE A 174 -1.52 4.76 -26.31
N GLY A 175 -0.72 3.98 -25.58
CA GLY A 175 -0.35 4.24 -24.20
C GLY A 175 1.16 4.42 -24.06
N SER A 176 1.60 5.32 -23.18
CA SER A 176 3.00 5.41 -22.77
C SER A 176 3.29 4.49 -21.57
N SER A 177 4.56 4.21 -21.35
CA SER A 177 5.07 3.42 -20.23
C SER A 177 6.53 3.81 -19.96
N SER A 178 7.15 3.22 -18.92
CA SER A 178 8.60 3.30 -18.69
C SER A 178 9.44 2.81 -19.88
N ASN A 179 8.85 2.00 -20.77
CA ASN A 179 9.48 1.47 -21.98
C ASN A 179 9.12 2.27 -23.25
N GLY A 180 8.50 3.44 -23.12
CA GLY A 180 8.05 4.28 -24.24
C GLY A 180 6.60 4.03 -24.67
N PHE A 181 6.23 4.54 -25.85
CA PHE A 181 4.87 4.47 -26.39
C PHE A 181 4.62 3.18 -27.17
N ARG A 182 3.46 2.56 -26.95
CA ARG A 182 2.98 1.40 -27.70
C ARG A 182 1.48 1.46 -27.93
N CYS A 183 1.00 0.73 -28.93
CA CYS A 183 -0.43 0.52 -29.07
C CYS A 183 -0.94 -0.43 -27.97
N ILE A 184 -2.04 -0.05 -27.31
CA ILE A 184 -2.62 -0.79 -26.17
C ILE A 184 -4.05 -1.30 -26.44
N ALA A 185 -4.74 -0.74 -27.43
CA ALA A 185 -6.07 -1.21 -27.85
C ALA A 185 -6.29 -0.97 -29.36
N ALA A 186 -7.04 -1.87 -30.00
CA ALA A 186 -7.38 -1.82 -31.42
C ALA A 186 -6.19 -1.73 -32.40
N CYS A 187 -5.08 -2.40 -32.07
CA CYS A 187 -3.84 -2.34 -32.84
C CYS A 187 -3.91 -3.01 -34.21
N SER A 188 -5.00 -3.71 -34.53
CA SER A 188 -5.24 -4.41 -35.79
C SER A 188 -6.06 -3.61 -36.81
N GLY A 189 -6.32 -2.31 -36.56
CA GLY A 189 -6.98 -1.40 -37.52
C GLY A 189 -8.51 -1.39 -37.42
N ALA A 190 -9.17 -0.84 -38.46
CA ALA A 190 -10.61 -0.58 -38.47
C ALA A 190 -11.49 -1.80 -38.72
N ASP A 191 -12.41 -2.07 -37.79
CA ASP A 191 -13.57 -2.97 -37.97
C ASP A 191 -14.60 -2.72 -36.84
N SER A 192 -15.73 -3.44 -36.92
CA SER A 192 -16.84 -3.49 -35.98
C SER A 192 -16.68 -4.56 -34.87
N THR A 193 -15.60 -5.35 -34.86
CA THR A 193 -15.37 -6.40 -33.85
C THR A 193 -15.12 -5.83 -32.46
N SER A 194 -15.31 -6.63 -31.40
CA SER A 194 -15.09 -6.21 -30.00
C SER A 194 -13.62 -5.90 -29.65
N SER A 195 -12.67 -6.14 -30.56
CA SER A 195 -11.25 -5.90 -30.37
C SER A 195 -10.69 -4.74 -31.21
N GLN A 196 -11.51 -4.13 -32.07
CA GLN A 196 -11.12 -3.08 -33.02
C GLN A 196 -11.99 -1.83 -32.85
N LEU A 197 -11.51 -0.69 -33.37
CA LEU A 197 -12.18 0.60 -33.36
C LEU A 197 -12.29 1.12 -34.78
N TYR A 198 -13.27 1.98 -35.07
CA TYR A 198 -13.37 2.70 -36.33
C TYR A 198 -13.66 4.18 -36.07
N TYR A 199 -12.65 4.99 -36.38
CA TYR A 199 -12.66 6.44 -36.20
C TYR A 199 -12.86 6.88 -34.73
N PRO A 200 -12.00 6.45 -33.78
CA PRO A 200 -12.17 6.80 -32.38
C PRO A 200 -11.90 8.30 -32.13
N LEU A 201 -12.68 8.93 -31.25
CA LEU A 201 -12.59 10.38 -31.01
C LEU A 201 -12.10 10.76 -29.62
N THR A 202 -12.52 10.05 -28.58
CA THR A 202 -12.16 10.36 -27.19
C THR A 202 -12.11 9.09 -26.35
N LEU A 203 -11.45 9.18 -25.20
CA LEU A 203 -11.41 8.10 -24.22
C LEU A 203 -11.55 8.64 -22.79
N SER A 204 -12.00 7.81 -21.86
CA SER A 204 -11.95 8.07 -20.41
C SER A 204 -11.76 6.79 -19.61
N PHE A 205 -11.38 6.92 -18.34
CA PHE A 205 -11.21 5.79 -17.43
C PHE A 205 -12.41 5.64 -16.49
N ASP A 206 -12.65 4.41 -16.00
CA ASP A 206 -13.34 4.22 -14.72
C ASP A 206 -12.34 4.13 -13.54
N SER A 207 -12.86 4.07 -12.31
CA SER A 207 -12.07 3.94 -11.08
C SER A 207 -11.23 2.66 -11.01
N TYR A 208 -11.48 1.68 -11.89
CA TYR A 208 -10.73 0.43 -11.98
C TYR A 208 -9.66 0.46 -13.09
N GLY A 209 -9.49 1.61 -13.76
CA GLY A 209 -8.53 1.79 -14.85
C GLY A 209 -9.00 1.27 -16.21
N ASN A 210 -10.25 0.83 -16.37
CA ASN A 210 -10.75 0.39 -17.67
C ASN A 210 -10.95 1.59 -18.62
N ILE A 211 -10.66 1.40 -19.90
CA ILE A 211 -10.72 2.46 -20.91
C ILE A 211 -12.06 2.41 -21.64
N PHE A 212 -12.82 3.49 -21.61
CA PHE A 212 -14.00 3.71 -22.44
C PHE A 212 -13.62 4.57 -23.62
N VAL A 213 -13.79 4.06 -24.84
CA VAL A 213 -13.47 4.76 -26.08
C VAL A 213 -14.74 5.01 -26.87
N THR A 214 -14.92 6.22 -27.40
CA THR A 214 -15.97 6.49 -28.37
C THR A 214 -15.54 5.99 -29.74
N ASP A 215 -16.32 5.08 -30.31
CA ASP A 215 -16.06 4.41 -31.58
C ASP A 215 -17.07 4.94 -32.60
N GLN A 216 -16.73 6.08 -33.21
CA GLN A 216 -17.68 6.98 -33.86
C GLN A 216 -18.42 6.32 -35.01
N ASP A 217 -17.69 5.73 -35.95
CA ASP A 217 -18.26 5.21 -37.18
C ASP A 217 -18.90 3.82 -36.98
N ASN A 218 -18.58 3.16 -35.86
CA ASN A 218 -19.33 1.99 -35.37
C ASN A 218 -20.52 2.37 -34.47
N HIS A 219 -20.76 3.66 -34.23
CA HIS A 219 -21.88 4.18 -33.43
C HIS A 219 -21.97 3.59 -32.01
N ARG A 220 -20.84 3.33 -31.37
CA ARG A 220 -20.79 2.71 -30.03
C ARG A 220 -19.80 3.39 -29.10
N ILE A 221 -19.90 3.05 -27.82
CA ILE A 221 -18.85 3.28 -26.82
C ILE A 221 -18.34 1.90 -26.42
N GLN A 222 -17.03 1.71 -26.51
CA GLN A 222 -16.39 0.44 -26.25
C GLN A 222 -15.57 0.51 -24.96
N LYS A 223 -15.84 -0.43 -24.05
CA LYS A 223 -15.06 -0.61 -22.82
C LYS A 223 -13.96 -1.63 -23.08
N PHE A 224 -12.71 -1.20 -23.05
CA PHE A 224 -11.54 -2.07 -22.96
C PHE A 224 -11.25 -2.26 -21.47
N LEU A 225 -11.32 -3.52 -21.03
CA LEU A 225 -10.90 -3.85 -19.69
C LEU A 225 -9.39 -3.67 -19.60
N LEU A 226 -8.93 -3.05 -18.52
CA LEU A 226 -7.51 -3.07 -18.22
C LEU A 226 -7.16 -4.55 -18.03
N SER A 227 -6.37 -5.13 -18.94
CA SER A 227 -5.70 -6.39 -18.60
C SER A 227 -4.78 -6.01 -17.44
N THR A 228 -5.20 -6.32 -16.22
CA THR A 228 -4.53 -5.87 -15.02
C THR A 228 -3.09 -6.35 -15.03
N ASN A 229 -2.16 -5.48 -15.43
CA ASN A 229 -0.81 -5.42 -14.88
C ASN A 229 -0.87 -4.76 -13.48
N SER A 230 -1.93 -5.07 -12.73
CA SER A 230 -1.96 -4.88 -11.30
C SER A 230 -1.26 -6.12 -10.72
N CYS A 231 -0.52 -5.99 -9.62
CA CYS A 231 0.01 -7.14 -8.87
C CYS A 231 -1.10 -8.01 -8.23
N THR A 232 -2.30 -8.05 -8.83
CA THR A 232 -3.45 -8.83 -8.41
C THR A 232 -3.41 -10.18 -9.09
N VAL A 233 -3.13 -11.20 -8.30
CA VAL A 233 -3.17 -12.61 -8.69
C VAL A 233 -4.62 -13.10 -8.83
N SER A 234 -4.86 -14.14 -9.65
CA SER A 234 -6.20 -14.68 -9.91
C SER A 234 -6.66 -15.76 -8.92
N TYR A 235 -5.82 -16.09 -7.96
CA TYR A 235 -6.00 -17.13 -6.95
C TYR A 235 -5.88 -16.53 -5.55
N ASN A 236 -6.52 -17.15 -4.57
CA ASN A 236 -6.38 -16.71 -3.19
C ASN A 236 -4.98 -17.02 -2.64
N GLN A 237 -4.33 -16.01 -2.08
CA GLN A 237 -3.13 -16.14 -1.25
C GLN A 237 -3.38 -15.59 0.16
N PRO A 238 -4.22 -16.27 0.95
CA PRO A 238 -4.42 -15.90 2.34
C PRO A 238 -3.06 -15.87 3.06
N LYS A 239 -2.85 -14.91 3.95
CA LYS A 239 -1.66 -14.85 4.79
C LYS A 239 -1.91 -15.68 6.04
N PHE A 240 -1.10 -16.71 6.28
CA PHE A 240 -1.24 -17.53 7.47
C PHE A 240 -0.21 -17.19 8.53
N SER A 241 -0.60 -17.30 9.79
CA SER A 241 0.38 -17.34 10.88
C SER A 241 1.29 -18.56 10.70
N ALA A 242 2.53 -18.42 11.18
CA ALA A 242 3.57 -19.45 11.19
C ALA A 242 3.09 -20.85 11.64
N TYR A 243 2.01 -20.92 12.42
CA TYR A 243 1.45 -22.17 12.96
C TYR A 243 -0.05 -22.35 12.70
N ALA A 244 -0.61 -21.72 11.67
CA ALA A 244 -2.00 -21.93 11.26
C ALA A 244 -2.37 -23.42 11.20
N SER A 245 -3.58 -23.74 11.68
CA SER A 245 -4.08 -25.11 11.79
C SER A 245 -5.46 -25.22 11.15
N TRP A 246 -5.78 -26.42 10.66
CA TRP A 246 -7.06 -26.72 10.01
C TRP A 246 -7.77 -27.85 10.75
N SER A 247 -9.09 -27.95 10.57
CA SER A 247 -9.92 -28.98 11.18
C SER A 247 -9.34 -30.37 10.90
N SER A 248 -9.23 -31.22 11.93
CA SER A 248 -8.71 -32.59 11.75
C SER A 248 -9.63 -33.46 10.90
N ASN A 249 -10.92 -33.11 10.83
CA ASN A 249 -11.92 -33.74 9.99
C ASN A 249 -12.30 -32.78 8.85
N ALA A 250 -12.36 -33.30 7.63
CA ALA A 250 -12.85 -32.60 6.46
C ALA A 250 -14.38 -32.64 6.36
N ILE A 251 -14.92 -31.60 5.73
CA ILE A 251 -16.26 -31.59 5.15
C ILE A 251 -16.14 -32.07 3.71
N THR A 252 -16.90 -33.09 3.32
CA THR A 252 -16.97 -33.53 1.92
C THR A 252 -17.74 -32.50 1.11
N PHE A 253 -17.01 -31.64 0.40
CA PHE A 253 -17.57 -30.60 -0.45
C PHE A 253 -18.29 -31.20 -1.65
N ALA A 254 -17.66 -32.17 -2.32
CA ALA A 254 -18.26 -32.90 -3.43
C ALA A 254 -17.90 -34.38 -3.35
N SER A 255 -18.92 -35.24 -3.37
CA SER A 255 -18.77 -36.70 -3.39
C SER A 255 -18.69 -37.23 -4.83
N ILE A 256 -18.41 -38.53 -5.01
CA ILE A 256 -18.42 -39.19 -6.31
C ILE A 256 -19.72 -38.97 -7.11
N GLY A 257 -20.87 -38.85 -6.41
CA GLY A 257 -22.16 -38.57 -7.06
C GLY A 257 -22.28 -37.17 -7.64
N THR A 258 -21.42 -36.24 -7.21
CA THR A 258 -21.40 -34.84 -7.66
C THR A 258 -20.21 -34.58 -8.59
N VAL A 259 -18.99 -34.92 -8.15
CA VAL A 259 -17.75 -34.61 -8.89
C VAL A 259 -17.34 -35.72 -9.86
N GLY A 260 -17.87 -36.94 -9.72
CA GLY A 260 -17.47 -38.10 -10.52
C GLY A 260 -16.19 -38.79 -10.05
N ALA A 261 -15.77 -39.83 -10.75
CA ALA A 261 -14.57 -40.60 -10.42
C ALA A 261 -13.30 -39.81 -10.74
N ALA A 262 -12.25 -39.96 -9.92
CA ALA A 262 -10.91 -39.37 -10.14
C ALA A 262 -10.88 -37.86 -10.45
N PRO A 263 -11.39 -36.99 -9.54
CA PRO A 263 -11.12 -35.55 -9.62
C PRO A 263 -9.61 -35.30 -9.46
N TYR A 264 -9.03 -34.43 -10.29
CA TYR A 264 -7.59 -34.22 -10.33
C TYR A 264 -7.20 -32.77 -10.00
N GLY A 265 -7.30 -31.86 -10.97
CA GLY A 265 -6.96 -30.45 -10.77
C GLY A 265 -8.07 -29.70 -10.02
N ILE A 266 -7.70 -28.82 -9.09
CA ILE A 266 -8.62 -27.87 -8.45
C ILE A 266 -8.01 -26.47 -8.43
N PHE A 267 -8.83 -25.47 -8.72
CA PHE A 267 -8.49 -24.06 -8.65
C PHE A 267 -9.63 -23.31 -7.96
N VAL A 268 -9.28 -22.38 -7.08
CA VAL A 268 -10.25 -21.49 -6.42
C VAL A 268 -9.82 -20.06 -6.67
N ASP A 269 -10.69 -19.28 -7.31
CA ASP A 269 -10.40 -17.89 -7.66
C ASP A 269 -10.62 -16.94 -6.48
N VAL A 270 -10.25 -15.66 -6.68
CA VAL A 270 -10.42 -14.59 -5.68
C VAL A 270 -11.86 -14.33 -5.25
N ASN A 271 -12.85 -14.83 -5.99
CA ASN A 271 -14.28 -14.73 -5.69
C ASN A 271 -14.83 -16.03 -5.07
N ASN A 272 -13.96 -16.93 -4.59
CA ASN A 272 -14.31 -18.23 -4.05
C ASN A 272 -15.08 -19.15 -5.03
N THR A 273 -14.94 -18.92 -6.34
CA THR A 273 -15.46 -19.84 -7.36
C THR A 273 -14.51 -21.02 -7.47
N ILE A 274 -15.07 -22.23 -7.36
CA ILE A 274 -14.32 -23.48 -7.33
C ILE A 274 -14.41 -24.14 -8.70
N TYR A 275 -13.26 -24.48 -9.28
CA TYR A 275 -13.12 -25.17 -10.55
C TYR A 275 -12.44 -26.52 -10.33
N VAL A 276 -13.05 -27.61 -10.79
CA VAL A 276 -12.47 -28.95 -10.69
C VAL A 276 -12.38 -29.58 -12.05
N ALA A 277 -11.17 -29.96 -12.45
CA ALA A 277 -10.92 -30.79 -13.62
C ALA A 277 -11.07 -32.27 -13.23
N ASN A 278 -12.01 -32.95 -13.88
CA ASN A 278 -12.21 -34.38 -13.69
C ASN A 278 -11.58 -35.17 -14.85
N GLN A 279 -10.62 -36.02 -14.49
CA GLN A 279 -9.88 -36.83 -15.45
C GLN A 279 -10.78 -37.89 -16.10
N ALA A 280 -11.47 -38.72 -15.31
CA ALA A 280 -12.22 -39.87 -15.83
C ALA A 280 -13.42 -39.46 -16.69
N ASN A 281 -14.09 -38.37 -16.34
CA ASN A 281 -15.28 -37.88 -17.02
C ASN A 281 -14.97 -36.85 -18.12
N SER A 282 -13.70 -36.48 -18.30
CA SER A 282 -13.23 -35.51 -19.30
C SER A 282 -14.04 -34.20 -19.29
N LEU A 283 -14.19 -33.59 -18.12
CA LEU A 283 -14.96 -32.37 -17.95
C LEU A 283 -14.40 -31.45 -16.86
N ILE A 284 -14.78 -30.18 -16.91
CA ILE A 284 -14.54 -29.20 -15.84
C ILE A 284 -15.87 -28.86 -15.19
N GLN A 285 -15.93 -28.93 -13.87
CA GLN A 285 -17.07 -28.48 -13.07
C GLN A 285 -16.74 -27.17 -12.36
N VAL A 286 -17.72 -26.27 -12.32
CA VAL A 286 -17.61 -24.96 -11.67
C VAL A 286 -18.70 -24.81 -10.63
N TRP A 287 -18.36 -24.32 -9.44
CA TRP A 287 -19.28 -23.94 -8.37
C TRP A 287 -19.06 -22.48 -8.02
N LEU A 288 -20.13 -21.67 -8.07
CA LEU A 288 -20.12 -20.30 -7.53
C LEU A 288 -20.22 -20.33 -6.00
N GLU A 289 -19.74 -19.28 -5.34
CA GLU A 289 -19.81 -19.15 -3.88
C GLU A 289 -21.25 -19.33 -3.38
N GLY A 290 -21.41 -20.16 -2.34
CA GLY A 290 -22.72 -20.51 -1.77
C GLY A 290 -23.49 -21.63 -2.48
N SER A 291 -23.02 -22.14 -3.63
CA SER A 291 -23.66 -23.27 -4.32
C SER A 291 -23.15 -24.63 -3.84
N ASN A 292 -24.08 -25.54 -3.52
CA ASN A 292 -23.76 -26.93 -3.16
C ASN A 292 -23.80 -27.90 -4.36
N ILE A 293 -24.10 -27.40 -5.57
CA ILE A 293 -24.10 -28.16 -6.83
C ILE A 293 -23.30 -27.43 -7.91
N PRO A 294 -22.75 -28.14 -8.92
CA PRO A 294 -22.03 -27.49 -10.00
C PRO A 294 -22.99 -26.55 -10.75
N THR A 295 -22.62 -25.29 -10.90
CA THR A 295 -23.37 -24.29 -11.66
C THR A 295 -23.08 -24.37 -13.16
N ARG A 296 -21.93 -24.96 -13.54
CA ARG A 296 -21.54 -25.15 -14.94
C ARG A 296 -20.68 -26.40 -15.12
N ASN A 297 -20.95 -27.15 -16.19
CA ASN A 297 -20.11 -28.25 -16.67
C ASN A 297 -19.57 -27.89 -18.07
N ILE A 298 -18.26 -28.03 -18.27
CA ILE A 298 -17.58 -27.83 -19.56
C ILE A 298 -17.12 -29.21 -20.05
N THR A 299 -17.64 -29.67 -21.18
CA THR A 299 -17.41 -31.05 -21.67
C THR A 299 -16.88 -31.11 -23.11
N ASN A 300 -17.01 -30.04 -23.91
CA ASN A 300 -16.68 -30.09 -25.33
C ASN A 300 -15.16 -30.10 -25.56
N GLY A 301 -14.63 -31.13 -26.23
CA GLY A 301 -13.24 -31.12 -26.71
C GLY A 301 -12.16 -31.33 -25.64
N LEU A 302 -12.51 -31.76 -24.43
CA LEU A 302 -11.58 -32.14 -23.37
C LEU A 302 -11.30 -33.65 -23.41
N TYR A 303 -10.07 -34.05 -23.11
CA TYR A 303 -9.70 -35.45 -22.98
C TYR A 303 -8.71 -35.65 -21.82
N LEU A 304 -9.16 -36.34 -20.77
CA LEU A 304 -8.38 -36.63 -19.55
C LEU A 304 -7.64 -35.40 -18.96
N PRO A 305 -8.34 -34.29 -18.63
CA PRO A 305 -7.68 -33.07 -18.16
C PRO A 305 -7.03 -33.29 -16.78
N TYR A 306 -5.72 -33.07 -16.69
CA TYR A 306 -4.97 -33.20 -15.44
C TYR A 306 -4.90 -31.91 -14.62
N SER A 307 -4.75 -30.75 -15.26
CA SER A 307 -4.53 -29.48 -14.55
C SER A 307 -5.35 -28.35 -15.12
N ILE A 308 -5.58 -27.34 -14.28
CA ILE A 308 -6.43 -26.18 -14.57
C ILE A 308 -5.88 -24.94 -13.88
N PHE A 309 -5.97 -23.79 -14.55
CA PHE A 309 -5.69 -22.48 -13.98
C PHE A 309 -6.69 -21.47 -14.54
N VAL A 310 -7.19 -20.56 -13.71
CA VAL A 310 -8.11 -19.50 -14.15
C VAL A 310 -7.44 -18.15 -13.90
N THR A 311 -7.41 -17.30 -14.93
CA THR A 311 -6.85 -15.94 -14.82
C THR A 311 -7.87 -14.96 -14.24
N ILE A 312 -7.41 -13.76 -13.88
CA ILE A 312 -8.26 -12.73 -13.27
C ILE A 312 -9.40 -12.26 -14.19
N ASN A 313 -9.21 -12.41 -15.50
CA ASN A 313 -10.23 -12.12 -16.51
C ASN A 313 -11.23 -13.29 -16.69
N GLY A 314 -11.11 -14.35 -15.90
CA GLY A 314 -11.96 -15.54 -15.97
C GLY A 314 -11.63 -16.51 -17.11
N ASP A 315 -10.51 -16.30 -17.82
CA ASP A 315 -10.06 -17.26 -18.83
C ASP A 315 -9.55 -18.53 -18.15
N ILE A 316 -10.07 -19.68 -18.57
CA ILE A 316 -9.76 -21.00 -18.03
C ILE A 316 -8.77 -21.69 -18.96
N TYR A 317 -7.58 -21.97 -18.45
CA TYR A 317 -6.55 -22.77 -19.12
C TYR A 317 -6.59 -24.18 -18.54
N VAL A 318 -6.68 -25.18 -19.41
CA VAL A 318 -6.82 -26.58 -19.02
C VAL A 318 -5.93 -27.47 -19.88
N ASP A 319 -5.37 -28.48 -19.25
CA ASP A 319 -4.63 -29.52 -19.96
C ASP A 319 -5.55 -30.29 -20.92
N ASN A 320 -5.02 -30.50 -22.13
CA ASN A 320 -5.61 -31.34 -23.15
C ASN A 320 -4.50 -32.10 -23.91
N GLY A 321 -3.36 -32.36 -23.25
CA GLY A 321 -2.14 -32.83 -23.90
C GLY A 321 -2.16 -34.29 -24.35
N ASN A 322 -2.97 -35.16 -23.73
CA ASN A 322 -2.85 -36.62 -23.89
C ASN A 322 -3.08 -37.09 -25.33
N LEU A 323 -4.23 -36.75 -25.92
CA LEU A 323 -4.52 -37.02 -27.33
C LEU A 323 -4.40 -35.78 -28.21
N ASN A 324 -4.66 -34.58 -27.66
CA ASN A 324 -4.74 -33.36 -28.45
C ASN A 324 -3.45 -32.52 -28.44
N GLN A 325 -2.43 -32.91 -27.65
CA GLN A 325 -1.09 -32.30 -27.63
C GLN A 325 -1.09 -30.76 -27.46
N ARG A 326 -1.99 -30.25 -26.62
CA ARG A 326 -2.15 -28.82 -26.39
C ARG A 326 -2.74 -28.48 -25.02
N VAL A 327 -2.54 -27.25 -24.60
CA VAL A 327 -3.31 -26.58 -23.54
C VAL A 327 -4.38 -25.74 -24.21
N ASP A 328 -5.63 -25.91 -23.79
CA ASP A 328 -6.77 -25.17 -24.33
C ASP A 328 -7.17 -24.02 -23.40
N LYS A 329 -7.52 -22.88 -24.00
CA LYS A 329 -8.08 -21.69 -23.37
C LYS A 329 -9.58 -21.63 -23.64
N TRP A 330 -10.35 -21.46 -22.58
CA TRP A 330 -11.78 -21.15 -22.61
C TRP A 330 -12.01 -19.75 -22.08
N ILE A 331 -12.73 -18.93 -22.83
CA ILE A 331 -13.16 -17.61 -22.36
C ILE A 331 -14.35 -17.79 -21.42
N LEU A 332 -14.43 -16.97 -20.38
CA LEU A 332 -15.56 -16.96 -19.45
C LEU A 332 -16.89 -16.80 -20.23
N ASN A 333 -17.85 -17.71 -20.03
CA ASN A 333 -19.12 -17.82 -20.77
C ASN A 333 -19.05 -18.23 -22.26
N GLY A 334 -17.86 -18.54 -22.79
CA GLY A 334 -17.70 -19.09 -24.14
C GLY A 334 -18.16 -20.56 -24.24
N THR A 335 -18.62 -20.97 -25.42
CA THR A 335 -18.99 -22.36 -25.73
C THR A 335 -17.92 -23.12 -26.52
N THR A 336 -16.85 -22.43 -26.93
CA THR A 336 -15.73 -22.97 -27.72
C THR A 336 -14.40 -22.71 -27.03
N SER A 337 -13.44 -23.62 -27.23
CA SER A 337 -12.06 -23.45 -26.81
C SER A 337 -11.17 -23.01 -27.96
N SER A 338 -10.02 -22.44 -27.62
CA SER A 338 -8.91 -22.16 -28.55
C SER A 338 -7.61 -22.71 -27.98
N SER A 339 -6.67 -23.09 -28.85
CA SER A 339 -5.38 -23.64 -28.40
C SER A 339 -4.47 -22.53 -27.91
N ALA A 340 -4.11 -22.57 -26.62
CA ALA A 340 -3.21 -21.59 -26.00
C ALA A 340 -1.74 -21.94 -26.23
N MET A 341 -1.39 -23.23 -26.19
CA MET A 341 -0.01 -23.71 -26.28
C MET A 341 0.01 -25.15 -26.81
N TYR A 342 0.85 -25.44 -27.81
CA TYR A 342 1.08 -26.80 -28.29
C TYR A 342 2.19 -27.46 -27.47
N VAL A 343 1.91 -28.63 -26.91
CA VAL A 343 2.78 -29.33 -25.96
C VAL A 343 3.07 -30.75 -26.46
N LYS A 344 4.24 -31.29 -26.12
CA LYS A 344 4.65 -32.63 -26.58
C LYS A 344 3.94 -33.76 -25.83
N GLN A 345 3.48 -33.50 -24.60
CA GLN A 345 2.82 -34.44 -23.69
C GLN A 345 1.89 -33.67 -22.72
N GLU A 346 1.19 -34.40 -21.85
CA GLU A 346 0.25 -33.85 -20.86
C GLU A 346 0.91 -32.87 -19.88
N CYS A 347 0.17 -31.82 -19.55
CA CYS A 347 0.54 -30.85 -18.52
C CYS A 347 -0.04 -31.28 -17.17
N PHE A 348 0.80 -31.85 -16.31
CA PHE A 348 0.37 -32.28 -14.96
C PHE A 348 0.17 -31.11 -13.99
N GLY A 349 0.71 -29.95 -14.33
CA GLY A 349 0.51 -28.66 -13.68
C GLY A 349 0.52 -27.55 -14.73
N ILE A 350 -0.41 -26.61 -14.58
CA ILE A 350 -0.54 -25.41 -15.40
C ILE A 350 -0.59 -24.22 -14.47
N PHE A 351 0.10 -23.15 -14.84
CA PHE A 351 0.07 -21.88 -14.11
C PHE A 351 0.21 -20.72 -15.11
N VAL A 352 -0.47 -19.60 -14.87
CA VAL A 352 -0.25 -18.36 -15.63
C VAL A 352 0.26 -17.29 -14.68
N ASP A 353 1.46 -16.77 -14.94
CA ASP A 353 2.08 -15.74 -14.09
C ASP A 353 1.47 -14.34 -14.32
N ILE A 354 1.87 -13.40 -13.48
CA ILE A 354 1.43 -11.99 -13.54
C ILE A 354 1.84 -11.28 -14.83
N ASN A 355 2.78 -11.84 -15.60
CA ASN A 355 3.23 -11.31 -16.89
C ASN A 355 2.53 -12.00 -18.07
N ASN A 356 1.46 -12.76 -17.82
CA ASN A 356 0.75 -13.58 -18.81
C ASN A 356 1.65 -14.62 -19.50
N ASN A 357 2.58 -15.23 -18.78
CA ASN A 357 3.28 -16.41 -19.28
C ASN A 357 2.60 -17.67 -18.77
N LEU A 358 2.25 -18.56 -19.69
CA LEU A 358 1.66 -19.87 -19.42
C LEU A 358 2.76 -20.90 -19.24
N TYR A 359 2.77 -21.57 -18.08
CA TYR A 359 3.68 -22.65 -17.71
C TYR A 359 2.95 -23.99 -17.80
N CYS A 360 3.66 -25.03 -18.25
CA CYS A 360 3.18 -26.40 -18.32
C CYS A 360 4.29 -27.37 -17.88
N SER A 361 4.03 -28.18 -16.86
CA SER A 361 4.92 -29.27 -16.45
C SER A 361 4.63 -30.56 -17.23
N MET A 362 5.54 -30.92 -18.13
CA MET A 362 5.43 -32.09 -18.98
C MET A 362 6.06 -33.30 -18.28
N TYR A 363 5.21 -34.12 -17.65
CA TYR A 363 5.61 -35.22 -16.77
C TYR A 363 6.61 -36.20 -17.42
N TYR A 364 6.26 -36.76 -18.59
CA TYR A 364 7.09 -37.74 -19.30
C TYR A 364 8.26 -37.14 -20.09
N VAL A 365 8.27 -35.81 -20.24
CA VAL A 365 9.36 -35.08 -20.94
C VAL A 365 10.38 -34.53 -19.95
N HIS A 366 10.09 -34.55 -18.64
CA HIS A 366 11.01 -34.09 -17.60
C HIS A 366 11.41 -32.62 -17.77
N GLN A 367 10.43 -31.78 -18.15
CA GLN A 367 10.60 -30.33 -18.37
C GLN A 367 9.37 -29.55 -17.92
N VAL A 368 9.59 -28.27 -17.58
CA VAL A 368 8.54 -27.26 -17.50
C VAL A 368 8.75 -26.29 -18.66
N ALA A 369 7.74 -26.17 -19.52
CA ALA A 369 7.74 -25.28 -20.67
C ALA A 369 6.96 -24.00 -20.35
N THR A 370 7.40 -22.86 -20.90
CA THR A 370 6.75 -21.57 -20.73
C THR A 370 6.52 -20.88 -22.05
N LYS A 371 5.34 -20.28 -22.22
CA LYS A 371 4.93 -19.52 -23.39
C LYS A 371 4.33 -18.18 -22.98
N SER A 372 4.82 -17.08 -23.54
CA SER A 372 4.15 -15.78 -23.37
C SER A 372 2.84 -15.74 -24.14
N LEU A 373 1.77 -15.28 -23.49
CA LEU A 373 0.45 -15.11 -24.09
C LEU A 373 0.25 -13.72 -24.72
N ASN A 374 1.19 -12.78 -24.51
CA ASN A 374 1.11 -11.40 -25.02
C ASN A 374 1.55 -11.26 -26.49
N GLY A 375 2.00 -12.33 -27.14
CA GLY A 375 2.50 -12.31 -28.52
C GLY A 375 1.97 -13.44 -29.38
N ASN A 376 2.08 -13.31 -30.70
CA ASN A 376 1.58 -14.29 -31.68
C ASN A 376 2.51 -15.49 -31.89
N SER A 377 3.60 -15.60 -31.12
CA SER A 377 4.53 -16.73 -31.24
C SER A 377 3.85 -18.03 -30.80
N SER A 378 3.99 -19.07 -31.62
CA SER A 378 3.57 -20.42 -31.25
C SER A 378 4.63 -21.20 -30.47
N MET A 379 5.86 -20.66 -30.36
CA MET A 379 6.99 -21.32 -29.71
C MET A 379 7.04 -21.03 -28.21
N TRP A 380 7.24 -22.08 -27.43
CA TRP A 380 7.53 -22.03 -26.00
C TRP A 380 9.02 -22.29 -25.75
N ILE A 381 9.50 -21.88 -24.57
CA ILE A 381 10.87 -22.10 -24.10
C ILE A 381 10.88 -23.04 -22.89
N VAL A 382 12.05 -23.59 -22.58
CA VAL A 382 12.23 -24.44 -21.38
C VAL A 382 12.58 -23.56 -20.20
N SER A 383 11.79 -23.63 -19.14
CA SER A 383 12.00 -22.87 -17.90
C SER A 383 12.58 -23.72 -16.78
N ALA A 384 12.37 -25.03 -16.80
CA ALA A 384 13.02 -25.97 -15.89
C ALA A 384 13.21 -27.34 -16.55
N GLY A 385 14.29 -28.03 -16.19
CA GLY A 385 14.61 -29.38 -16.67
C GLY A 385 15.33 -29.43 -18.01
N THR A 386 16.14 -30.47 -18.22
CA THR A 386 16.93 -30.64 -19.47
C THR A 386 16.24 -31.52 -20.51
N GLY A 387 15.08 -32.09 -20.22
CA GLY A 387 14.44 -33.10 -21.09
C GLY A 387 14.85 -34.53 -20.75
N CYS A 388 15.75 -34.70 -19.79
CA CYS A 388 16.25 -35.98 -19.32
C CYS A 388 15.96 -36.12 -17.82
N ALA A 389 15.53 -37.31 -17.40
CA ALA A 389 15.38 -37.66 -16.00
C ALA A 389 16.74 -37.62 -15.29
N GLY A 390 16.77 -37.02 -14.10
CA GLY A 390 17.95 -37.03 -13.24
C GLY A 390 17.74 -36.18 -11.99
N SER A 391 18.75 -36.13 -11.13
CA SER A 391 18.70 -35.48 -9.82
C SER A 391 19.58 -34.23 -9.71
N ALA A 392 20.32 -33.87 -10.78
CA ALA A 392 21.14 -32.67 -10.84
C ALA A 392 20.31 -31.38 -10.64
N SER A 393 20.94 -30.27 -10.28
CA SER A 393 20.24 -29.01 -9.99
C SER A 393 19.51 -28.42 -11.19
N ASN A 394 19.92 -28.73 -12.43
CA ASN A 394 19.23 -28.32 -13.66
C ASN A 394 18.30 -29.40 -14.24
N GLN A 395 18.15 -30.53 -13.56
CA GLN A 395 17.32 -31.66 -13.99
C GLN A 395 16.11 -31.81 -13.07
N VAL A 396 14.97 -32.17 -13.66
CA VAL A 396 13.76 -32.54 -12.93
C VAL A 396 13.36 -33.95 -13.32
N TYR A 397 12.80 -34.73 -12.40
CA TYR A 397 12.29 -36.08 -12.70
C TYR A 397 10.81 -36.18 -12.35
N TYR A 398 9.99 -36.44 -13.36
CA TYR A 398 8.52 -36.48 -13.28
C TYR A 398 7.92 -35.23 -12.59
N PRO A 399 8.09 -34.03 -13.17
CA PRO A 399 7.49 -32.81 -12.61
C PRO A 399 5.96 -32.90 -12.68
N ARG A 400 5.29 -32.70 -11.53
CA ARG A 400 3.82 -32.67 -11.42
C ARG A 400 3.36 -31.23 -11.18
N GLY A 401 2.91 -30.88 -9.98
CA GLY A 401 2.44 -29.54 -9.65
C GLY A 401 3.52 -28.47 -9.78
N ILE A 402 3.11 -27.29 -10.22
CA ILE A 402 3.96 -26.11 -10.33
C ILE A 402 3.26 -24.90 -9.73
N PHE A 403 4.05 -23.95 -9.24
CA PHE A 403 3.57 -22.65 -8.76
C PHE A 403 4.60 -21.59 -9.12
N VAL A 404 4.16 -20.42 -9.58
CA VAL A 404 5.04 -19.28 -9.87
C VAL A 404 4.67 -18.15 -8.92
N ASP A 405 5.63 -17.65 -8.15
CA ASP A 405 5.40 -16.53 -7.24
C ASP A 405 5.41 -15.18 -7.99
N THR A 406 5.12 -14.10 -7.27
CA THR A 406 5.06 -12.74 -7.84
C THR A 406 6.43 -12.21 -8.27
N ASP A 407 7.53 -12.78 -7.77
CA ASP A 407 8.91 -12.49 -8.19
C ASP A 407 9.32 -13.33 -9.41
N LEU A 408 8.39 -14.11 -9.97
CA LEU A 408 8.56 -15.01 -11.11
C LEU A 408 9.49 -16.20 -10.81
N ASN A 409 9.62 -16.61 -9.55
CA ASN A 409 10.31 -17.84 -9.20
C ASN A 409 9.37 -19.04 -9.38
N LEU A 410 9.89 -20.11 -9.98
CA LEU A 410 9.14 -21.32 -10.31
C LEU A 410 9.42 -22.43 -9.29
N TYR A 411 8.38 -22.86 -8.59
CA TYR A 411 8.37 -24.02 -7.70
C TYR A 411 7.86 -25.24 -8.46
N VAL A 412 8.59 -26.35 -8.38
CA VAL A 412 8.28 -27.60 -9.08
C VAL A 412 8.23 -28.76 -8.10
N ALA A 413 7.06 -29.40 -7.96
CA ALA A 413 6.92 -30.65 -7.24
C ALA A 413 7.40 -31.81 -8.12
N GLU A 414 8.53 -32.42 -7.76
CA GLU A 414 9.13 -33.53 -8.48
C GLU A 414 8.75 -34.86 -7.84
N CYS A 415 7.89 -35.63 -8.51
CA CYS A 415 7.47 -36.92 -8.00
C CYS A 415 8.60 -37.96 -8.02
N GLY A 416 9.44 -37.96 -9.06
CA GLY A 416 10.47 -38.99 -9.25
C GLY A 416 11.64 -38.89 -8.28
N ASN A 417 11.96 -37.68 -7.81
CA ASN A 417 13.04 -37.41 -6.85
C ASN A 417 12.52 -37.09 -5.43
N ASN A 418 11.22 -37.24 -5.18
CA ASN A 418 10.60 -36.98 -3.87
C ASN A 418 10.94 -35.60 -3.27
N ARG A 419 10.94 -34.55 -4.09
CA ARG A 419 11.39 -33.21 -3.66
C ARG A 419 10.58 -32.08 -4.28
N VAL A 420 10.72 -30.89 -3.72
CA VAL A 420 10.28 -29.63 -4.35
C VAL A 420 11.50 -28.78 -4.68
N GLN A 421 11.58 -28.33 -5.92
CA GLN A 421 12.65 -27.48 -6.43
C GLN A 421 12.17 -26.05 -6.69
N LEU A 422 13.06 -25.09 -6.43
CA LEU A 422 12.86 -23.66 -6.70
C LEU A 422 13.87 -23.20 -7.77
N PHE A 423 13.36 -22.79 -8.92
CA PHE A 423 14.10 -22.13 -9.99
C PHE A 423 13.85 -20.62 -9.87
N GLN A 424 14.89 -19.86 -9.53
CA GLN A 424 14.80 -18.40 -9.48
C GLN A 424 14.62 -17.82 -10.89
N SER A 425 13.96 -16.66 -10.98
CA SER A 425 13.70 -16.01 -12.28
C SER A 425 14.97 -15.88 -13.13
N GLY A 426 14.91 -16.37 -14.37
CA GLY A 426 16.04 -16.38 -15.32
C GLY A 426 17.14 -17.41 -15.05
N GLN A 427 17.05 -18.21 -13.98
CA GLN A 427 18.03 -19.26 -13.66
C GLN A 427 17.60 -20.63 -14.17
N VAL A 428 18.57 -21.44 -14.62
CA VAL A 428 18.34 -22.81 -15.13
C VAL A 428 18.68 -23.90 -14.12
N THR A 429 19.25 -23.52 -12.97
CA THR A 429 19.56 -24.42 -11.85
C THR A 429 18.67 -24.11 -10.67
N ALA A 430 18.14 -25.15 -10.03
CA ALA A 430 17.28 -25.05 -8.88
C ALA A 430 17.98 -25.34 -7.55
N MET A 431 17.41 -24.78 -6.49
CA MET A 431 17.64 -25.18 -5.11
C MET A 431 16.53 -26.12 -4.64
N THR A 432 16.87 -27.13 -3.84
CA THR A 432 15.86 -28.02 -3.23
C THR A 432 15.32 -27.35 -1.97
N VAL A 433 14.01 -27.10 -1.92
CA VAL A 433 13.33 -26.41 -0.80
C VAL A 433 12.54 -27.35 0.10
N ALA A 434 12.27 -28.59 -0.34
CA ALA A 434 11.61 -29.63 0.45
C ALA A 434 11.96 -31.05 -0.03
N GLY A 435 12.01 -32.04 0.85
CA GLY A 435 12.22 -33.46 0.54
C GLY A 435 13.59 -34.00 0.97
N ASP A 436 13.91 -35.23 0.57
CA ASP A 436 15.04 -36.01 1.13
C ASP A 436 16.44 -35.39 0.93
N ALA A 437 16.59 -34.44 0.02
CA ALA A 437 17.84 -33.73 -0.28
C ALA A 437 17.98 -32.35 0.42
N ALA A 438 16.97 -31.89 1.16
CA ALA A 438 17.00 -30.64 1.91
C ALA A 438 17.27 -30.90 3.40
N ALA A 439 18.22 -30.15 3.99
CA ALA A 439 18.56 -30.28 5.40
C ALA A 439 17.43 -29.77 6.31
N GLY A 440 17.01 -30.56 7.30
CA GLY A 440 16.00 -30.16 8.29
C GLY A 440 14.54 -30.21 7.80
N THR A 441 14.24 -30.93 6.71
CA THR A 441 12.87 -31.07 6.17
C THR A 441 12.24 -32.44 6.41
N ILE A 442 10.93 -32.55 6.20
CA ILE A 442 10.18 -33.81 6.22
C ILE A 442 10.41 -34.60 4.92
N SER A 443 10.52 -35.93 5.01
CA SER A 443 10.58 -36.80 3.83
C SER A 443 9.25 -36.77 3.08
N LEU A 444 9.31 -36.69 1.75
CA LEU A 444 8.14 -36.67 0.86
C LEU A 444 8.11 -37.96 0.04
N TYR A 445 6.95 -38.31 -0.51
CA TYR A 445 6.82 -39.43 -1.44
C TYR A 445 5.86 -39.08 -2.58
N CYS A 446 6.44 -38.91 -3.76
CA CYS A 446 5.77 -38.44 -4.98
C CYS A 446 4.89 -37.18 -4.75
N PRO A 447 5.48 -36.03 -4.36
CA PRO A 447 4.71 -34.80 -4.20
C PRO A 447 4.05 -34.38 -5.53
N SER A 448 2.79 -33.94 -5.48
CA SER A 448 1.98 -33.69 -6.69
C SER A 448 1.48 -32.27 -6.86
N GLY A 449 1.35 -31.52 -5.77
CA GLY A 449 0.82 -30.16 -5.75
C GLY A 449 1.67 -29.28 -4.85
N VAL A 450 1.88 -28.05 -5.26
CA VAL A 450 2.66 -27.06 -4.53
C VAL A 450 1.98 -25.70 -4.67
N VAL A 451 1.79 -24.98 -3.56
CA VAL A 451 1.28 -23.60 -3.55
C VAL A 451 1.95 -22.81 -2.43
N LEU A 452 1.95 -21.48 -2.54
CA LEU A 452 2.41 -20.57 -1.48
C LEU A 452 1.24 -19.77 -0.91
N ASP A 453 1.29 -19.52 0.39
CA ASP A 453 0.44 -18.52 1.04
C ASP A 453 0.93 -17.08 0.77
N GLY A 454 0.20 -16.08 1.26
CA GLY A 454 0.57 -14.67 1.06
C GLY A 454 1.82 -14.21 1.83
N ASN A 455 2.39 -15.06 2.70
CA ASN A 455 3.64 -14.83 3.43
C ASN A 455 4.82 -15.61 2.81
N GLY A 456 4.58 -16.39 1.74
CA GLY A 456 5.58 -17.21 1.07
C GLY A 456 5.82 -18.59 1.73
N TYR A 457 4.96 -19.04 2.65
CA TYR A 457 5.07 -20.38 3.22
C TYR A 457 4.58 -21.45 2.24
N LEU A 458 5.37 -22.52 2.12
CA LEU A 458 5.13 -23.62 1.19
C LEU A 458 4.08 -24.62 1.69
N PHE A 459 3.12 -24.98 0.84
CA PHE A 459 2.15 -26.06 1.06
C PHE A 459 2.30 -27.12 -0.02
N ILE A 460 2.40 -28.38 0.39
CA ILE A 460 2.76 -29.51 -0.47
C ILE A 460 1.72 -30.62 -0.31
N VAL A 461 1.20 -31.11 -1.43
CA VAL A 461 0.45 -32.36 -1.50
C VAL A 461 1.43 -33.52 -1.58
N ASP A 462 1.55 -34.30 -0.51
CA ASP A 462 2.41 -35.48 -0.41
C ASP A 462 1.58 -36.74 -0.75
N SER A 463 1.38 -36.98 -2.04
CA SER A 463 0.34 -37.88 -2.56
C SER A 463 0.45 -39.31 -2.03
N TYR A 464 1.64 -39.91 -2.08
CA TYR A 464 1.80 -41.33 -1.72
C TYR A 464 2.04 -41.54 -0.22
N HIS A 465 2.22 -40.46 0.55
CA HIS A 465 1.99 -40.49 1.99
C HIS A 465 0.56 -40.07 2.38
N HIS A 466 -0.33 -39.84 1.42
CA HIS A 466 -1.75 -39.54 1.64
C HIS A 466 -1.99 -38.34 2.60
N ARG A 467 -1.17 -37.28 2.50
CA ARG A 467 -1.17 -36.17 3.45
C ARG A 467 -0.86 -34.82 2.80
N ILE A 468 -1.11 -33.74 3.54
CA ILE A 468 -0.69 -32.37 3.18
C ILE A 468 0.35 -31.88 4.19
N VAL A 469 1.43 -31.30 3.68
CA VAL A 469 2.55 -30.75 4.45
C VAL A 469 2.57 -29.23 4.25
N ALA A 470 2.84 -28.48 5.31
CA ALA A 470 3.00 -27.02 5.26
C ALA A 470 4.28 -26.56 5.96
N GLN A 471 4.84 -25.46 5.48
CA GLN A 471 6.04 -24.84 6.03
C GLN A 471 5.68 -23.98 7.26
N SER A 472 6.57 -24.00 8.23
CA SER A 472 6.55 -23.13 9.41
C SER A 472 7.97 -22.61 9.69
N PRO A 473 8.17 -21.64 10.59
CA PRO A 473 9.50 -21.19 11.02
C PRO A 473 10.38 -22.33 11.57
N ASN A 474 9.77 -23.41 12.09
CA ASN A 474 10.46 -24.59 12.60
C ASN A 474 10.67 -25.67 11.52
N GLY A 475 10.43 -25.36 10.25
CA GLY A 475 10.50 -26.30 9.13
C GLY A 475 9.13 -26.83 8.67
N LEU A 476 9.17 -27.83 7.78
CA LEU A 476 7.97 -28.46 7.21
C LEU A 476 7.32 -29.43 8.21
N ARG A 477 6.01 -29.31 8.38
CA ARG A 477 5.21 -30.19 9.25
C ARG A 477 4.01 -30.74 8.48
N CYS A 478 3.55 -31.93 8.86
CA CYS A 478 2.27 -32.42 8.37
C CYS A 478 1.11 -31.65 9.03
N ILE A 479 0.10 -31.27 8.23
CA ILE A 479 -1.10 -30.56 8.71
C ILE A 479 -2.40 -31.34 8.51
N ILE A 480 -2.47 -32.24 7.52
CA ILE A 480 -3.66 -33.03 7.20
C ILE A 480 -3.23 -34.45 6.83
N GLY A 481 -3.93 -35.49 7.30
CA GLY A 481 -3.64 -36.88 6.93
C GLY A 481 -2.37 -37.47 7.59
N CYS A 482 -1.98 -36.96 8.76
CA CYS A 482 -0.65 -37.22 9.34
C CYS A 482 -0.39 -38.63 9.86
N SER A 483 -1.40 -39.50 9.86
CA SER A 483 -1.17 -40.94 10.08
C SER A 483 -0.40 -41.59 8.91
N ALA A 484 -0.32 -40.92 7.76
CA ALA A 484 0.30 -41.42 6.53
C ALA A 484 -0.28 -42.76 6.04
N VAL A 485 -1.52 -43.06 6.43
CA VAL A 485 -2.27 -44.26 6.02
C VAL A 485 -3.44 -43.82 5.15
N ALA A 486 -3.52 -44.39 3.95
CA ALA A 486 -4.67 -44.24 3.06
C ALA A 486 -5.97 -44.58 3.77
N GLY A 487 -6.99 -43.73 3.62
CA GLY A 487 -8.30 -44.02 4.19
C GLY A 487 -9.40 -43.14 3.63
N SER A 488 -10.64 -43.55 3.87
CA SER A 488 -11.86 -42.89 3.39
C SER A 488 -12.62 -42.12 4.47
N THR A 489 -12.13 -42.14 5.73
CA THR A 489 -12.72 -41.35 6.82
C THR A 489 -12.52 -39.85 6.56
N SER A 490 -13.20 -38.99 7.33
CA SER A 490 -13.10 -37.53 7.18
C SER A 490 -11.74 -36.96 7.57
N SER A 491 -10.94 -37.68 8.37
CA SER A 491 -9.58 -37.26 8.78
C SER A 491 -8.47 -37.85 7.92
N GLN A 492 -8.80 -38.70 6.94
CA GLN A 492 -7.85 -39.37 6.06
C GLN A 492 -8.05 -38.94 4.61
N LEU A 493 -6.95 -38.96 3.86
CA LEU A 493 -6.95 -38.82 2.40
C LEU A 493 -6.48 -40.14 1.78
N ASN A 494 -6.69 -40.27 0.48
CA ASN A 494 -6.17 -41.36 -0.33
C ASN A 494 -5.67 -40.82 -1.67
N ASN A 495 -4.35 -40.65 -1.76
CA ASN A 495 -3.64 -40.21 -2.96
C ASN A 495 -4.16 -38.85 -3.46
N PRO A 496 -4.12 -37.82 -2.59
CA PRO A 496 -4.55 -36.48 -2.96
C PRO A 496 -3.69 -35.95 -4.11
N SER A 497 -4.28 -35.16 -5.02
CA SER A 497 -3.60 -34.75 -6.25
C SER A 497 -3.32 -33.25 -6.34
N HIS A 498 -4.20 -32.39 -5.84
CA HIS A 498 -3.99 -30.93 -5.84
C HIS A 498 -4.69 -30.26 -4.64
N LEU A 499 -4.27 -29.05 -4.30
CA LEU A 499 -4.88 -28.23 -3.26
C LEU A 499 -5.04 -26.75 -3.70
N SER A 500 -6.01 -26.04 -3.12
CA SER A 500 -6.21 -24.59 -3.32
C SER A 500 -6.89 -23.97 -2.11
N PHE A 501 -6.74 -22.66 -1.92
CA PHE A 501 -7.35 -21.91 -0.82
C PHE A 501 -8.59 -21.12 -1.27
N ASP A 502 -9.59 -21.00 -0.38
CA ASP A 502 -10.58 -19.92 -0.47
C ASP A 502 -10.06 -18.65 0.22
N SER A 503 -10.75 -17.53 0.05
CA SER A 503 -10.37 -16.22 0.62
C SER A 503 -10.42 -16.20 2.15
N TYR A 504 -11.14 -17.15 2.76
CA TYR A 504 -11.20 -17.37 4.21
C TYR A 504 -10.03 -18.22 4.74
N GLY A 505 -9.18 -18.77 3.86
CA GLY A 505 -8.04 -19.59 4.22
C GLY A 505 -8.33 -21.07 4.43
N ASN A 506 -9.50 -21.56 4.05
CA ASN A 506 -9.82 -22.99 4.08
C ASN A 506 -9.10 -23.73 2.94
N ILE A 507 -8.72 -24.98 3.18
CA ILE A 507 -8.04 -25.81 2.18
C ILE A 507 -9.04 -26.71 1.49
N PHE A 508 -9.09 -26.65 0.16
CA PHE A 508 -9.77 -27.64 -0.68
C PHE A 508 -8.75 -28.61 -1.26
N VAL A 509 -9.02 -29.91 -1.16
CA VAL A 509 -8.14 -30.98 -1.64
C VAL A 509 -8.91 -31.94 -2.53
N THR A 510 -8.35 -32.28 -3.70
CA THR A 510 -8.84 -33.37 -4.54
C THR A 510 -8.31 -34.71 -4.04
N ASP A 511 -9.17 -35.43 -3.32
CA ASP A 511 -8.91 -36.75 -2.73
C ASP A 511 -9.19 -37.84 -3.79
N ARG A 512 -8.24 -37.96 -4.73
CA ARG A 512 -8.42 -38.57 -6.05
C ARG A 512 -8.93 -40.01 -5.99
N ASP A 513 -8.29 -40.86 -5.20
CA ASP A 513 -8.61 -42.30 -5.18
C ASP A 513 -9.86 -42.59 -4.34
N ASN A 514 -10.27 -41.65 -3.49
CA ASN A 514 -11.58 -41.65 -2.84
C ASN A 514 -12.69 -40.99 -3.69
N SER A 515 -12.36 -40.46 -4.88
CA SER A 515 -13.30 -39.80 -5.80
C SER A 515 -14.14 -38.69 -5.14
N ARG A 516 -13.50 -37.81 -4.38
CA ARG A 516 -14.16 -36.70 -3.68
C ARG A 516 -13.29 -35.45 -3.60
N VAL A 517 -13.91 -34.31 -3.31
CA VAL A 517 -13.25 -33.06 -2.93
C VAL A 517 -13.54 -32.80 -1.46
N GLN A 518 -12.49 -32.61 -0.67
CA GLN A 518 -12.56 -32.36 0.77
C GLN A 518 -12.24 -30.90 1.08
N LYS A 519 -13.02 -30.29 1.98
CA LYS A 519 -12.78 -28.95 2.53
C LYS A 519 -12.34 -29.07 3.99
N PHE A 520 -11.18 -28.54 4.32
CA PHE A 520 -10.66 -28.43 5.68
C PHE A 520 -10.76 -26.98 6.14
N ILE A 521 -11.42 -26.77 7.28
CA ILE A 521 -11.72 -25.43 7.78
C ILE A 521 -10.51 -24.87 8.51
N LEU A 522 -10.08 -23.66 8.19
CA LEU A 522 -9.05 -22.96 8.95
C LEU A 522 -9.58 -22.77 10.38
N ILE A 523 -8.85 -23.27 11.37
CA ILE A 523 -9.20 -23.09 12.77
C ILE A 523 -8.70 -21.69 13.15
N PRO A 524 -9.59 -20.75 13.53
CA PRO A 524 -9.15 -19.51 14.16
C PRO A 524 -8.44 -19.91 15.45
N ASN A 525 -7.13 -19.74 15.50
CA ASN A 525 -6.27 -20.19 16.61
C ASN A 525 -6.76 -19.56 17.93
N THR A 526 -7.58 -20.26 18.72
CA THR A 526 -8.26 -19.63 19.87
C THR A 526 -8.35 -20.47 21.14
N THR A 527 -7.59 -21.56 21.29
CA THR A 527 -7.54 -22.24 22.60
C THR A 527 -6.16 -22.81 22.92
N TYR A 528 -5.41 -22.09 23.75
CA TYR A 528 -4.31 -22.66 24.51
C TYR A 528 -4.90 -23.32 25.76
N ILE A 529 -4.72 -24.63 25.93
CA ILE A 529 -5.26 -25.43 27.04
C ILE A 529 -4.18 -25.69 28.10
N GLY A 530 -4.54 -25.63 29.38
CA GLY A 530 -3.64 -25.94 30.50
C GLY A 530 -3.01 -24.74 31.21
N LEU A 531 -3.60 -23.55 31.05
CA LEU A 531 -3.27 -22.36 31.84
C LEU A 531 -4.17 -22.29 33.08
N ASP A 532 -3.71 -21.64 34.15
CA ASP A 532 -4.57 -21.08 35.21
C ASP A 532 -4.61 -19.55 35.08
N PRO A 533 -5.30 -19.01 34.04
CA PRO A 533 -5.21 -17.60 33.68
C PRO A 533 -5.97 -16.75 34.71
N TYR A 534 -5.20 -16.08 35.56
CA TYR A 534 -5.70 -15.24 36.66
C TYR A 534 -5.73 -13.76 36.27
N GLY A 535 -4.72 -13.33 35.51
CA GLY A 535 -4.55 -11.96 35.01
C GLY A 535 -4.21 -11.98 33.52
N LEU A 536 -4.64 -10.96 32.79
CA LEU A 536 -4.50 -10.84 31.35
C LEU A 536 -4.35 -9.37 30.98
N PHE A 537 -3.45 -9.07 30.04
CA PHE A 537 -3.32 -7.75 29.45
C PHE A 537 -2.91 -7.89 27.98
N VAL A 538 -3.44 -7.02 27.12
CA VAL A 538 -3.03 -6.92 25.72
C VAL A 538 -2.50 -5.51 25.51
N ASN A 539 -1.26 -5.39 25.03
CA ASN A 539 -0.66 -4.08 24.76
C ASN A 539 -1.08 -3.56 23.38
N ILE A 540 -0.71 -2.31 23.07
CA ILE A 540 -1.01 -1.65 21.79
C ILE A 540 -0.41 -2.34 20.56
N ASN A 541 0.58 -3.22 20.75
CA ASN A 541 1.24 -3.99 19.70
C ASN A 541 0.64 -5.41 19.60
N ASN A 542 -0.57 -5.62 20.12
CA ASN A 542 -1.29 -6.90 20.13
C ASN A 542 -0.52 -8.06 20.77
N THR A 543 0.39 -7.75 21.71
CA THR A 543 1.06 -8.74 22.53
C THR A 543 0.19 -9.07 23.74
N LEU A 544 -0.15 -10.34 23.88
CA LEU A 544 -0.95 -10.90 24.97
C LEU A 544 -0.04 -11.37 26.12
N TYR A 545 -0.27 -10.86 27.31
CA TYR A 545 0.40 -11.23 28.55
C TYR A 545 -0.60 -11.94 29.47
N VAL A 546 -0.21 -13.08 30.03
CA VAL A 546 -1.08 -13.91 30.89
C VAL A 546 -0.35 -14.31 32.17
N ALA A 547 -0.98 -14.03 33.31
CA ALA A 547 -0.57 -14.52 34.61
C ALA A 547 -1.13 -15.94 34.80
N ASP A 548 -0.25 -16.92 34.75
CA ASP A 548 -0.55 -18.34 34.92
C ASP A 548 -0.25 -18.74 36.38
N ARG A 549 -1.26 -18.54 37.25
CA ARG A 549 -1.07 -18.48 38.70
C ARG A 549 -0.53 -19.77 39.30
N GLN A 550 -1.24 -20.88 39.13
CA GLN A 550 -0.86 -22.18 39.70
C GLN A 550 0.48 -22.70 39.15
N ASN A 551 0.86 -22.28 37.94
CA ASN A 551 2.12 -22.66 37.33
C ASN A 551 3.27 -21.69 37.66
N GLY A 552 3.02 -20.62 38.41
CA GLY A 552 4.06 -19.69 38.89
C GLY A 552 4.85 -19.01 37.76
N ARG A 553 4.15 -18.59 36.68
CA ARG A 553 4.80 -18.01 35.51
C ARG A 553 3.95 -16.94 34.81
N ILE A 554 4.61 -16.06 34.07
CA ILE A 554 3.95 -15.20 33.08
C ILE A 554 4.21 -15.77 31.69
N VAL A 555 3.17 -15.83 30.89
CA VAL A 555 3.20 -16.39 29.56
C VAL A 555 2.84 -15.29 28.57
N ILE A 556 3.67 -15.10 27.54
CA ILE A 556 3.59 -13.96 26.62
C ILE A 556 3.48 -14.49 25.19
N TRP A 557 2.50 -13.99 24.44
CA TRP A 557 2.30 -14.25 23.01
C TRP A 557 2.39 -12.94 22.25
N LEU A 558 3.24 -12.90 21.23
CA LEU A 558 3.26 -11.86 20.22
C LEU A 558 2.06 -12.03 19.28
N GLU A 559 1.74 -10.97 18.54
CA GLU A 559 0.64 -10.99 17.59
C GLU A 559 0.79 -12.16 16.59
N GLY A 560 -0.26 -12.99 16.47
CA GLY A 560 -0.27 -14.13 15.56
C GLY A 560 0.42 -15.40 16.08
N SER A 561 1.02 -15.37 17.27
CA SER A 561 1.67 -16.54 17.88
C SER A 561 0.67 -17.51 18.53
N VAL A 562 0.84 -18.81 18.28
CA VAL A 562 0.01 -19.89 18.85
C VAL A 562 0.63 -20.48 20.12
N TYR A 563 1.96 -20.48 20.17
CA TYR A 563 2.75 -20.87 21.34
C TYR A 563 3.31 -19.62 22.01
N PRO A 564 3.54 -19.64 23.31
CA PRO A 564 4.13 -18.50 23.99
C PRO A 564 5.54 -18.22 23.50
N ASP A 565 5.78 -17.01 23.02
CA ASP A 565 7.07 -16.52 22.57
C ASP A 565 8.04 -16.31 23.75
N LYS A 566 7.50 -16.03 24.95
CA LYS A 566 8.30 -15.84 26.15
C LYS A 566 7.58 -16.35 27.39
N ILE A 567 8.32 -17.06 28.23
CA ILE A 567 7.86 -17.50 29.55
C ILE A 567 8.80 -16.90 30.59
N ILE A 568 8.24 -16.15 31.53
CA ILE A 568 8.97 -15.62 32.68
C ILE A 568 8.71 -16.58 33.85
N SER A 569 9.75 -17.27 34.29
CA SER A 569 9.70 -18.26 35.38
C SER A 569 10.77 -17.97 36.44
N GLY A 570 10.50 -18.34 37.69
CA GLY A 570 11.49 -18.27 38.79
C GLY A 570 11.42 -17.05 39.71
N ALA A 571 10.59 -16.05 39.41
CA ALA A 571 10.46 -14.82 40.21
C ALA A 571 9.01 -14.40 40.52
N ALA A 572 8.01 -15.02 39.87
CA ALA A 572 6.59 -14.83 40.13
C ALA A 572 6.01 -16.12 40.73
N SER A 573 5.93 -16.20 42.07
CA SER A 573 5.47 -17.42 42.74
C SER A 573 3.98 -17.67 42.57
N PHE A 574 3.15 -16.61 42.54
CA PHE A 574 1.69 -16.68 42.50
C PHE A 574 1.11 -15.44 41.78
N PRO A 575 1.36 -15.26 40.47
CA PRO A 575 0.96 -14.04 39.79
C PRO A 575 -0.58 -13.93 39.71
N LEU A 576 -1.15 -12.88 40.29
CA LEU A 576 -2.61 -12.65 40.28
C LEU A 576 -3.04 -11.71 39.18
N SER A 577 -2.30 -10.61 39.01
CA SER A 577 -2.59 -9.55 38.08
C SER A 577 -1.30 -9.03 37.47
N LEU A 578 -1.41 -8.52 36.24
CA LEU A 578 -0.29 -7.96 35.51
C LEU A 578 -0.76 -6.74 34.71
N PHE A 579 0.17 -5.85 34.39
CA PHE A 579 -0.05 -4.73 33.49
C PHE A 579 1.25 -4.42 32.75
N ALA A 580 1.19 -4.19 31.43
CA ALA A 580 2.35 -3.76 30.66
C ALA A 580 2.18 -2.30 30.21
N THR A 581 3.20 -1.48 30.38
CA THR A 581 3.19 -0.08 29.93
C THR A 581 3.55 0.03 28.44
N LEU A 582 3.41 1.23 27.87
CA LEU A 582 3.86 1.53 26.49
C LEU A 582 5.38 1.34 26.28
N SER A 583 6.16 1.37 27.37
CA SER A 583 7.58 1.04 27.39
C SER A 583 7.86 -0.47 27.45
N ASP A 584 6.83 -1.32 27.40
CA ASP A 584 6.83 -2.77 27.69
C ASP A 584 7.51 -3.13 29.02
N ASP A 585 7.41 -2.24 30.01
CA ASP A 585 7.73 -2.61 31.38
C ASP A 585 6.53 -3.37 31.96
N ILE A 586 6.79 -4.56 32.51
CA ILE A 586 5.75 -5.48 32.97
C ILE A 586 5.67 -5.40 34.49
N TYR A 587 4.54 -4.92 35.00
CA TYR A 587 4.24 -4.91 36.43
C TYR A 587 3.46 -6.17 36.77
N ILE A 588 3.88 -6.86 37.83
CA ILE A 588 3.32 -8.15 38.23
C ILE A 588 3.12 -8.13 39.75
N ASP A 589 1.91 -8.47 40.19
CA ASP A 589 1.67 -8.79 41.59
C ASP A 589 2.22 -10.19 41.91
N ASN A 590 3.13 -10.30 42.87
CA ASN A 590 3.79 -11.57 43.20
C ASN A 590 3.06 -12.40 44.28
N GLY A 591 1.82 -12.04 44.61
CA GLY A 591 0.96 -12.75 45.56
C GLY A 591 1.43 -12.69 47.02
N VAL A 592 0.70 -13.39 47.89
CA VAL A 592 0.81 -13.36 49.37
C VAL A 592 2.23 -13.57 49.93
N SER A 593 3.10 -14.32 49.25
CA SER A 593 4.42 -14.69 49.79
C SER A 593 5.42 -13.54 49.81
N TYR A 594 5.23 -12.50 49.00
CA TYR A 594 6.16 -11.37 48.89
C TYR A 594 5.53 -10.01 49.17
N ALA A 595 4.19 -9.91 49.18
CA ALA A 595 3.43 -8.68 49.43
C ALA A 595 4.03 -7.46 48.70
N ARG A 596 4.25 -7.61 47.39
CA ARG A 596 4.84 -6.57 46.54
C ARG A 596 4.45 -6.73 45.08
N VAL A 597 4.46 -5.61 44.37
CA VAL A 597 4.42 -5.56 42.91
C VAL A 597 5.85 -5.39 42.40
N ASP A 598 6.28 -6.28 41.52
CA ASP A 598 7.58 -6.25 40.87
C ASP A 598 7.44 -5.72 39.43
N MET A 599 8.42 -4.96 38.95
CA MET A 599 8.52 -4.47 37.59
C MET A 599 9.66 -5.19 36.86
N TRP A 600 9.37 -5.73 35.67
CA TRP A 600 10.34 -6.25 34.72
C TRP A 600 10.55 -5.24 33.58
N PRO A 601 11.75 -4.65 33.46
CA PRO A 601 12.08 -3.80 32.32
C PRO A 601 12.14 -4.56 30.99
N ARG A 602 11.75 -3.92 29.88
CA ARG A 602 11.68 -4.47 28.50
C ARG A 602 12.89 -5.34 28.08
N ASN A 603 14.09 -5.03 28.56
CA ASN A 603 15.35 -5.71 28.20
C ASN A 603 16.10 -6.34 29.38
N SER A 604 15.45 -6.55 30.52
CA SER A 604 16.08 -7.12 31.72
C SER A 604 15.61 -8.56 31.97
N SER A 605 16.53 -9.43 32.37
CA SER A 605 16.21 -10.76 32.90
C SER A 605 15.82 -10.74 34.39
N SER A 606 15.97 -9.59 35.06
CA SER A 606 15.74 -9.41 36.51
C SER A 606 14.69 -8.34 36.77
N SER A 607 13.86 -8.55 37.81
CA SER A 607 12.89 -7.56 38.29
C SER A 607 13.49 -6.56 39.27
N VAL A 608 12.77 -5.45 39.45
CA VAL A 608 12.94 -4.51 40.56
C VAL A 608 11.61 -4.34 41.31
N ILE A 609 11.67 -4.03 42.61
CA ILE A 609 10.45 -3.84 43.42
C ILE A 609 9.83 -2.49 43.06
N ALA A 610 8.60 -2.51 42.52
CA ALA A 610 7.87 -1.30 42.15
C ALA A 610 7.06 -0.75 43.33
N MET A 611 6.42 -1.63 44.10
CA MET A 611 5.57 -1.26 45.24
C MET A 611 5.62 -2.34 46.31
N THR A 612 5.86 -1.96 47.56
CA THR A 612 5.70 -2.85 48.72
C THR A 612 4.32 -2.59 49.33
N ILE A 613 3.57 -3.64 49.58
CA ILE A 613 2.17 -3.60 50.05
C ILE A 613 2.02 -4.47 51.30
N VAL A 614 0.89 -4.33 51.98
CA VAL A 614 0.57 -5.09 53.20
C VAL A 614 -0.22 -6.37 52.92
N GLU A 615 -0.75 -6.51 51.71
CA GLU A 615 -1.45 -7.69 51.17
C GLU A 615 -1.34 -7.74 49.65
N GLU A 616 -1.80 -8.81 49.00
CA GLU A 616 -1.75 -8.99 47.54
C GLU A 616 -2.68 -8.04 46.75
N CYS A 617 -2.27 -7.66 45.53
CA CYS A 617 -3.11 -6.88 44.63
C CYS A 617 -3.96 -7.78 43.72
N TYR A 618 -5.25 -7.88 44.00
CA TYR A 618 -6.19 -8.65 43.16
C TYR A 618 -6.29 -8.13 41.73
N SER A 619 -6.11 -6.82 41.56
CA SER A 619 -6.01 -6.14 40.27
C SER A 619 -4.98 -5.02 40.42
N ILE A 620 -4.14 -4.87 39.40
CA ILE A 620 -3.23 -3.73 39.25
C ILE A 620 -3.53 -3.00 37.95
N PHE A 621 -3.32 -1.70 37.97
CA PHE A 621 -3.42 -0.85 36.79
C PHE A 621 -2.36 0.23 36.88
N VAL A 622 -1.63 0.48 35.79
CA VAL A 622 -0.71 1.63 35.72
C VAL A 622 -1.32 2.64 34.76
N ASP A 623 -1.68 3.81 35.29
CA ASP A 623 -2.19 4.86 34.43
C ASP A 623 -1.06 5.53 33.63
N ARG A 624 -1.45 6.31 32.62
CA ARG A 624 -0.54 7.13 31.79
C ARG A 624 0.16 8.28 32.56
N SER A 625 -0.05 8.42 33.87
CA SER A 625 0.75 9.29 34.74
C SER A 625 1.87 8.55 35.47
N ASN A 626 2.06 7.26 35.17
CA ASN A 626 2.92 6.33 35.92
C ASN A 626 2.48 6.22 37.38
N THR A 627 1.17 6.25 37.64
CA THR A 627 0.62 5.91 38.95
C THR A 627 0.18 4.45 38.91
N LEU A 628 0.79 3.63 39.77
CA LEU A 628 0.41 2.24 39.97
C LEU A 628 -0.71 2.19 41.02
N PHE A 629 -1.85 1.62 40.62
CA PHE A 629 -2.99 1.34 41.49
C PHE A 629 -3.04 -0.15 41.82
N CYS A 630 -3.48 -0.45 43.04
CA CYS A 630 -3.57 -1.80 43.58
C CYS A 630 -4.90 -1.96 44.33
N ALA A 631 -5.71 -2.94 43.93
CA ALA A 631 -6.92 -3.30 44.65
C ALA A 631 -6.57 -4.15 45.86
N MET A 632 -6.68 -3.54 47.05
CA MET A 632 -6.52 -4.21 48.34
C MET A 632 -7.87 -4.77 48.78
N THR A 633 -8.19 -5.95 48.24
CA THR A 633 -9.52 -6.57 48.34
C THR A 633 -9.93 -6.82 49.78
N PHE A 634 -9.04 -7.28 50.66
CA PHE A 634 -9.40 -7.59 52.06
C PHE A 634 -9.28 -6.37 52.98
N TYR A 635 -8.59 -5.31 52.57
CA TYR A 635 -8.63 -4.01 53.25
C TYR A 635 -9.71 -3.08 52.68
N HIS A 636 -10.51 -3.53 51.71
CA HIS A 636 -11.66 -2.78 51.19
C HIS A 636 -11.30 -1.37 50.68
N GLN A 637 -10.14 -1.23 50.06
CA GLN A 637 -9.63 0.03 49.54
C GLN A 637 -8.74 -0.19 48.31
N ILE A 638 -8.48 0.89 47.58
CA ILE A 638 -7.53 0.94 46.47
C ILE A 638 -6.33 1.74 46.92
N ALA A 639 -5.14 1.14 46.90
CA ALA A 639 -3.90 1.87 47.13
C ALA A 639 -3.34 2.41 45.80
N LYS A 640 -2.61 3.52 45.87
CA LYS A 640 -1.84 4.06 44.75
C LYS A 640 -0.45 4.50 45.18
N LYS A 641 0.50 4.40 44.24
CA LYS A 641 1.87 4.91 44.34
C LYS A 641 2.28 5.55 43.02
N TRP A 642 2.87 6.74 43.10
CA TRP A 642 3.54 7.35 41.96
C TRP A 642 4.89 6.66 41.72
N LEU A 643 5.07 6.08 40.54
CA LEU A 643 6.30 5.34 40.20
C LEU A 643 7.50 6.27 39.96
N ASN A 644 7.25 7.54 39.66
CA ASN A 644 8.28 8.54 39.38
C ASN A 644 8.88 9.18 40.66
N ASN A 645 8.32 8.87 41.83
CA ASN A 645 8.73 9.47 43.10
C ASN A 645 9.43 8.42 43.95
N ASN A 646 10.56 8.76 44.59
CA ASN A 646 11.28 7.87 45.51
C ASN A 646 10.54 7.65 46.85
N GLU A 647 9.27 8.06 46.96
CA GLU A 647 8.48 7.91 48.17
C GLU A 647 8.04 6.46 48.37
N THR A 648 8.17 5.96 49.59
CA THR A 648 7.80 4.60 49.98
C THR A 648 6.37 4.49 50.53
N THR A 649 5.69 5.61 50.73
CA THR A 649 4.36 5.67 51.36
C THR A 649 3.24 5.46 50.36
N LEU A 650 2.40 4.45 50.61
CA LEU A 650 1.17 4.20 49.86
C LEU A 650 0.11 5.25 50.24
N THR A 651 -0.63 5.74 49.25
CA THR A 651 -1.81 6.59 49.48
C THR A 651 -3.08 5.87 49.06
N VAL A 652 -4.21 6.18 49.69
CA VAL A 652 -5.50 5.57 49.35
C VAL A 652 -6.13 6.36 48.19
N ALA A 653 -6.50 5.64 47.13
CA ALA A 653 -7.14 6.17 45.93
C ALA A 653 -8.66 6.13 46.01
N ALA A 654 -9.24 5.07 46.59
CA ALA A 654 -10.67 4.89 46.79
C ALA A 654 -10.94 3.89 47.92
N GLY A 655 -12.13 3.95 48.52
CA GLY A 655 -12.46 3.21 49.74
C GLY A 655 -11.78 3.81 50.97
N ASN A 656 -12.34 3.55 52.15
CA ASN A 656 -11.86 4.13 53.42
C ASN A 656 -11.32 3.07 54.39
N GLY A 657 -11.05 1.85 53.90
CA GLY A 657 -10.60 0.74 54.72
C GLY A 657 -11.72 -0.06 55.40
N ALA A 658 -12.97 0.42 55.35
CA ALA A 658 -14.10 -0.22 56.00
C ALA A 658 -15.09 -0.81 54.97
N ALA A 659 -15.44 -2.08 55.16
CA ALA A 659 -16.49 -2.74 54.38
C ALA A 659 -17.81 -1.97 54.47
N GLY A 660 -18.41 -1.67 53.33
CA GLY A 660 -19.73 -1.05 53.28
C GLY A 660 -20.17 -0.69 51.88
N SER A 661 -21.41 -0.20 51.76
CA SER A 661 -22.07 0.12 50.48
C SER A 661 -22.30 1.63 50.27
N THR A 662 -21.84 2.48 51.19
CA THR A 662 -21.90 3.94 51.01
C THR A 662 -20.98 4.39 49.86
N PRO A 663 -21.16 5.60 49.30
CA PRO A 663 -20.37 6.08 48.15
C PRO A 663 -18.84 6.06 48.35
N TYR A 664 -18.35 6.25 49.58
CA TYR A 664 -16.92 6.26 49.90
C TYR A 664 -16.41 4.94 50.52
N GLN A 665 -17.27 3.91 50.56
CA GLN A 665 -16.92 2.57 51.02
C GLN A 665 -16.92 1.59 49.85
N LEU A 666 -16.04 0.61 49.96
CA LEU A 666 -15.97 -0.54 49.05
C LEU A 666 -16.15 -1.81 49.90
N TYR A 667 -16.53 -2.91 49.28
CA TYR A 667 -16.56 -4.22 49.89
C TYR A 667 -16.01 -5.23 48.89
N TYR A 668 -14.86 -5.82 49.22
CA TYR A 668 -14.07 -6.65 48.30
C TYR A 668 -13.86 -6.03 46.91
N PRO A 669 -13.20 -4.86 46.81
CA PRO A 669 -12.90 -4.26 45.51
C PRO A 669 -11.99 -5.18 44.68
N ALA A 670 -12.28 -5.31 43.40
CA ALA A 670 -11.56 -6.15 42.44
C ALA A 670 -11.09 -5.31 41.25
N GLY A 671 -11.60 -5.57 40.05
CA GLY A 671 -11.16 -4.98 38.79
C GLY A 671 -11.02 -3.46 38.82
N LEU A 672 -9.87 -2.99 38.33
CA LEU A 672 -9.54 -1.57 38.22
C LEU A 672 -9.38 -1.16 36.77
N TYR A 673 -9.89 0.03 36.47
CA TYR A 673 -9.58 0.73 35.24
C TYR A 673 -9.53 2.22 35.51
N VAL A 674 -8.53 2.91 34.96
CA VAL A 674 -8.44 4.37 35.02
C VAL A 674 -8.60 4.91 33.62
N ASP A 675 -9.62 5.73 33.40
CA ASP A 675 -9.92 6.28 32.09
C ASP A 675 -8.98 7.44 31.70
N VAL A 676 -9.17 7.96 30.48
CA VAL A 676 -8.47 9.13 29.98
C VAL A 676 -8.83 10.43 30.71
N ASN A 677 -9.79 10.46 31.63
CA ASN A 677 -10.04 11.58 32.53
C ASN A 677 -9.45 11.38 33.94
N PHE A 678 -8.73 10.27 34.17
CA PHE A 678 -8.28 9.83 35.50
C PHE A 678 -9.39 9.49 36.48
N ASN A 679 -10.58 9.17 36.00
CA ASN A 679 -11.62 8.58 36.82
C ASN A 679 -11.23 7.13 37.10
N LEU A 680 -11.27 6.74 38.38
CA LEU A 680 -10.98 5.38 38.83
C LEU A 680 -12.28 4.59 38.87
N TYR A 681 -12.39 3.59 38.00
CA TYR A 681 -13.47 2.63 38.00
C TYR A 681 -13.05 1.41 38.82
N VAL A 682 -13.96 0.94 39.67
CA VAL A 682 -13.74 -0.16 40.59
C VAL A 682 -14.92 -1.12 40.50
N GLY A 683 -14.63 -2.39 40.21
CA GLY A 683 -15.55 -3.50 40.46
C GLY A 683 -15.68 -3.70 41.96
N ASP A 684 -16.78 -3.23 42.55
CA ASP A 684 -17.07 -3.35 43.97
C ASP A 684 -17.78 -4.69 44.19
N CYS A 685 -17.01 -5.79 44.08
CA CYS A 685 -17.53 -7.14 43.93
C CYS A 685 -18.48 -7.55 45.06
N GLY A 686 -18.18 -7.21 46.31
CA GLY A 686 -19.05 -7.55 47.44
C GLY A 686 -20.37 -6.76 47.49
N ASN A 687 -20.49 -5.67 46.73
CA ASN A 687 -21.70 -4.86 46.60
C ASN A 687 -22.39 -5.02 45.23
N ASP A 688 -21.90 -5.94 44.38
CA ASP A 688 -22.45 -6.23 43.04
C ASP A 688 -22.65 -4.98 42.16
N ARG A 689 -21.67 -4.08 42.18
CA ARG A 689 -21.76 -2.81 41.45
C ARG A 689 -20.42 -2.36 40.88
N ILE A 690 -20.48 -1.48 39.89
CA ILE A 690 -19.33 -0.72 39.41
C ILE A 690 -19.41 0.68 40.00
N GLN A 691 -18.40 1.08 40.76
CA GLN A 691 -18.22 2.43 41.25
C GLN A 691 -17.18 3.18 40.43
N MET A 692 -17.47 4.44 40.10
CA MET A 692 -16.53 5.36 39.45
C MET A 692 -16.23 6.51 40.42
N PHE A 693 -14.96 6.69 40.74
CA PHE A 693 -14.45 7.75 41.58
C PHE A 693 -13.79 8.81 40.68
N PRO A 694 -14.40 10.00 40.54
CA PRO A 694 -13.79 11.08 39.79
C PRO A 694 -12.45 11.50 40.39
N LEU A 695 -11.53 12.00 39.56
CA LEU A 695 -10.20 12.43 40.03
C LEU A 695 -10.31 13.40 41.22
N GLY A 696 -9.69 13.03 42.34
CA GLY A 696 -9.64 13.85 43.56
C GLY A 696 -10.90 13.78 44.44
N GLN A 697 -11.93 13.03 44.05
CA GLN A 697 -13.12 12.79 44.88
C GLN A 697 -13.01 11.50 45.68
N VAL A 698 -13.56 11.52 46.90
CA VAL A 698 -13.61 10.34 47.79
C VAL A 698 -14.93 9.57 47.70
N ASN A 699 -15.97 10.20 47.16
CA ASN A 699 -17.28 9.58 46.94
C ASN A 699 -17.33 9.00 45.52
N GLY A 700 -17.67 7.73 45.42
CA GLY A 700 -17.92 7.05 44.16
C GLY A 700 -19.36 7.27 43.66
N ILE A 701 -19.52 7.17 42.35
CA ILE A 701 -20.77 7.20 41.63
C ILE A 701 -21.02 5.78 41.12
N THR A 702 -22.16 5.18 41.46
CA THR A 702 -22.52 3.85 40.95
C THR A 702 -23.02 3.98 39.51
N ILE A 703 -22.36 3.30 38.57
CA ILE A 703 -22.65 3.42 37.13
C ILE A 703 -23.31 2.17 36.53
N ALA A 704 -23.19 1.03 37.19
CA ALA A 704 -23.82 -0.24 36.79
C ALA A 704 -23.98 -1.15 38.01
N GLY A 705 -25.02 -1.99 38.03
CA GLY A 705 -25.28 -2.93 39.13
C GLY A 705 -26.14 -2.33 40.24
N ASN A 706 -26.04 -2.90 41.43
CA ASN A 706 -26.87 -2.54 42.57
C ASN A 706 -26.68 -1.06 42.98
N GLY A 707 -27.77 -0.29 42.97
CA GLY A 707 -27.77 1.14 43.31
C GLY A 707 -27.77 2.10 42.11
N ALA A 708 -27.68 1.59 40.87
CA ALA A 708 -27.90 2.38 39.65
C ALA A 708 -29.29 2.09 39.04
N PRO A 709 -30.30 2.97 39.22
CA PRO A 709 -31.68 2.73 38.78
C PRO A 709 -31.78 2.49 37.26
N GLY A 710 -32.42 1.40 36.84
CA GLY A 710 -32.66 1.09 35.43
C GLY A 710 -31.48 0.43 34.68
N THR A 711 -30.50 -0.13 35.39
CA THR A 711 -29.33 -0.80 34.80
C THR A 711 -29.38 -2.34 34.91
N ILE A 712 -28.24 -3.02 34.68
CA ILE A 712 -28.08 -4.48 34.74
C ILE A 712 -27.91 -5.00 36.18
N THR A 713 -28.30 -6.25 36.41
CA THR A 713 -27.92 -7.01 37.62
C THR A 713 -26.56 -7.68 37.42
N LEU A 714 -25.67 -7.50 38.39
CA LEU A 714 -24.33 -8.08 38.43
C LEU A 714 -24.23 -9.01 39.66
N ASP A 715 -23.25 -9.91 39.66
CA ASP A 715 -22.87 -10.74 40.80
C ASP A 715 -21.35 -10.86 40.84
N CYS A 716 -20.73 -10.14 41.79
CA CYS A 716 -19.30 -9.92 41.90
C CYS A 716 -18.62 -9.51 40.57
N PRO A 717 -18.78 -8.25 40.11
CA PRO A 717 -18.05 -7.75 38.96
C PRO A 717 -16.53 -7.74 39.22
N ASN A 718 -15.81 -8.69 38.62
CA ASN A 718 -14.42 -8.99 38.97
C ASN A 718 -13.41 -8.23 38.10
N ALA A 719 -13.77 -7.92 36.85
CA ALA A 719 -12.94 -7.14 35.94
C ALA A 719 -13.78 -6.20 35.07
N ILE A 720 -13.15 -5.11 34.66
CA ILE A 720 -13.72 -4.05 33.84
C ILE A 720 -12.70 -3.58 32.81
N THR A 721 -13.16 -3.21 31.62
CA THR A 721 -12.34 -2.48 30.65
C THR A 721 -13.23 -1.61 29.76
N PHE A 722 -12.61 -0.74 28.97
CA PHE A 722 -13.29 0.02 27.94
C PHE A 722 -12.77 -0.35 26.55
N ASP A 723 -13.63 -0.28 25.54
CA ASP A 723 -13.18 -0.31 24.15
C ASP A 723 -12.69 1.08 23.70
N ALA A 724 -12.19 1.17 22.46
CA ALA A 724 -11.74 2.44 21.88
C ALA A 724 -12.85 3.51 21.74
N ASN A 725 -14.12 3.10 21.75
CA ASN A 725 -15.28 3.99 21.66
C ASN A 725 -15.76 4.48 23.05
N GLY A 726 -15.15 3.99 24.14
CA GLY A 726 -15.53 4.34 25.50
C GLY A 726 -16.74 3.56 26.03
N TYR A 727 -17.10 2.42 25.41
CA TYR A 727 -18.08 1.49 25.97
C TYR A 727 -17.45 0.62 27.05
N LEU A 728 -18.17 0.45 28.17
CA LEU A 728 -17.75 -0.30 29.35
C LEU A 728 -18.08 -1.78 29.19
N PHE A 729 -17.10 -2.64 29.39
CA PHE A 729 -17.24 -4.09 29.41
C PHE A 729 -16.96 -4.62 30.81
N ILE A 730 -17.82 -5.53 31.28
CA ILE A 730 -17.83 -6.01 32.66
C ILE A 730 -17.82 -7.53 32.65
N VAL A 731 -16.91 -8.10 33.44
CA VAL A 731 -16.92 -9.53 33.79
C VAL A 731 -17.85 -9.73 34.98
N ASP A 732 -18.97 -10.38 34.74
CA ASP A 732 -19.94 -10.78 35.76
C ASP A 732 -19.61 -12.21 36.21
N ASN A 733 -18.76 -12.33 37.24
CA ASN A 733 -17.96 -13.52 37.51
C ASN A 733 -18.81 -14.72 37.97
N TYR A 734 -19.69 -14.52 38.95
CA TYR A 734 -20.54 -15.60 39.47
C TYR A 734 -21.73 -15.91 38.55
N ASN A 735 -22.13 -14.98 37.70
CA ASN A 735 -23.09 -15.25 36.63
C ASN A 735 -22.46 -15.80 35.33
N HIS A 736 -21.13 -16.00 35.31
CA HIS A 736 -20.39 -16.62 34.22
C HIS A 736 -20.59 -15.97 32.84
N ARG A 737 -20.62 -14.63 32.79
CA ARG A 737 -20.95 -13.89 31.56
C ARG A 737 -20.21 -12.56 31.45
N ILE A 738 -20.18 -12.02 30.23
CA ILE A 738 -19.63 -10.69 29.93
C ILE A 738 -20.74 -9.76 29.46
N PHE A 739 -20.83 -8.58 30.06
CA PHE A 739 -21.67 -7.48 29.59
C PHE A 739 -20.86 -6.42 28.88
N GLY A 740 -21.48 -5.75 27.90
CA GLY A 740 -20.96 -4.51 27.34
C GLY A 740 -22.04 -3.44 27.30
N SER A 741 -21.65 -2.19 27.54
CA SER A 741 -22.51 -1.04 27.26
C SER A 741 -22.56 -0.75 25.76
N GLY A 742 -23.49 0.09 25.35
CA GLY A 742 -23.70 0.45 23.97
C GLY A 742 -24.74 1.55 23.82
N PRO A 743 -25.02 2.01 22.58
CA PRO A 743 -25.98 3.08 22.32
C PRO A 743 -27.41 2.75 22.75
N TYR A 744 -27.71 1.46 22.98
CA TYR A 744 -29.01 0.96 23.42
C TYR A 744 -29.00 0.48 24.88
N GLY A 745 -27.97 0.81 25.66
CA GLY A 745 -27.79 0.35 27.04
C GLY A 745 -26.91 -0.91 27.15
N PHE A 746 -26.87 -1.49 28.34
CA PHE A 746 -26.08 -2.70 28.63
C PHE A 746 -26.74 -3.96 28.06
N ARG A 747 -25.93 -4.81 27.43
CA ARG A 747 -26.35 -6.09 26.88
C ARG A 747 -25.34 -7.17 27.20
N CYS A 748 -25.82 -8.39 27.41
CA CYS A 748 -24.94 -9.54 27.57
C CYS A 748 -24.34 -9.89 26.20
N LEU A 749 -23.02 -10.02 26.15
CA LEU A 749 -22.26 -10.25 24.93
C LEU A 749 -21.82 -11.71 24.79
N PHE A 750 -21.45 -12.34 25.90
CA PHE A 750 -20.89 -13.69 25.89
C PHE A 750 -21.19 -14.42 27.20
N GLY A 751 -21.38 -15.75 27.16
CA GLY A 751 -21.77 -16.54 28.34
C GLY A 751 -23.21 -16.32 28.81
N CYS A 752 -24.10 -15.79 27.96
CA CYS A 752 -25.45 -15.35 28.35
C CYS A 752 -26.44 -16.48 28.63
N THR A 753 -26.06 -17.72 28.35
CA THR A 753 -26.80 -18.90 28.80
C THR A 753 -26.46 -19.07 30.28
N THR A 754 -27.43 -19.01 31.19
CA THR A 754 -27.26 -19.08 32.66
C THR A 754 -26.63 -20.39 33.20
N ILE A 755 -26.05 -21.20 32.31
CA ILE A 755 -25.43 -22.48 32.58
C ILE A 755 -23.92 -22.34 32.30
N PRO A 756 -23.05 -22.41 33.33
CA PRO A 756 -21.61 -22.49 33.12
C PRO A 756 -21.23 -23.77 32.37
N GLY A 757 -20.16 -23.70 31.60
CA GLY A 757 -19.63 -24.88 30.93
C GLY A 757 -18.45 -24.58 30.03
N SER A 758 -17.97 -25.61 29.36
CA SER A 758 -16.79 -25.57 28.48
C SER A 758 -17.15 -25.46 26.99
N ALA A 759 -18.43 -25.34 26.65
CA ALA A 759 -18.85 -25.18 25.25
C ALA A 759 -18.32 -23.85 24.67
N PRO A 760 -18.24 -23.72 23.32
CA PRO A 760 -17.72 -22.51 22.67
C PRO A 760 -18.45 -21.21 23.00
N SER A 761 -19.72 -21.26 23.45
CA SER A 761 -20.53 -20.09 23.83
C SER A 761 -20.69 -19.91 25.34
N GLN A 762 -20.07 -20.77 26.15
CA GLN A 762 -20.16 -20.79 27.60
C GLN A 762 -18.84 -20.35 28.24
N LEU A 763 -18.94 -19.76 29.41
CA LEU A 763 -17.81 -19.47 30.30
C LEU A 763 -18.01 -20.25 31.59
N TYR A 764 -16.93 -20.52 32.30
CA TYR A 764 -16.97 -21.02 33.66
C TYR A 764 -16.00 -20.25 34.53
N TYR A 765 -16.56 -19.34 35.32
CA TYR A 765 -15.81 -18.45 36.22
C TYR A 765 -14.84 -17.52 35.46
N PRO A 766 -15.35 -16.68 34.54
CA PRO A 766 -14.51 -15.75 33.80
C PRO A 766 -13.91 -14.72 34.77
N ARG A 767 -12.63 -14.43 34.61
CA ARG A 767 -11.84 -13.72 35.62
C ARG A 767 -11.49 -12.31 35.21
N THR A 768 -10.98 -12.16 34.01
CA THR A 768 -10.48 -10.89 33.46
C THR A 768 -10.69 -10.85 31.96
N LEU A 769 -10.61 -9.66 31.37
CA LEU A 769 -10.74 -9.42 29.95
C LEU A 769 -9.83 -8.29 29.46
N GLY A 770 -9.59 -8.23 28.16
CA GLY A 770 -8.81 -7.17 27.50
C GLY A 770 -9.10 -7.10 26.01
N PHE A 771 -8.77 -5.96 25.39
CA PHE A 771 -8.93 -5.75 23.94
C PHE A 771 -7.58 -5.67 23.26
N ASP A 772 -7.50 -6.24 22.06
CA ASP A 772 -6.42 -5.91 21.12
C ASP A 772 -6.73 -4.62 20.35
N SER A 773 -5.77 -4.15 19.54
CA SER A 773 -5.92 -2.95 18.71
C SER A 773 -6.98 -3.10 17.61
N TYR A 774 -7.40 -4.33 17.31
CA TYR A 774 -8.42 -4.65 16.32
C TYR A 774 -9.84 -4.66 16.89
N GLY A 775 -9.98 -4.56 18.22
CA GLY A 775 -11.27 -4.63 18.91
C GLY A 775 -11.73 -6.06 19.22
N ASN A 776 -10.85 -7.06 19.14
CA ASN A 776 -11.15 -8.41 19.58
C ASN A 776 -11.05 -8.48 21.11
N LEU A 777 -12.03 -9.15 21.73
CA LEU A 777 -12.12 -9.28 23.18
C LEU A 777 -11.48 -10.60 23.65
N PHE A 778 -10.45 -10.51 24.47
CA PHE A 778 -9.82 -11.65 25.14
C PHE A 778 -10.45 -11.82 26.52
N VAL A 779 -10.82 -13.04 26.89
CA VAL A 779 -11.46 -13.39 28.17
C VAL A 779 -10.72 -14.56 28.81
N ALA A 780 -10.25 -14.38 30.04
CA ALA A 780 -9.69 -15.47 30.84
C ALA A 780 -10.81 -16.31 31.45
N ASP A 781 -10.97 -17.54 30.98
CA ASP A 781 -12.00 -18.49 31.41
C ASP A 781 -11.38 -19.51 32.38
N GLN A 782 -11.33 -19.12 33.66
CA GLN A 782 -10.41 -19.67 34.65
C GLN A 782 -10.63 -21.18 34.88
N TYR A 783 -11.86 -21.61 35.17
CA TYR A 783 -12.13 -23.01 35.52
C TYR A 783 -12.14 -23.94 34.30
N ASN A 784 -12.24 -23.37 33.10
CA ASN A 784 -12.02 -24.11 31.87
C ASN A 784 -10.54 -24.09 31.43
N HIS A 785 -9.63 -23.48 32.19
CA HIS A 785 -8.18 -23.46 31.95
C HIS A 785 -7.78 -22.93 30.57
N ARG A 786 -8.49 -21.89 30.08
CA ARG A 786 -8.35 -21.38 28.72
C ARG A 786 -8.52 -19.86 28.63
N ILE A 787 -8.04 -19.28 27.53
CA ILE A 787 -8.37 -17.91 27.13
C ILE A 787 -9.27 -17.97 25.90
N HIS A 788 -10.39 -17.26 25.96
CA HIS A 788 -11.33 -17.08 24.87
C HIS A 788 -11.01 -15.81 24.10
N VAL A 789 -11.06 -15.88 22.78
CA VAL A 789 -11.06 -14.68 21.92
C VAL A 789 -12.45 -14.56 21.31
N VAL A 790 -13.09 -13.42 21.53
CA VAL A 790 -14.42 -13.09 21.02
C VAL A 790 -14.26 -12.01 19.96
N PHE A 791 -14.52 -12.38 18.71
CA PHE A 791 -14.50 -11.45 17.58
C PHE A 791 -15.78 -10.63 17.57
N LEU A 792 -15.68 -9.34 17.88
CA LEU A 792 -16.80 -8.42 17.81
C LEU A 792 -16.93 -7.91 16.36
N THR A 793 -17.41 -8.75 15.44
CA THR A 793 -17.73 -8.29 14.08
C THR A 793 -18.80 -7.21 14.13
N ILE A 794 -18.60 -6.13 13.36
CA ILE A 794 -19.65 -5.14 13.01
C ILE A 794 -20.67 -5.85 12.11
N ASN A 795 -21.51 -6.70 12.71
CA ASN A 795 -22.66 -7.29 12.05
C ASN A 795 -23.91 -6.49 12.44
N LEU A 796 -24.22 -5.46 11.65
CA LEU A 796 -25.58 -4.99 11.48
C LEU A 796 -26.33 -6.05 10.65
N ASN A 797 -26.75 -7.14 11.29
CA ASN A 797 -27.88 -8.00 10.93
C ASN A 797 -27.94 -9.20 11.88
N PHE A 798 -28.61 -9.04 13.03
CA PHE A 798 -28.98 -10.19 13.85
C PHE A 798 -30.30 -10.78 13.33
N VAL A 799 -30.17 -11.94 12.68
CA VAL A 799 -31.29 -12.83 12.38
C VAL A 799 -31.89 -13.33 13.69
N GLN A 800 -33.17 -13.04 13.85
CA GLN A 800 -34.04 -13.51 14.92
C GLN A 800 -34.48 -14.96 14.63
N MET A 801 -34.11 -15.94 15.46
CA MET A 801 -34.82 -17.22 15.68
C MET A 801 -34.29 -17.81 17.02
N HIS A 802 -35.05 -18.35 17.96
CA HIS A 802 -36.45 -18.77 18.07
C HIS A 802 -36.71 -19.01 19.58
N TYR A 803 -37.85 -18.61 20.14
CA TYR A 803 -38.41 -19.27 21.32
C TYR A 803 -39.87 -19.61 21.01
N GLY A 804 -40.13 -20.90 20.78
CA GLY A 804 -41.46 -21.45 20.90
C GLY A 804 -41.75 -21.72 22.38
N THR A 805 -42.83 -21.16 22.92
CA THR A 805 -44.06 -21.89 23.26
C THR A 805 -44.93 -21.09 24.25
N GLN A 806 -46.23 -21.11 23.95
CA GLN A 806 -47.39 -20.78 24.79
C GLN A 806 -47.87 -19.32 24.86
N MET A 807 -48.87 -19.04 24.02
CA MET A 807 -49.98 -18.14 24.32
C MET A 807 -51.29 -18.89 23.95
N PRO A 808 -52.30 -18.95 24.83
CA PRO A 808 -53.64 -19.38 24.45
C PRO A 808 -54.50 -18.20 23.94
N GLN A 809 -55.19 -18.48 22.84
CA GLN A 809 -56.48 -17.97 22.33
C GLN A 809 -57.08 -16.67 22.94
N LEU A 810 -57.51 -15.73 22.08
CA LEU A 810 -58.94 -15.58 21.70
C LEU A 810 -59.19 -14.52 20.58
N LEU A 811 -59.71 -15.02 19.45
CA LEU A 811 -60.84 -14.56 18.60
C LEU A 811 -60.94 -13.14 17.98
N GLN A 812 -61.06 -13.18 16.63
CA GLN A 812 -62.06 -12.51 15.75
C GLN A 812 -61.93 -10.99 15.51
N GLN A 813 -62.12 -10.39 14.33
CA GLN A 813 -62.79 -10.73 13.07
C GLN A 813 -62.32 -9.72 11.98
N THR A 814 -62.23 -10.15 10.72
CA THR A 814 -62.04 -9.34 9.48
C THR A 814 -63.38 -9.14 8.74
N PRO A 815 -63.48 -8.56 7.50
CA PRO A 815 -63.25 -7.20 6.96
C PRO A 815 -64.49 -6.77 6.06
N PRO A 816 -64.43 -6.28 4.79
CA PRO A 816 -63.80 -5.13 4.08
C PRO A 816 -64.82 -4.25 3.26
N LEU A 817 -64.36 -3.22 2.52
CA LEU A 817 -64.86 -2.65 1.21
C LEU A 817 -64.38 -1.16 1.13
N VAL A 818 -63.71 -0.57 0.12
CA VAL A 818 -63.55 -0.72 -1.35
C VAL A 818 -62.22 0.02 -1.71
N HIS A 819 -61.14 -0.57 -2.23
CA HIS A 819 -60.78 -0.95 -3.62
C HIS A 819 -60.96 0.11 -4.74
N TYR A 820 -59.87 0.32 -5.52
CA TYR A 820 -59.74 1.02 -6.82
C TYR A 820 -59.31 2.50 -6.85
N LEU A 821 -58.00 2.71 -6.73
CA LEU A 821 -57.20 3.29 -7.83
C LEU A 821 -55.73 2.87 -7.67
N MET A 822 -55.03 2.58 -8.78
CA MET A 822 -53.64 2.09 -8.89
C MET A 822 -53.42 0.56 -8.87
N VAL A 823 -54.24 -0.17 -9.63
CA VAL A 823 -53.74 -1.32 -10.40
C VAL A 823 -53.35 -0.77 -11.76
N TYR A 824 -52.07 -0.45 -11.98
CA TYR A 824 -51.42 -0.41 -13.31
C TYR A 824 -49.89 -0.19 -13.28
N LEU A 825 -49.21 -0.26 -12.14
CA LEU A 825 -47.75 -0.01 -12.07
C LEU A 825 -46.94 -1.05 -11.27
N LEU A 826 -47.47 -2.25 -11.09
CA LEU A 826 -46.69 -3.41 -10.64
C LEU A 826 -47.15 -4.64 -11.40
N MET A 827 -46.53 -4.90 -12.55
CA MET A 827 -46.04 -6.21 -13.02
C MET A 827 -45.69 -6.12 -14.52
N GLY A 828 -44.38 -6.20 -14.79
CA GLY A 828 -43.74 -6.07 -16.11
C GLY A 828 -42.77 -4.88 -16.09
N LEU A 829 -41.48 -5.00 -15.79
CA LEU A 829 -40.56 -6.10 -16.07
C LEU A 829 -39.59 -6.35 -14.91
N ILE A 830 -39.46 -7.63 -14.61
CA ILE A 830 -38.21 -8.25 -14.17
C ILE A 830 -37.20 -8.04 -15.31
N MET A 831 -36.22 -7.17 -15.10
CA MET A 831 -34.84 -7.32 -15.57
C MET A 831 -34.03 -6.08 -15.15
N CYS A 832 -32.85 -6.34 -14.61
CA CYS A 832 -31.70 -5.45 -14.40
C CYS A 832 -31.49 -4.81 -13.00
N LEU A 833 -30.28 -5.09 -12.48
CA LEU A 833 -29.50 -4.44 -11.41
C LEU A 833 -29.85 -4.89 -9.97
N CYS A 834 -29.10 -5.73 -9.24
CA CYS A 834 -27.69 -6.15 -9.27
C CYS A 834 -26.69 -5.00 -9.43
N LEU A 835 -26.43 -4.30 -8.32
CA LEU A 835 -25.16 -3.67 -7.89
C LEU A 835 -25.49 -2.55 -6.89
N ALA A 836 -25.39 -2.84 -5.60
CA ALA A 836 -25.27 -1.82 -4.56
C ALA A 836 -24.60 -2.44 -3.35
N ASP A 837 -23.27 -2.55 -3.41
CA ASP A 837 -22.39 -2.52 -2.24
C ASP A 837 -21.06 -1.88 -2.67
N PHE A 838 -20.55 -1.00 -1.81
CA PHE A 838 -19.30 -0.20 -1.87
C PHE A 838 -19.25 1.06 -2.75
N ILE A 839 -19.79 2.19 -2.24
CA ILE A 839 -19.13 3.52 -2.24
C ILE A 839 -19.59 4.29 -0.98
N GLU A 840 -18.66 4.65 -0.10
CA GLU A 840 -18.86 5.75 0.86
C GLU A 840 -18.85 7.08 0.09
N VAL A 841 -20.04 7.67 -0.10
CA VAL A 841 -20.17 9.05 -0.57
C VAL A 841 -20.16 9.96 0.65
N TRP A 842 -19.13 10.81 0.78
CA TRP A 842 -19.25 12.01 1.61
C TRP A 842 -20.26 12.96 0.95
N SER A 843 -21.39 13.22 1.59
CA SER A 843 -22.34 14.23 1.14
C SER A 843 -21.72 15.63 1.31
N ASN A 844 -21.54 16.37 0.20
CA ASN A 844 -21.05 17.76 0.22
C ASN A 844 -22.06 18.79 0.76
N THR A 845 -23.18 18.35 1.33
CA THR A 845 -24.01 19.18 2.20
C THR A 845 -23.52 18.99 3.63
N PRO A 846 -23.06 20.04 4.33
CA PRO A 846 -22.88 19.97 5.78
C PRO A 846 -24.21 19.50 6.38
N THR A 847 -24.22 18.31 6.96
CA THR A 847 -25.43 17.74 7.56
C THR A 847 -25.85 18.49 8.82
N ASN A 848 -24.95 19.31 9.38
CA ASN A 848 -25.17 20.20 10.51
C ASN A 848 -24.34 21.50 10.35
N ASN A 849 -25.00 22.66 10.24
CA ASN A 849 -24.34 23.98 10.27
C ASN A 849 -24.49 24.60 11.67
N ILE A 850 -23.36 24.94 12.29
CA ILE A 850 -23.30 25.60 13.60
C ILE A 850 -22.91 27.06 13.36
N SER A 851 -23.87 27.94 13.09
CA SER A 851 -23.58 29.34 12.73
C SER A 851 -24.02 30.37 13.77
N SER A 852 -25.00 30.05 14.64
CA SER A 852 -25.64 31.03 15.52
C SER A 852 -24.89 31.38 16.82
N TYR A 853 -23.71 30.77 17.06
CA TYR A 853 -22.99 30.87 18.35
C TYR A 853 -21.47 31.07 18.24
N LEU A 854 -20.94 31.21 17.03
CA LEU A 854 -19.51 31.33 16.77
C LEU A 854 -19.16 32.79 16.41
N ASP A 855 -18.23 33.40 17.13
CA ASP A 855 -17.67 34.71 16.81
C ASP A 855 -16.14 34.60 16.73
N SER A 856 -15.59 34.82 15.54
CA SER A 856 -14.15 34.98 15.29
C SER A 856 -13.29 33.82 15.84
N THR A 857 -13.57 32.60 15.34
CA THR A 857 -12.92 31.35 15.76
C THR A 857 -11.57 31.15 15.06
N PHE A 858 -10.49 30.93 15.80
CA PHE A 858 -9.15 30.73 15.22
C PHE A 858 -8.69 29.29 15.15
N SER A 859 -9.24 28.39 15.97
CA SER A 859 -8.85 26.99 16.01
C SER A 859 -10.00 26.07 16.37
N VAL A 860 -9.87 24.83 15.90
CA VAL A 860 -10.79 23.73 16.18
C VAL A 860 -9.97 22.48 16.47
N PHE A 861 -10.44 21.69 17.42
CA PHE A 861 -9.89 20.37 17.70
C PHE A 861 -11.03 19.37 17.83
N VAL A 862 -10.89 18.22 17.19
CA VAL A 862 -11.82 17.10 17.32
C VAL A 862 -11.12 16.01 18.12
N SER A 863 -11.69 15.67 19.27
CA SER A 863 -11.17 14.58 20.10
C SER A 863 -11.50 13.22 19.51
N ILE A 864 -10.79 12.19 19.96
CA ILE A 864 -11.04 10.80 19.58
C ILE A 864 -12.45 10.32 19.92
N THR A 865 -13.13 10.94 20.89
CA THR A 865 -14.52 10.64 21.27
C THR A 865 -15.55 11.32 20.35
N GLY A 866 -15.10 12.07 19.33
CA GLY A 866 -15.95 12.83 18.42
C GLY A 866 -16.44 14.17 18.98
N ASP A 867 -15.99 14.57 20.18
CA ASP A 867 -16.29 15.90 20.71
C ASP A 867 -15.52 16.99 19.95
N ILE A 868 -16.21 18.08 19.62
CA ILE A 868 -15.65 19.21 18.87
C ILE A 868 -15.40 20.37 19.84
N TYR A 869 -14.16 20.84 19.90
CA TYR A 869 -13.71 21.96 20.72
C TYR A 869 -13.35 23.12 19.80
N ILE A 870 -13.91 24.29 20.06
CA ILE A 870 -13.75 25.46 19.19
C ILE A 870 -13.33 26.66 20.05
N ASP A 871 -12.39 27.44 19.53
CA ASP A 871 -12.05 28.75 20.06
C ASP A 871 -13.21 29.72 19.85
N ASN A 872 -13.66 30.37 20.92
CA ASN A 872 -14.67 31.43 20.91
C ASN A 872 -14.11 32.68 21.62
N GLY A 873 -12.82 32.97 21.40
CA GLY A 873 -12.02 33.82 22.26
C GLY A 873 -12.07 35.33 21.97
N TYR A 874 -12.28 35.77 20.72
CA TYR A 874 -12.06 37.19 20.36
C TYR A 874 -13.05 38.15 21.06
N SER A 875 -14.31 37.77 21.23
CA SER A 875 -15.34 38.57 21.91
C SER A 875 -15.85 37.94 23.22
N ASN A 876 -15.77 36.61 23.37
CA ASN A 876 -16.28 35.89 24.53
C ASN A 876 -15.20 35.35 25.48
N GLY A 877 -13.91 35.44 25.10
CA GLY A 877 -12.79 35.06 25.95
C GLY A 877 -12.88 33.62 26.48
N ARG A 878 -13.25 32.66 25.63
CA ARG A 878 -13.42 31.26 26.06
C ARG A 878 -13.21 30.24 24.93
N ALA A 879 -12.90 29.01 25.30
CA ALA A 879 -13.02 27.84 24.43
C ALA A 879 -14.26 27.03 24.84
N ASP A 880 -15.02 26.60 23.83
CA ASP A 880 -16.31 25.93 23.99
C ASP A 880 -16.25 24.49 23.42
N LYS A 881 -16.99 23.57 24.05
CA LYS A 881 -17.21 22.18 23.62
C LYS A 881 -18.62 22.03 23.05
N PHE A 882 -18.72 21.41 21.87
CA PHE A 882 -19.97 21.02 21.24
C PHE A 882 -20.23 19.54 21.43
N ILE A 883 -21.45 19.21 21.90
CA ILE A 883 -21.89 17.83 22.07
C ILE A 883 -22.70 17.43 20.83
N PHE A 884 -22.25 16.38 20.14
CA PHE A 884 -22.87 15.85 18.93
C PHE A 884 -24.37 15.58 19.14
N ASN A 885 -25.23 15.98 18.20
CA ASN A 885 -26.70 15.80 18.20
C ASN A 885 -27.54 16.51 19.28
N THR A 886 -26.98 17.41 20.10
CA THR A 886 -27.77 18.01 21.21
C THR A 886 -27.96 19.51 21.15
N SER A 887 -27.47 20.21 20.11
CA SER A 887 -27.50 21.68 20.00
C SER A 887 -26.84 22.43 21.18
N ASN A 888 -26.25 21.71 22.14
CA ASN A 888 -25.77 22.23 23.41
C ASN A 888 -24.29 22.59 23.32
N ILE A 889 -23.94 23.76 23.86
CA ILE A 889 -22.59 24.32 23.91
C ILE A 889 -22.21 24.45 25.38
N VAL A 890 -21.03 23.95 25.74
CA VAL A 890 -20.51 24.04 27.11
C VAL A 890 -19.18 24.78 27.08
N THR A 891 -19.08 25.88 27.82
CA THR A 891 -17.80 26.55 28.01
C THR A 891 -16.86 25.69 28.85
N VAL A 892 -15.70 25.37 28.29
CA VAL A 892 -14.73 24.47 28.90
C VAL A 892 -13.48 25.19 29.40
N MET A 893 -13.11 26.35 28.85
CA MET A 893 -11.95 27.13 29.31
C MET A 893 -12.21 28.62 29.13
N ASN A 894 -11.95 29.43 30.16
CA ASN A 894 -11.97 30.89 30.08
C ASN A 894 -10.55 31.39 29.78
N ILE A 895 -10.40 32.10 28.68
CA ILE A 895 -9.13 32.58 28.13
C ILE A 895 -9.24 34.08 27.94
N ASN A 896 -8.29 34.84 28.47
CA ASN A 896 -8.30 36.30 28.32
C ASN A 896 -7.74 36.72 26.94
N GLY A 897 -8.20 36.08 25.86
CA GLY A 897 -7.70 36.23 24.49
C GLY A 897 -8.15 35.09 23.56
N SER A 898 -7.60 35.05 22.35
CA SER A 898 -7.88 34.01 21.34
C SER A 898 -6.91 32.84 21.39
N CYS A 899 -7.42 31.62 21.19
CA CYS A 899 -6.58 30.43 21.02
C CYS A 899 -6.23 30.21 19.56
N TYR A 900 -4.97 30.46 19.21
CA TYR A 900 -4.46 30.27 17.85
C TYR A 900 -4.23 28.79 17.50
N SER A 901 -4.12 27.93 18.51
CA SER A 901 -4.08 26.49 18.37
C SER A 901 -4.68 25.84 19.63
N LEU A 902 -5.61 24.91 19.42
CA LEU A 902 -6.19 24.06 20.45
C LEU A 902 -5.66 22.65 20.27
N PHE A 903 -5.25 22.03 21.36
CA PHE A 903 -4.84 20.63 21.38
C PHE A 903 -5.30 20.00 22.68
N ILE A 904 -5.88 18.80 22.60
CA ILE A 904 -6.18 18.00 23.78
C ILE A 904 -5.18 16.86 23.80
N ASP A 905 -4.38 16.80 24.86
CA ASP A 905 -3.46 15.68 25.04
C ASP A 905 -4.22 14.41 25.47
N ILE A 906 -3.51 13.29 25.45
CA ILE A 906 -4.04 12.02 25.99
C ILE A 906 -4.45 12.13 27.46
N LYS A 907 -4.09 13.24 28.13
CA LYS A 907 -4.39 13.55 29.50
C LYS A 907 -5.60 14.42 29.76
N ASN A 908 -6.35 14.73 28.70
CA ASN A 908 -7.49 15.63 28.74
C ASN A 908 -7.14 17.02 29.26
N TYR A 909 -5.86 17.43 29.16
CA TYR A 909 -5.51 18.83 29.22
C TYR A 909 -5.81 19.44 27.86
N LEU A 910 -6.69 20.43 27.87
CA LEU A 910 -6.86 21.35 26.75
C LEU A 910 -5.75 22.39 26.83
N TYR A 911 -4.94 22.47 25.79
CA TYR A 911 -3.90 23.49 25.62
C TYR A 911 -4.38 24.55 24.64
N CYS A 912 -3.92 25.76 24.87
CA CYS A 912 -4.22 26.92 24.06
C CYS A 912 -2.97 27.77 23.90
N SER A 913 -2.61 28.10 22.66
CA SER A 913 -1.57 29.08 22.36
C SER A 913 -2.12 30.50 22.38
N LEU A 914 -1.59 31.31 23.29
CA LEU A 914 -1.92 32.72 23.42
C LEU A 914 -0.82 33.55 22.75
N ARG A 915 -0.96 33.73 21.44
CA ARG A 915 0.01 34.47 20.60
C ARG A 915 0.38 35.83 21.19
N ASP A 916 -0.62 36.63 21.54
CA ASP A 916 -0.46 38.00 22.01
C ASP A 916 0.06 38.10 23.46
N PHE A 917 0.04 36.99 24.20
CA PHE A 917 0.56 36.90 25.57
C PHE A 917 1.89 36.14 25.65
N HIS A 918 2.46 35.72 24.52
CA HIS A 918 3.76 35.03 24.45
C HIS A 918 3.85 33.80 25.38
N GLN A 919 2.74 33.07 25.54
CA GLN A 919 2.66 31.92 26.42
C GLN A 919 1.67 30.86 25.90
N ILE A 920 1.87 29.63 26.34
CA ILE A 920 0.91 28.53 26.18
C ILE A 920 0.22 28.30 27.52
N VAL A 921 -1.10 28.18 27.51
CA VAL A 921 -1.88 27.84 28.71
C VAL A 921 -2.53 26.47 28.56
N LYS A 922 -2.80 25.82 29.68
CA LYS A 922 -3.48 24.52 29.73
C LYS A 922 -4.51 24.44 30.86
N LEU A 923 -5.56 23.66 30.63
CA LEU A 923 -6.59 23.36 31.61
C LEU A 923 -6.96 21.88 31.55
N LEU A 924 -7.05 21.23 32.70
CA LEU A 924 -7.64 19.89 32.78
C LEU A 924 -9.16 20.00 32.58
N LEU A 925 -9.67 19.37 31.52
CA LEU A 925 -11.10 19.35 31.23
C LEU A 925 -11.87 18.67 32.38
N ASN A 926 -13.10 19.13 32.64
CA ASN A 926 -14.00 18.60 33.68
C ASN A 926 -13.50 18.72 35.13
N ASN A 927 -12.45 19.50 35.40
CA ASN A 927 -11.88 19.68 36.74
C ASN A 927 -12.66 20.68 37.64
N GLY A 928 -13.91 21.02 37.31
CA GLY A 928 -14.75 21.95 38.08
C GLY A 928 -14.34 23.43 38.03
N THR A 929 -13.26 23.78 37.33
CA THR A 929 -12.81 25.16 37.11
C THR A 929 -12.55 25.42 35.63
N ASN A 930 -12.89 26.60 35.14
CA ASN A 930 -12.59 27.01 33.76
C ASN A 930 -11.34 27.91 33.67
N ILE A 931 -10.48 27.97 34.69
CA ILE A 931 -9.34 28.89 34.76
C ILE A 931 -8.05 28.16 34.36
N PRO A 932 -7.41 28.50 33.22
CA PRO A 932 -6.22 27.79 32.75
C PRO A 932 -4.95 28.22 33.50
N THR A 933 -3.92 27.39 33.41
CA THR A 933 -2.58 27.60 34.01
C THR A 933 -1.52 27.71 32.93
N VAL A 934 -0.40 28.40 33.20
CA VAL A 934 0.69 28.55 32.23
C VAL A 934 1.43 27.22 32.05
N ALA A 935 1.58 26.79 30.79
CA ALA A 935 2.28 25.58 30.39
C ALA A 935 3.71 25.87 29.88
N ALA A 936 3.91 26.98 29.15
CA ALA A 936 5.21 27.40 28.65
C ALA A 936 5.21 28.91 28.31
N GLY A 937 6.39 29.53 28.30
CA GLY A 937 6.58 30.96 28.08
C GLY A 937 6.50 31.79 29.37
N SER A 938 7.18 32.93 29.38
CA SER A 938 7.26 33.84 30.54
C SER A 938 6.14 34.88 30.58
N GLY A 939 5.29 34.94 29.55
CA GLY A 939 4.32 36.02 29.36
C GLY A 939 4.89 37.27 28.67
N PHE A 940 6.19 37.27 28.33
CA PHE A 940 6.88 38.38 27.65
C PHE A 940 7.63 37.86 26.42
N ALA A 941 7.64 38.63 25.34
CA ALA A 941 8.41 38.32 24.14
C ALA A 941 9.91 38.22 24.44
N GLY A 942 10.55 37.14 23.98
CA GLY A 942 11.99 36.96 24.11
C GLY A 942 12.51 35.65 23.53
N SER A 943 13.83 35.54 23.38
CA SER A 943 14.50 34.41 22.72
C SER A 943 15.25 33.45 23.67
N ALA A 944 15.21 33.70 24.99
CA ALA A 944 15.76 32.79 25.98
C ALA A 944 15.05 31.42 25.94
N SER A 945 15.66 30.37 26.52
CA SER A 945 15.11 29.00 26.51
C SER A 945 13.73 28.90 27.19
N ASN A 946 13.42 29.76 28.14
CA ASN A 946 12.12 29.82 28.84
C ASN A 946 11.18 30.90 28.29
N MET A 947 11.56 31.62 27.23
CA MET A 947 10.78 32.68 26.62
C MET A 947 10.30 32.25 25.23
N LEU A 948 9.15 32.80 24.84
CA LEU A 948 8.54 32.61 23.53
C LEU A 948 8.27 34.00 22.94
N ASP A 949 8.18 34.08 21.63
CA ASP A 949 7.65 35.23 20.91
C ASP A 949 6.59 34.76 19.92
N SER A 950 5.40 35.32 20.07
CA SER A 950 4.23 35.05 19.25
C SER A 950 3.98 33.56 18.94
N PRO A 951 3.84 32.67 19.96
CA PRO A 951 3.71 31.23 19.72
C PRO A 951 2.39 30.87 19.01
N GLN A 952 2.46 29.91 18.09
CA GLN A 952 1.34 29.55 17.20
C GLN A 952 0.92 28.09 17.40
N GLY A 953 1.44 27.18 16.58
CA GLY A 953 1.09 25.76 16.61
C GLY A 953 1.65 25.06 17.84
N ILE A 954 0.82 24.20 18.43
CA ILE A 954 1.20 23.33 19.53
C ILE A 954 0.90 21.88 19.21
N TYR A 955 1.76 21.00 19.70
CA TYR A 955 1.53 19.56 19.70
C TYR A 955 2.08 18.99 20.99
N VAL A 956 1.37 18.04 21.58
CA VAL A 956 1.81 17.33 22.78
C VAL A 956 1.95 15.86 22.44
N ASP A 957 3.16 15.32 22.60
CA ASP A 957 3.41 13.90 22.35
C ASP A 957 2.89 13.02 23.51
N SER A 958 2.93 11.70 23.31
CA SER A 958 2.53 10.71 24.32
C SER A 958 3.36 10.76 25.61
N TYR A 959 4.57 11.33 25.56
CA TYR A 959 5.44 11.55 26.71
C TYR A 959 5.17 12.89 27.43
N GLN A 960 4.17 13.66 26.97
CA GLN A 960 3.82 15.01 27.44
C GLN A 960 4.91 16.07 27.19
N ASN A 961 5.75 15.89 26.18
CA ASN A 961 6.58 16.98 25.71
C ASN A 961 5.73 17.94 24.87
N LEU A 962 5.82 19.22 25.17
CA LEU A 962 5.12 20.28 24.46
C LEU A 962 6.03 20.84 23.37
N TYR A 963 5.62 20.67 22.12
CA TYR A 963 6.30 21.22 20.96
C TYR A 963 5.59 22.51 20.55
N ILE A 964 6.36 23.57 20.38
CA ILE A 964 5.86 24.92 20.16
C ILE A 964 6.51 25.49 18.91
N ALA A 965 5.67 25.92 17.98
CA ALA A 965 6.08 26.78 16.89
C ALA A 965 6.21 28.23 17.40
N ASP A 966 7.45 28.61 17.72
CA ASP A 966 7.83 29.89 18.31
C ASP A 966 8.06 30.91 17.19
N CYS A 967 6.95 31.35 16.58
CA CYS A 967 6.95 32.07 15.30
C CYS A 967 7.84 33.33 15.32
N GLY A 968 7.79 34.15 16.36
CA GLY A 968 8.59 35.38 16.43
C GLY A 968 10.09 35.14 16.57
N ASN A 969 10.49 33.93 16.98
CA ASN A 969 11.88 33.52 17.11
C ASN A 969 12.37 32.58 16.00
N ASP A 970 11.55 32.31 14.97
CA ASP A 970 11.87 31.43 13.84
C ASP A 970 12.42 30.06 14.25
N ARG A 971 11.80 29.44 15.27
CA ARG A 971 12.28 28.17 15.82
C ARG A 971 11.16 27.26 16.29
N ILE A 972 11.48 25.97 16.38
CA ILE A 972 10.67 24.98 17.10
C ILE A 972 11.32 24.68 18.43
N GLN A 973 10.56 24.84 19.51
CA GLN A 973 10.99 24.48 20.85
C GLN A 973 10.26 23.26 21.38
N ARG A 974 10.98 22.38 22.07
CA ARG A 974 10.43 21.30 22.87
C ARG A 974 10.64 21.58 24.34
N PHE A 975 9.54 21.74 25.07
CA PHE A 975 9.52 21.79 26.52
C PHE A 975 9.24 20.37 27.03
N GLN A 976 10.25 19.78 27.67
CA GLN A 976 10.05 18.46 28.28
C GLN A 976 9.12 18.59 29.48
N PHE A 977 8.42 17.51 29.80
CA PHE A 977 7.48 17.48 30.92
C PHE A 977 8.12 18.03 32.21
N ALA A 978 7.42 18.98 32.85
CA ALA A 978 7.85 19.68 34.07
C ALA A 978 9.11 20.55 33.97
N GLN A 979 9.66 20.76 32.78
CA GLN A 979 10.78 21.70 32.57
C GLN A 979 10.29 23.07 32.13
N LEU A 980 10.90 24.12 32.68
CA LEU A 980 10.62 25.52 32.34
C LEU A 980 11.46 26.04 31.16
N ASN A 981 12.47 25.29 30.74
CA ASN A 981 13.35 25.63 29.62
C ASN A 981 13.04 24.73 28.43
N GLY A 982 12.85 25.33 27.26
CA GLY A 982 12.74 24.66 25.98
C GLY A 982 14.11 24.34 25.38
N VAL A 983 14.16 23.25 24.63
CA VAL A 983 15.28 22.89 23.75
C VAL A 983 14.88 23.19 22.32
N THR A 984 15.71 23.95 21.59
CA THR A 984 15.48 24.22 20.17
C THR A 984 15.76 22.97 19.34
N LEU A 985 14.76 22.51 18.58
CA LEU A 985 14.86 21.32 17.73
C LEU A 985 15.16 21.67 16.27
N ALA A 986 14.67 22.82 15.79
CA ALA A 986 14.84 23.30 14.42
C ALA A 986 14.77 24.82 14.38
N GLY A 987 15.43 25.45 13.41
CA GLY A 987 15.47 26.90 13.26
C GLY A 987 16.54 27.57 14.11
N ASN A 988 16.32 28.85 14.42
CA ASN A 988 17.32 29.69 15.09
C ASN A 988 17.67 29.16 16.50
N GLY A 989 18.95 28.84 16.71
CA GLY A 989 19.48 28.30 17.97
C GLY A 989 19.81 26.81 17.96
N ALA A 990 19.46 26.07 16.90
CA ALA A 990 19.91 24.69 16.70
C ALA A 990 21.10 24.63 15.72
N LEU A 991 22.17 23.91 16.10
CA LEU A 991 23.39 23.78 15.29
C LEU A 991 23.16 22.84 14.10
N GLY A 992 23.41 23.33 12.88
CA GLY A 992 23.38 22.51 11.66
C GLY A 992 21.99 22.10 11.18
N THR A 993 20.93 22.82 11.56
CA THR A 993 19.55 22.55 11.12
C THR A 993 19.07 23.49 10.02
N ILE A 994 17.81 23.34 9.60
CA ILE A 994 17.14 24.19 8.61
C ILE A 994 16.76 25.56 9.19
N THR A 995 16.88 26.63 8.38
CA THR A 995 16.37 27.96 8.71
C THR A 995 14.85 27.98 8.55
N LEU A 996 14.14 28.51 9.54
CA LEU A 996 12.67 28.70 9.53
C LEU A 996 12.34 30.19 9.46
N ASP A 997 11.08 30.53 9.14
CA ASP A 997 10.53 31.89 9.16
C ASP A 997 9.06 31.82 9.59
N CYS A 998 8.76 32.29 10.80
CA CYS A 998 7.47 32.17 11.48
C CYS A 998 6.77 30.81 11.30
N PRO A 999 7.25 29.74 11.94
CA PRO A 999 6.53 28.47 11.95
C PRO A 999 5.18 28.60 12.66
N THR A 1000 4.11 28.05 12.09
CA THR A 1000 2.72 28.20 12.62
C THR A 1000 2.03 26.90 13.00
N GLY A 1001 2.52 25.76 12.53
CA GLY A 1001 1.87 24.46 12.72
C GLY A 1001 2.90 23.35 12.92
N ILE A 1002 2.53 22.35 13.70
CA ILE A 1002 3.44 21.30 14.15
C ILE A 1002 2.68 20.01 14.41
N VAL A 1003 3.17 18.89 13.87
CA VAL A 1003 2.60 17.54 14.07
C VAL A 1003 3.76 16.55 14.12
N LEU A 1004 3.63 15.50 14.92
CA LEU A 1004 4.52 14.33 14.87
C LEU A 1004 3.80 13.13 14.27
N ASP A 1005 4.53 12.30 13.53
CA ASP A 1005 4.07 10.96 13.16
C ASP A 1005 4.30 9.93 14.29
N SER A 1006 3.89 8.69 14.04
CA SER A 1006 4.03 7.58 15.00
C SER A 1006 5.50 7.21 15.30
N ASP A 1007 6.41 7.53 14.38
CA ASP A 1007 7.85 7.26 14.53
C ASP A 1007 8.58 8.41 15.24
N GLY A 1008 7.88 9.49 15.58
CA GLY A 1008 8.41 10.66 16.27
C GLY A 1008 9.09 11.67 15.35
N TYR A 1009 8.88 11.58 14.04
CA TYR A 1009 9.36 12.59 13.10
C TYR A 1009 8.47 13.83 13.12
N LEU A 1010 9.13 14.98 13.15
CA LEU A 1010 8.53 16.30 13.22
C LEU A 1010 8.16 16.85 11.85
N PHE A 1011 6.92 17.26 11.69
CA PHE A 1011 6.44 18.03 10.56
C PHE A 1011 6.15 19.46 11.01
N ILE A 1012 6.59 20.45 10.24
CA ILE A 1012 6.53 21.87 10.57
C ILE A 1012 5.89 22.63 9.41
N VAL A 1013 4.89 23.45 9.71
CA VAL A 1013 4.36 24.47 8.81
C VAL A 1013 5.23 25.73 8.96
N ASP A 1014 6.08 25.98 7.98
CA ASP A 1014 7.02 27.12 7.93
C ASP A 1014 6.36 28.26 7.13
N SER A 1015 5.56 29.08 7.81
CA SER A 1015 4.46 29.84 7.21
C SER A 1015 4.93 30.98 6.29
N ASN A 1016 5.90 31.77 6.74
CA ASN A 1016 6.43 32.89 5.93
C ASN A 1016 7.35 32.40 4.82
N ASN A 1017 8.00 31.24 4.99
CA ASN A 1017 8.67 30.54 3.90
C ASN A 1017 7.72 29.75 3.00
N HIS A 1018 6.42 29.76 3.31
CA HIS A 1018 5.36 29.19 2.49
C HIS A 1018 5.49 27.69 2.21
N ARG A 1019 5.99 26.92 3.20
CA ARG A 1019 6.34 25.51 2.99
C ARG A 1019 6.04 24.63 4.20
N ILE A 1020 6.02 23.32 3.97
CA ILE A 1020 5.99 22.28 5.00
C ILE A 1020 7.35 21.59 5.01
N ILE A 1021 7.94 21.45 6.19
CA ILE A 1021 9.22 20.77 6.44
C ILE A 1021 8.93 19.48 7.23
N GLY A 1022 9.61 18.39 6.89
CA GLY A 1022 9.58 17.14 7.65
C GLY A 1022 10.98 16.72 8.10
N SER A 1023 11.09 16.22 9.32
CA SER A 1023 12.29 15.55 9.81
C SER A 1023 12.34 14.09 9.37
N SER A 1024 13.52 13.51 9.39
CA SER A 1024 13.77 12.09 9.16
C SER A 1024 15.02 11.66 9.92
N SER A 1025 15.38 10.38 9.87
CA SER A 1025 16.68 9.90 10.36
C SER A 1025 17.88 10.55 9.66
N TYR A 1026 17.66 11.25 8.54
CA TYR A 1026 18.66 12.00 7.77
C TYR A 1026 18.60 13.53 7.97
N GLY A 1027 17.79 14.02 8.92
CA GLY A 1027 17.60 15.44 9.20
C GLY A 1027 16.34 16.04 8.55
N PHE A 1028 16.24 17.38 8.56
CA PHE A 1028 15.09 18.13 8.05
C PHE A 1028 15.16 18.35 6.54
N ARG A 1029 14.05 18.12 5.84
CA ARG A 1029 13.88 18.41 4.41
C ARG A 1029 12.54 19.08 4.15
N CYS A 1030 12.46 19.84 3.07
CA CYS A 1030 11.20 20.40 2.62
C CYS A 1030 10.35 19.35 1.89
N LEU A 1031 9.06 19.30 2.20
CA LEU A 1031 8.09 18.34 1.66
C LEU A 1031 7.14 18.98 0.65
N VAL A 1032 6.61 20.17 0.97
CA VAL A 1032 5.60 20.89 0.16
C VAL A 1032 5.91 22.39 0.20
N GLY A 1033 5.70 23.13 -0.89
CA GLY A 1033 5.91 24.58 -0.93
C GLY A 1033 7.37 25.05 -1.00
N CYS A 1034 8.30 24.15 -1.33
CA CYS A 1034 9.75 24.40 -1.32
C CYS A 1034 10.23 25.48 -2.32
N SER A 1035 9.35 25.87 -3.24
CA SER A 1035 9.60 26.86 -4.29
C SER A 1035 8.98 28.23 -3.97
N GLY A 1036 8.52 28.47 -2.74
CA GLY A 1036 8.00 29.76 -2.27
C GLY A 1036 6.48 29.88 -2.38
N GLY A 1037 5.98 31.11 -2.14
CA GLY A 1037 4.56 31.38 -1.93
C GLY A 1037 3.75 31.63 -3.20
N SER A 1038 2.71 30.83 -3.45
CA SER A 1038 1.70 31.13 -4.46
C SER A 1038 0.41 30.33 -4.27
N SER A 1039 -0.55 30.49 -5.19
CA SER A 1039 -1.79 29.71 -5.28
C SER A 1039 -1.69 28.41 -6.09
N LEU A 1040 -0.50 28.04 -6.59
CA LEU A 1040 -0.28 26.76 -7.30
C LEU A 1040 -0.52 25.55 -6.39
N SER A 1041 -0.89 24.40 -6.97
CA SER A 1041 -1.28 23.19 -6.23
C SER A 1041 -0.16 22.55 -5.39
N ASN A 1042 1.09 22.75 -5.80
CA ASN A 1042 2.29 22.29 -5.09
C ASN A 1042 2.94 23.38 -4.22
N GLN A 1043 2.35 24.58 -4.17
CA GLN A 1043 2.80 25.71 -3.37
C GLN A 1043 1.73 26.09 -2.34
N LEU A 1044 2.17 26.78 -1.31
CA LEU A 1044 1.32 27.26 -0.23
C LEU A 1044 1.47 28.78 -0.14
N SER A 1045 0.53 29.48 0.47
CA SER A 1045 0.64 30.91 0.74
C SER A 1045 0.21 31.16 2.18
N TYR A 1046 1.21 31.41 3.01
CA TYR A 1046 1.06 31.54 4.46
C TYR A 1046 0.24 30.39 5.08
N PRO A 1047 0.63 29.12 4.83
CA PRO A 1047 -0.08 27.97 5.39
C PRO A 1047 -0.13 28.08 6.91
N GLN A 1048 -1.25 27.67 7.52
CA GLN A 1048 -1.45 27.86 8.97
C GLN A 1048 -1.34 26.55 9.74
N SER A 1049 -2.04 25.51 9.29
CA SER A 1049 -2.16 24.24 9.99
C SER A 1049 -2.12 23.06 9.02
N MET A 1050 -1.86 21.88 9.55
CA MET A 1050 -1.89 20.63 8.81
C MET A 1050 -2.43 19.47 9.66
N ALA A 1051 -2.99 18.44 9.02
CA ALA A 1051 -3.44 17.20 9.63
C ALA A 1051 -3.21 16.02 8.67
N PHE A 1052 -3.22 14.80 9.18
CA PHE A 1052 -3.10 13.58 8.36
C PHE A 1052 -4.36 12.72 8.49
N ASP A 1053 -4.73 12.00 7.44
CA ASP A 1053 -5.69 10.88 7.54
C ASP A 1053 -4.98 9.55 7.86
N SER A 1054 -5.77 8.51 8.13
CA SER A 1054 -5.26 7.17 8.44
C SER A 1054 -4.52 6.47 7.29
N TYR A 1055 -4.64 6.99 6.06
CA TYR A 1055 -3.91 6.51 4.88
C TYR A 1055 -2.59 7.25 4.66
N GLY A 1056 -2.27 8.23 5.53
CA GLY A 1056 -1.06 9.05 5.43
C GLY A 1056 -1.20 10.23 4.46
N ASN A 1057 -2.40 10.60 4.01
CA ASN A 1057 -2.56 11.82 3.21
C ASN A 1057 -2.53 13.06 4.11
N MET A 1058 -1.83 14.11 3.69
CA MET A 1058 -1.67 15.35 4.44
C MET A 1058 -2.67 16.41 3.96
N PHE A 1059 -3.40 17.03 4.88
CA PHE A 1059 -4.33 18.14 4.63
C PHE A 1059 -3.73 19.42 5.20
N VAL A 1060 -3.58 20.47 4.39
CA VAL A 1060 -2.96 21.75 4.79
C VAL A 1060 -3.94 22.90 4.61
N THR A 1061 -4.09 23.75 5.62
CA THR A 1061 -4.87 24.99 5.52
C THR A 1061 -4.01 26.10 4.92
N ASP A 1062 -4.32 26.45 3.69
CA ASP A 1062 -3.59 27.40 2.88
C ASP A 1062 -4.30 28.77 2.93
N ARG A 1063 -4.01 29.51 4.02
CA ARG A 1063 -4.83 30.63 4.50
C ARG A 1063 -5.02 31.73 3.48
N ASN A 1064 -3.94 32.24 2.88
CA ASN A 1064 -4.08 33.36 1.94
C ASN A 1064 -4.68 32.93 0.60
N ASN A 1065 -4.69 31.62 0.33
CA ASN A 1065 -5.39 31.05 -0.81
C ASN A 1065 -6.82 30.58 -0.47
N SER A 1066 -7.29 30.79 0.78
CA SER A 1066 -8.62 30.43 1.25
C SER A 1066 -9.04 29.00 0.91
N ARG A 1067 -8.12 28.03 1.06
CA ARG A 1067 -8.36 26.63 0.72
C ARG A 1067 -7.76 25.66 1.73
N VAL A 1068 -8.29 24.43 1.74
CA VAL A 1068 -7.63 23.26 2.33
C VAL A 1068 -7.14 22.37 1.19
N GLN A 1069 -5.87 21.95 1.23
CA GLN A 1069 -5.28 21.09 0.20
C GLN A 1069 -4.91 19.72 0.75
N LYS A 1070 -5.28 18.66 0.04
CA LYS A 1070 -4.89 17.27 0.33
C LYS A 1070 -3.67 16.89 -0.52
N PHE A 1071 -2.62 16.36 0.11
CA PHE A 1071 -1.42 15.82 -0.51
C PHE A 1071 -1.34 14.31 -0.22
N ILE A 1072 -1.04 13.50 -1.23
CA ILE A 1072 -0.98 12.03 -1.14
C ILE A 1072 0.49 11.61 -1.05
N LEU A 1073 0.85 10.78 -0.05
CA LEU A 1073 2.19 10.22 0.11
C LEU A 1073 2.30 8.91 -0.70
N GLN A 1074 3.20 8.86 -1.69
CA GLN A 1074 3.52 7.62 -2.42
C GLN A 1074 4.60 6.82 -1.67
N ASN A 1075 4.32 5.56 -1.30
CA ASN A 1075 5.25 4.66 -0.60
C ASN A 1075 6.38 4.19 -1.53
N ASN A 1076 7.59 4.76 -1.38
CA ASN A 1076 8.81 4.17 -1.91
C ASN A 1076 9.39 3.16 -0.91
N THR A 1077 9.45 1.88 -1.29
CA THR A 1077 9.95 0.77 -0.46
C THR A 1077 11.48 0.78 -0.30
N CYS A 1078 11.95 0.42 0.90
CA CYS A 1078 13.35 0.24 1.27
C CYS A 1078 14.02 -0.94 0.54
N SER A 1079 15.18 -0.71 -0.08
CA SER A 1079 16.21 -1.74 -0.31
C SER A 1079 17.60 -1.15 -0.03
N CYS A 1080 18.39 -1.85 0.80
CA CYS A 1080 19.81 -1.53 1.01
C CYS A 1080 20.62 -1.96 -0.23
N PHE A 1081 21.74 -1.25 -0.45
CA PHE A 1081 22.73 -1.43 -1.52
C PHE A 1081 22.43 -0.74 -2.86
N SER A 1082 22.62 0.57 -2.88
CA SER A 1082 23.04 1.29 -4.09
C SER A 1082 24.01 2.41 -3.68
N PRO A 1083 25.30 2.33 -4.03
CA PRO A 1083 26.19 3.47 -3.84
C PRO A 1083 25.71 4.63 -4.73
N THR A 1084 25.42 5.78 -4.14
CA THR A 1084 25.06 6.97 -4.92
C THR A 1084 26.34 7.58 -5.45
N ILE A 1085 26.46 7.64 -6.78
CA ILE A 1085 27.59 8.29 -7.48
C ILE A 1085 27.10 9.66 -7.96
N ILE A 1086 27.67 10.73 -7.42
CA ILE A 1086 27.39 12.09 -7.88
C ILE A 1086 28.57 12.56 -8.73
N LEU A 1087 28.31 12.96 -9.97
CA LEU A 1087 29.29 13.49 -10.91
C LEU A 1087 29.20 15.02 -10.92
N ILE A 1088 30.28 15.72 -10.59
CA ILE A 1088 30.35 17.18 -10.61
C ILE A 1088 31.45 17.60 -11.60
N SER A 1089 31.10 18.46 -12.57
CA SER A 1089 32.05 19.05 -13.52
C SER A 1089 32.86 20.16 -12.86
N GLY A 1090 34.19 20.07 -12.96
CA GLY A 1090 35.13 20.91 -12.22
C GLY A 1090 35.40 22.32 -12.75
N LYS A 1091 34.95 22.74 -13.95
CA LYS A 1091 35.00 24.16 -14.39
C LYS A 1091 34.34 24.45 -15.77
N SER A 1092 33.69 25.62 -15.80
CA SER A 1092 33.17 26.45 -16.92
C SER A 1092 32.10 25.88 -17.88
N SER A 1093 30.86 26.38 -17.65
CA SER A 1093 29.77 26.71 -18.59
C SER A 1093 29.29 25.70 -19.66
N LEU A 1094 28.08 25.19 -19.37
CA LEU A 1094 26.86 25.15 -20.21
C LEU A 1094 26.46 23.89 -21.02
N THR A 1095 25.15 23.65 -20.89
CA THR A 1095 24.15 22.82 -21.59
C THR A 1095 24.22 21.29 -21.50
N SER A 1096 23.12 20.72 -21.02
CA SER A 1096 22.78 19.29 -21.10
C SER A 1096 22.27 18.97 -22.52
N PRO A 1097 22.74 17.90 -23.18
CA PRO A 1097 23.69 16.88 -22.72
C PRO A 1097 25.17 17.32 -22.86
N LEU A 1098 26.06 16.73 -22.06
CA LEU A 1098 27.50 17.08 -21.96
C LEU A 1098 28.25 16.85 -23.29
N GLU A 1099 28.68 17.90 -23.99
CA GLU A 1099 29.56 17.81 -25.17
C GLU A 1099 31.06 17.85 -24.76
N TYR A 1100 31.86 16.88 -25.19
CA TYR A 1100 33.32 16.81 -24.92
C TYR A 1100 34.16 17.27 -26.11
N ARG A 1101 35.25 18.01 -25.88
CA ARG A 1101 36.29 18.34 -26.88
C ARG A 1101 37.67 17.88 -26.40
N ARG A 1102 38.42 17.19 -27.28
CA ARG A 1102 39.74 16.55 -27.05
C ARG A 1102 40.86 17.47 -26.55
N SER A 1103 40.67 18.79 -26.51
CA SER A 1103 41.71 19.79 -26.20
C SER A 1103 41.58 20.47 -24.82
N GLN A 1104 40.64 20.03 -23.96
CA GLN A 1104 40.48 20.60 -22.63
C GLN A 1104 40.67 19.56 -21.51
N ASP A 1105 41.44 19.93 -20.50
CA ASP A 1105 41.48 19.23 -19.22
C ASP A 1105 40.11 19.38 -18.56
N PHE A 1106 39.49 18.27 -18.19
CA PHE A 1106 38.25 18.26 -17.44
C PHE A 1106 38.44 17.43 -16.19
N SER A 1107 37.93 17.94 -15.08
CA SER A 1107 37.93 17.24 -13.80
C SER A 1107 36.51 16.75 -13.56
N ILE A 1108 36.31 15.43 -13.62
CA ILE A 1108 35.12 14.80 -13.04
C ILE A 1108 35.45 14.56 -11.57
N ILE A 1109 34.72 15.22 -10.69
CA ILE A 1109 34.71 14.89 -9.27
C ILE A 1109 33.61 13.88 -9.06
N SER A 1110 33.96 12.63 -8.80
CA SER A 1110 33.01 11.61 -8.35
C SER A 1110 33.01 11.54 -6.83
N ILE A 1111 31.81 11.56 -6.25
CA ILE A 1111 31.59 11.34 -4.82
C ILE A 1111 30.90 9.99 -4.69
N ILE A 1112 31.55 9.03 -4.03
CA ILE A 1112 30.94 7.74 -3.68
C ILE A 1112 30.42 7.86 -2.26
N GLN A 1113 29.11 7.84 -2.09
CA GLN A 1113 28.47 7.84 -0.78
C GLN A 1113 27.93 6.44 -0.46
N LEU A 1114 28.46 5.82 0.58
CA LEU A 1114 28.00 4.54 1.10
C LEU A 1114 27.06 4.79 2.28
N ASN A 1115 25.76 4.54 2.09
CA ASN A 1115 24.76 4.70 3.14
C ASN A 1115 24.44 3.33 3.75
N CYS A 1116 24.96 3.07 4.95
CA CYS A 1116 24.56 1.95 5.80
C CYS A 1116 24.16 2.48 7.19
N PRO A 1117 23.24 1.82 7.92
CA PRO A 1117 22.92 2.20 9.28
C PRO A 1117 24.09 1.85 10.20
N GLY A 1118 24.77 2.84 10.78
CA GLY A 1118 25.68 2.66 11.93
C GLY A 1118 27.18 2.84 11.73
N LEU A 1119 27.70 3.27 10.57
CA LEU A 1119 29.15 3.55 10.38
C LEU A 1119 29.38 4.90 9.69
N LEU A 1120 30.45 5.60 10.10
CA LEU A 1120 30.87 6.92 9.62
C LEU A 1120 30.86 7.01 8.09
N SER A 1121 30.14 8.00 7.57
CA SER A 1121 30.17 8.36 6.15
C SER A 1121 31.59 8.78 5.76
N THR A 1122 32.18 8.07 4.80
CA THR A 1122 33.49 8.42 4.27
C THR A 1122 33.31 8.98 2.86
N ILE A 1123 33.65 10.25 2.66
CA ILE A 1123 33.61 10.94 1.37
C ILE A 1123 35.00 10.83 0.76
N THR A 1124 35.12 10.20 -0.42
CA THR A 1124 36.37 10.19 -1.18
C THR A 1124 36.16 10.87 -2.52
N THR A 1125 36.95 11.89 -2.81
CA THR A 1125 36.94 12.63 -4.08
C THR A 1125 38.02 12.11 -5.01
N TRP A 1126 37.68 11.95 -6.29
CA TRP A 1126 38.61 11.52 -7.33
C TRP A 1126 38.59 12.53 -8.46
N THR A 1127 39.77 12.89 -8.99
CA THR A 1127 39.90 13.82 -10.11
C THR A 1127 40.41 13.06 -11.33
N ILE A 1128 39.65 13.07 -12.42
CA ILE A 1128 40.11 12.55 -13.72
C ILE A 1128 40.90 13.65 -14.44
N LYS A 1129 42.07 13.34 -15.02
CA LYS A 1129 42.89 14.29 -15.80
C LYS A 1129 43.32 13.69 -17.14
N ASN A 1130 43.39 14.52 -18.18
CA ASN A 1130 43.90 14.14 -19.51
C ASN A 1130 45.43 14.31 -19.52
N CYS A 1131 46.19 13.25 -19.82
CA CYS A 1131 47.65 13.28 -19.78
C CYS A 1131 48.21 13.48 -21.19
N SER A 1132 48.70 14.68 -21.52
CA SER A 1132 49.24 14.99 -22.86
C SER A 1132 50.79 14.99 -22.94
N THR A 1133 51.53 15.15 -21.83
CA THR A 1133 53.00 15.34 -21.93
C THR A 1133 53.88 14.74 -20.81
N SER A 1134 53.34 14.17 -19.72
CA SER A 1134 54.20 13.58 -18.67
C SER A 1134 53.45 12.61 -17.75
N CYS A 1135 53.26 11.37 -18.18
CA CYS A 1135 52.81 10.29 -17.31
C CYS A 1135 53.92 9.23 -17.20
N SER A 1136 54.83 9.42 -16.24
CA SER A 1136 55.94 8.52 -15.94
C SER A 1136 55.65 7.66 -14.72
N TYR A 1137 54.65 6.78 -14.79
CA TYR A 1137 54.56 5.60 -13.92
C TYR A 1137 53.78 4.49 -14.65
N GLN A 1138 54.39 3.31 -14.75
CA GLN A 1138 53.98 2.22 -15.63
C GLN A 1138 52.60 1.63 -15.29
N ILE A 1139 51.80 1.33 -16.33
CA ILE A 1139 50.61 0.48 -16.26
C ILE A 1139 50.81 -0.69 -17.22
N GLN A 1140 50.83 -1.92 -16.71
CA GLN A 1140 50.76 -3.15 -17.52
C GLN A 1140 49.29 -3.47 -17.87
N LEU A 1141 49.07 -3.83 -19.13
CA LEU A 1141 47.79 -4.32 -19.66
C LEU A 1141 47.41 -5.65 -19.00
N ASN A 1142 46.43 -5.60 -18.09
CA ASN A 1142 45.47 -6.67 -17.75
C ASN A 1142 44.47 -6.12 -16.69
N GLU A 1143 43.47 -5.38 -17.16
CA GLU A 1143 42.19 -5.02 -16.50
C GLU A 1143 42.12 -4.66 -15.00
N LYS A 1144 43.22 -4.28 -14.33
CA LYS A 1144 43.16 -3.73 -12.97
C LYS A 1144 44.14 -2.57 -12.78
N VAL A 1145 43.59 -1.36 -12.63
CA VAL A 1145 44.35 -0.18 -12.21
C VAL A 1145 44.29 -0.10 -10.68
N ILE A 1146 45.42 -0.30 -10.01
CA ILE A 1146 45.55 -0.10 -8.57
C ILE A 1146 46.17 1.29 -8.39
N THR A 1147 45.37 2.27 -7.94
CA THR A 1147 45.90 3.61 -7.62
C THR A 1147 45.81 3.87 -6.12
N THR A 1148 46.76 4.66 -5.62
CA THR A 1148 46.74 5.18 -4.26
C THR A 1148 46.40 6.67 -4.31
N LEU A 1149 45.18 7.00 -3.87
CA LEU A 1149 44.65 8.33 -3.52
C LEU A 1149 44.46 9.36 -4.66
N SER A 1150 43.18 9.61 -4.95
CA SER A 1150 42.56 10.88 -5.44
C SER A 1150 42.74 11.36 -6.88
N GLU A 1151 43.60 10.77 -7.73
CA GLU A 1151 43.73 11.17 -9.14
C GLU A 1151 43.81 9.98 -10.11
N LEU A 1152 43.10 10.05 -11.25
CA LEU A 1152 43.10 9.06 -12.32
C LEU A 1152 43.46 9.73 -13.65
N TYR A 1153 44.53 9.27 -14.31
CA TYR A 1153 45.00 9.82 -15.58
C TYR A 1153 44.53 8.95 -16.75
N ILE A 1154 43.86 9.54 -17.74
CA ILE A 1154 43.45 8.86 -18.98
C ILE A 1154 44.41 9.28 -20.10
N PRO A 1155 45.06 8.33 -20.81
CA PRO A 1155 45.91 8.66 -21.96
C PRO A 1155 45.08 9.23 -23.12
N SER A 1156 45.53 10.36 -23.70
CA SER A 1156 44.85 11.06 -24.79
C SER A 1156 44.67 10.23 -26.08
N ARG A 1157 45.39 9.12 -26.22
CA ARG A 1157 45.44 8.27 -27.42
C ARG A 1157 44.40 7.15 -27.46
N THR A 1158 43.68 6.89 -26.36
CA THR A 1158 42.77 5.72 -26.25
C THR A 1158 41.34 5.96 -26.76
N LEU A 1159 40.95 7.20 -27.07
CA LEU A 1159 39.58 7.57 -27.47
C LEU A 1159 39.56 8.24 -28.86
N ASN A 1160 38.66 7.80 -29.75
CA ASN A 1160 38.45 8.35 -31.10
C ASN A 1160 37.74 9.73 -31.06
N TYR A 1161 37.52 10.37 -32.22
CA TYR A 1161 36.73 11.61 -32.32
C TYR A 1161 35.24 11.31 -32.19
N ASP A 1162 34.67 11.38 -30.99
CA ASP A 1162 33.22 11.25 -30.74
C ASP A 1162 32.78 11.82 -29.38
N ILE A 1163 31.46 11.95 -29.16
CA ILE A 1163 30.85 12.25 -27.84
C ILE A 1163 30.75 10.93 -27.06
N TYR A 1164 31.33 10.87 -25.87
CA TYR A 1164 31.35 9.66 -25.03
C TYR A 1164 30.50 9.84 -23.78
N GLU A 1165 29.59 8.89 -23.53
CA GLU A 1165 28.98 8.68 -22.23
C GLU A 1165 29.77 7.62 -21.45
N PHE A 1166 30.12 7.92 -20.19
CA PHE A 1166 30.86 6.99 -19.33
C PHE A 1166 29.94 6.42 -18.26
N LYS A 1167 29.83 5.09 -18.21
CA LYS A 1167 29.16 4.39 -17.11
C LYS A 1167 30.18 3.90 -16.08
N LEU A 1168 30.08 4.42 -14.86
CA LEU A 1168 30.91 4.02 -13.73
C LEU A 1168 30.21 2.89 -12.96
N THR A 1169 30.85 1.72 -12.83
CA THR A 1169 30.32 0.60 -12.04
C THR A 1169 31.28 0.31 -10.89
N VAL A 1170 30.78 0.39 -9.66
CA VAL A 1170 31.55 0.09 -8.44
C VAL A 1170 31.10 -1.27 -7.93
N THR A 1171 32.03 -2.22 -7.80
CA THR A 1171 31.72 -3.56 -7.28
C THR A 1171 32.49 -3.78 -5.98
N LEU A 1172 31.78 -4.04 -4.89
CA LEU A 1172 32.36 -4.46 -3.62
C LEU A 1172 32.24 -6.00 -3.54
N VAL A 1173 33.35 -6.69 -3.24
CA VAL A 1173 33.39 -8.15 -3.17
C VAL A 1173 33.35 -8.58 -1.69
N ASP A 1174 32.45 -9.50 -1.37
CA ASP A 1174 32.11 -9.99 -0.02
C ASP A 1174 33.31 -10.29 0.89
N LEU A 1175 33.39 -9.59 2.04
CA LEU A 1175 34.10 -10.06 3.23
C LEU A 1175 33.33 -9.66 4.50
N PRO A 1176 33.31 -10.49 5.57
CA PRO A 1176 32.30 -10.42 6.64
C PRO A 1176 32.46 -9.26 7.65
N SER A 1177 33.39 -8.32 7.44
CA SER A 1177 33.59 -7.18 8.34
C SER A 1177 34.45 -6.10 7.68
N LEU A 1178 33.87 -4.93 7.39
CA LEU A 1178 34.59 -3.75 6.90
C LEU A 1178 35.40 -3.11 8.04
N THR A 1179 36.73 -3.06 7.90
CA THR A 1179 37.60 -2.16 8.69
C THR A 1179 38.10 -1.03 7.79
N SER A 1180 38.66 0.04 8.38
CA SER A 1180 39.09 1.31 7.77
C SER A 1180 40.17 1.23 6.67
N SER A 1181 40.47 0.03 6.15
CA SER A 1181 41.48 -0.24 5.13
C SER A 1181 40.96 -0.97 3.88
N SER A 1182 39.63 -1.06 3.71
CA SER A 1182 39.02 -1.82 2.61
C SER A 1182 39.05 -1.05 1.28
N SER A 1183 39.44 -1.71 0.18
CA SER A 1183 39.61 -1.10 -1.17
C SER A 1183 38.39 -1.33 -2.07
N ALA A 1184 37.96 -0.31 -2.83
CA ALA A 1184 36.85 -0.39 -3.79
C ALA A 1184 37.36 -0.50 -5.24
N TYR A 1185 36.73 -1.36 -6.05
CA TYR A 1185 37.03 -1.50 -7.48
C TYR A 1185 36.07 -0.64 -8.32
N VAL A 1186 36.62 0.16 -9.24
CA VAL A 1186 35.85 0.99 -10.16
C VAL A 1186 36.11 0.53 -11.60
N ARG A 1187 35.07 0.03 -12.28
CA ARG A 1187 35.12 -0.28 -13.72
C ARG A 1187 34.44 0.85 -14.49
N ILE A 1188 35.16 1.47 -15.42
CA ILE A 1188 34.62 2.47 -16.34
C ILE A 1188 34.34 1.79 -17.67
N THR A 1189 33.10 1.88 -18.15
CA THR A 1189 32.68 1.30 -19.43
C THR A 1189 32.09 2.42 -20.30
N PRO A 1190 32.55 2.63 -21.53
CA PRO A 1190 31.89 3.56 -22.46
C PRO A 1190 30.48 3.02 -22.76
N SER A 1191 29.44 3.81 -22.51
CA SER A 1191 28.06 3.45 -22.86
C SER A 1191 27.63 4.21 -24.10
N GLY A 1192 27.77 3.57 -25.26
CA GLY A 1192 27.14 4.00 -26.51
C GLY A 1192 27.82 5.19 -27.20
N ILE A 1193 28.02 5.05 -28.51
CA ILE A 1193 28.38 6.15 -29.42
C ILE A 1193 27.06 6.67 -29.99
N THR A 1194 26.67 7.92 -29.70
CA THR A 1194 25.59 8.62 -30.41
C THR A 1194 26.23 9.56 -31.43
N ALA A 1195 26.30 9.11 -32.69
CA ALA A 1195 26.75 9.96 -33.79
C ALA A 1195 25.72 11.06 -34.07
N ASN A 1196 25.98 12.28 -33.59
CA ASN A 1196 25.33 13.50 -34.09
C ASN A 1196 26.33 14.27 -34.93
N LEU A 1197 26.16 14.18 -36.26
CA LEU A 1197 26.73 15.11 -37.23
C LEU A 1197 26.13 16.51 -36.98
N VAL A 1198 26.83 17.35 -36.22
CA VAL A 1198 26.53 18.79 -36.13
C VAL A 1198 27.09 19.49 -37.37
N GLN A 1199 26.22 19.75 -38.34
CA GLN A 1199 26.48 20.73 -39.40
C GLN A 1199 26.05 22.12 -38.90
N LEU A 1200 27.00 22.90 -38.37
CA LEU A 1200 26.83 24.35 -38.17
C LEU A 1200 27.19 25.07 -39.47
N GLY A 1201 26.21 25.72 -40.09
CA GLY A 1201 26.42 26.64 -41.21
C GLY A 1201 27.04 27.96 -40.74
N THR A 1202 28.29 28.21 -41.10
CA THR A 1202 28.73 29.51 -41.60
C THR A 1202 29.53 29.29 -42.89
N SER A 1203 29.28 30.15 -43.86
CA SER A 1203 29.70 30.05 -45.26
C SER A 1203 31.20 29.82 -45.50
N LEU A 1204 31.55 28.80 -46.29
CA LEU A 1204 32.35 28.98 -47.51
C LEU A 1204 32.07 27.84 -48.50
N ILE A 1205 32.01 28.19 -49.78
CA ILE A 1205 31.54 27.40 -50.92
C ILE A 1205 32.53 26.25 -51.25
N THR A 1206 32.07 25.00 -51.42
CA THR A 1206 32.12 24.20 -52.68
C THR A 1206 31.74 22.70 -52.48
N ARG A 1207 30.62 22.30 -53.13
CA ARG A 1207 30.20 20.99 -53.72
C ARG A 1207 30.43 19.65 -52.98
N GLY A 1208 29.34 18.89 -52.80
CA GLY A 1208 29.30 17.42 -53.04
C GLY A 1208 28.64 16.52 -51.97
N SER A 1209 27.42 16.04 -52.26
CA SER A 1209 26.68 14.82 -51.81
C SER A 1209 27.07 14.03 -50.54
N GLN A 1210 26.06 13.83 -49.66
CA GLN A 1210 25.96 12.85 -48.55
C GLN A 1210 26.18 11.39 -48.98
N GLN A 1211 26.76 10.56 -48.10
CA GLN A 1211 26.32 9.18 -47.83
C GLN A 1211 26.85 8.66 -46.47
N ASP A 1212 25.96 8.02 -45.71
CA ASP A 1212 26.16 7.44 -44.37
C ASP A 1212 27.10 6.22 -44.35
N LEU A 1213 27.78 5.98 -43.22
CA LEU A 1213 28.56 4.75 -43.00
C LEU A 1213 28.43 4.25 -41.55
N LEU A 1214 28.00 2.99 -41.42
CA LEU A 1214 27.81 2.22 -40.19
C LEU A 1214 29.03 1.30 -39.98
N LEU A 1215 29.58 1.17 -38.76
CA LEU A 1215 30.62 0.20 -38.42
C LEU A 1215 30.34 -0.54 -37.10
N ASP A 1216 30.51 -1.87 -37.14
CA ASP A 1216 30.34 -2.89 -36.10
C ASP A 1216 31.73 -3.27 -35.50
N PRO A 1217 31.88 -3.58 -34.18
CA PRO A 1217 33.18 -3.60 -33.50
C PRO A 1217 33.72 -5.02 -33.25
N GLY A 1218 35.03 -5.25 -33.47
CA GLY A 1218 35.69 -6.47 -33.04
C GLY A 1218 37.21 -6.57 -33.29
N THR A 1219 37.98 -6.42 -32.21
CA THR A 1219 39.34 -6.95 -31.90
C THR A 1219 40.63 -6.27 -32.41
N PHE A 1220 41.20 -5.47 -31.48
CA PHE A 1220 42.61 -5.26 -31.04
C PHE A 1220 43.72 -4.65 -31.94
N SER A 1221 44.03 -3.39 -31.62
CA SER A 1221 45.32 -2.87 -31.09
C SER A 1221 46.64 -3.15 -31.82
N VAL A 1222 47.19 -2.12 -32.51
CA VAL A 1222 48.62 -1.75 -32.46
C VAL A 1222 48.77 -0.23 -32.45
N ASP A 1223 49.60 0.24 -31.53
CA ASP A 1223 49.96 1.62 -31.16
C ASP A 1223 50.88 2.30 -32.20
N PRO A 1224 50.55 3.51 -32.73
CA PRO A 1224 51.50 4.35 -33.43
C PRO A 1224 52.05 5.43 -32.49
N ASP A 1225 53.11 5.07 -31.77
CA ASP A 1225 54.07 6.01 -31.19
C ASP A 1225 55.50 5.43 -31.08
N GLU A 1226 55.84 4.47 -31.94
CA GLU A 1226 57.24 4.38 -32.39
C GLU A 1226 57.44 5.38 -33.53
N ASP A 1227 58.25 6.40 -33.28
CA ASP A 1227 58.73 7.42 -34.23
C ASP A 1227 59.67 6.83 -35.33
N SER A 1228 59.37 5.63 -35.83
CA SER A 1228 60.01 5.11 -37.05
C SER A 1228 59.09 4.15 -37.81
N PHE A 1229 58.61 4.61 -38.96
CA PHE A 1229 57.85 3.82 -39.92
C PHE A 1229 58.78 2.86 -40.68
N ASP A 1230 58.75 1.56 -40.37
CA ASP A 1230 59.36 0.52 -41.21
C ASP A 1230 58.33 -0.04 -42.19
N ALA A 1231 58.39 0.44 -43.43
CA ALA A 1231 57.51 0.07 -44.53
C ALA A 1231 57.64 -1.41 -44.98
N SER A 1232 58.57 -2.20 -44.42
CA SER A 1232 58.86 -3.56 -44.89
C SER A 1232 57.97 -4.66 -44.29
N LYS A 1233 57.08 -4.34 -43.34
CA LYS A 1233 56.31 -5.36 -42.58
C LYS A 1233 54.80 -5.42 -42.84
N TRP A 1234 54.25 -4.60 -43.72
CA TRP A 1234 52.81 -4.60 -44.01
C TRP A 1234 52.54 -5.16 -45.42
N LYS A 1235 51.76 -6.25 -45.48
CA LYS A 1235 51.14 -6.78 -46.71
C LYS A 1235 49.65 -6.43 -46.67
N TYR A 1236 49.13 -5.83 -47.73
CA TYR A 1236 47.70 -5.63 -47.94
C TYR A 1236 47.12 -6.85 -48.66
N GLU A 1237 46.11 -7.51 -48.08
CA GLU A 1237 45.27 -8.51 -48.75
C GLU A 1237 43.83 -7.97 -48.83
N TYR A 1238 43.23 -8.05 -50.01
CA TYR A 1238 41.88 -7.58 -50.29
C TYR A 1238 40.92 -8.75 -50.45
N TYR A 1239 39.69 -8.64 -49.94
CA TYR A 1239 38.61 -9.60 -50.19
C TYR A 1239 37.41 -8.93 -50.87
N CYS A 1240 37.04 -9.41 -52.06
CA CYS A 1240 35.78 -9.09 -52.75
C CYS A 1240 34.70 -10.10 -52.34
N ARG A 1241 33.46 -9.64 -52.09
CA ARG A 1241 32.31 -10.55 -51.83
C ARG A 1241 31.13 -10.22 -52.76
N VAL A 1242 30.61 -11.28 -53.36
CA VAL A 1242 29.61 -11.32 -54.43
C VAL A 1242 28.18 -11.42 -53.87
N TYR A 1243 27.21 -10.71 -54.47
CA TYR A 1243 25.77 -10.80 -54.13
C TYR A 1243 24.96 -11.60 -55.17
N GLY A 1244 24.41 -12.76 -54.76
CA GLY A 1244 23.16 -13.34 -55.31
C GLY A 1244 23.23 -14.29 -56.51
N LEU A 1245 22.55 -15.43 -56.39
CA LEU A 1245 22.34 -16.48 -57.41
C LEU A 1245 20.88 -16.46 -57.90
N TYR A 1246 20.65 -16.34 -59.21
CA TYR A 1246 19.33 -16.57 -59.83
C TYR A 1246 19.39 -17.78 -60.75
N ASN A 1247 18.43 -18.70 -60.60
CA ASN A 1247 18.28 -19.90 -61.44
C ASN A 1247 17.29 -19.62 -62.58
N PHE A 1248 17.70 -19.80 -63.84
CA PHE A 1248 16.81 -19.74 -65.01
C PHE A 1248 16.56 -21.15 -65.58
N PRO A 1249 15.35 -21.49 -66.09
CA PRO A 1249 14.95 -22.88 -66.28
C PRO A 1249 15.52 -23.62 -67.51
N ASN A 1250 16.34 -22.98 -68.35
CA ASN A 1250 16.78 -23.59 -69.63
C ASN A 1250 18.25 -23.37 -70.02
N LEU A 1251 19.14 -23.06 -69.07
CA LEU A 1251 20.59 -22.98 -69.30
C LEU A 1251 21.31 -23.66 -68.12
N GLN A 1252 22.16 -24.65 -68.38
CA GLN A 1252 23.07 -25.18 -67.36
C GLN A 1252 24.23 -24.18 -67.15
N GLY A 1253 24.11 -23.27 -66.18
CA GLY A 1253 25.18 -22.37 -65.75
C GLY A 1253 24.69 -21.10 -65.02
N ILE A 1254 25.53 -20.56 -64.12
CA ILE A 1254 25.31 -19.33 -63.33
C ILE A 1254 26.09 -18.17 -63.98
N LEU A 1255 25.48 -16.98 -64.14
CA LEU A 1255 26.16 -15.76 -64.61
C LEU A 1255 26.20 -14.70 -63.50
N LEU A 1256 27.36 -14.07 -63.33
CA LEU A 1256 27.62 -12.97 -62.38
C LEU A 1256 27.88 -11.68 -63.16
N SER A 1257 27.12 -10.62 -62.89
CA SER A 1257 27.35 -9.28 -63.44
C SER A 1257 27.93 -8.38 -62.35
N ILE A 1258 29.07 -7.75 -62.64
CA ILE A 1258 29.71 -6.72 -61.81
C ILE A 1258 29.83 -5.50 -62.73
N ASP A 1259 29.21 -4.38 -62.35
CA ASP A 1259 29.32 -3.11 -63.06
C ASP A 1259 30.01 -2.10 -62.14
N ASP A 1260 31.12 -1.53 -62.63
CA ASP A 1260 32.04 -0.63 -61.91
C ASP A 1260 32.01 0.74 -62.59
N ASN A 1261 31.38 1.72 -61.93
CA ASN A 1261 31.32 3.10 -62.40
C ASN A 1261 32.02 4.04 -61.42
N ARG A 1262 33.35 3.96 -61.35
CA ARG A 1262 34.19 5.04 -60.80
C ARG A 1262 34.97 5.73 -61.93
N THR A 1263 34.73 7.03 -62.13
CA THR A 1263 35.74 7.91 -62.73
C THR A 1263 36.70 8.31 -61.62
N ASP A 1264 37.84 7.64 -61.58
CA ASP A 1264 38.73 7.56 -60.43
C ASP A 1264 40.06 8.31 -60.64
N PRO A 1265 40.71 8.75 -59.55
CA PRO A 1265 42.18 8.64 -59.46
C PRO A 1265 42.65 7.97 -58.15
N SER A 1266 41.74 7.46 -57.34
CA SER A 1266 41.91 7.04 -55.95
C SER A 1266 41.78 5.53 -55.68
N ASN A 1267 41.94 4.64 -56.67
CA ASN A 1267 42.28 3.23 -56.49
C ASN A 1267 42.87 2.58 -57.76
N PRO A 1268 43.81 1.63 -57.65
CA PRO A 1268 43.83 0.47 -58.52
C PRO A 1268 43.52 -0.81 -57.75
N SER A 1269 42.31 -1.30 -58.00
CA SER A 1269 41.90 -2.71 -58.15
C SER A 1269 42.45 -3.80 -57.21
N CYS A 1270 41.51 -4.44 -56.50
CA CYS A 1270 41.57 -5.83 -56.09
C CYS A 1270 41.15 -6.72 -57.27
N LEU A 1271 42.09 -7.12 -58.11
CA LEU A 1271 41.94 -8.30 -58.97
C LEU A 1271 43.22 -9.14 -58.81
N SER A 1272 43.21 -10.06 -57.86
CA SER A 1272 43.86 -11.37 -58.02
C SER A 1272 43.54 -12.29 -56.84
N ASN A 1273 42.87 -13.40 -57.18
CA ASN A 1273 42.59 -14.63 -56.42
C ASN A 1273 41.38 -14.65 -55.50
#